data_AF-A0A0Q9Z326-F1
#
_entry.id   AF-A0A0Q9Z326-F1
#
_cell.length_a   1.000
_cell.length_b   1.000
_cell.length_c   1.000
_cell.angle_alpha   90.00
_cell.angle_beta   90.00
_cell.angle_gamma   90.00
#
_symmetry.space_group_name_H-M   'P 1'
#
loop_
_entity.id
_entity.type
_entity.pdbx_description
1 polymer ?
#
loop_
_entity_poly.entity_id
_entity_poly.type
_entity_poly.pdbx_seq_one_letter_code
_entity_poly.pdbx_strand_id
1 'polypeptide(L)'
;MLIITKKFNSIKPDSNRCGIKRKAFDLFFLVGCRKFVGSIVSLICLLAQFSCQNIDNKSFDQGLKDTANISIPKIIYLDSLSDTLQPKKIWIKDNSPRKVLPIPGTQTEAYTIQDGHNESLTILPPQIIQRSYLKNEKGEAILDEEGNHYYLGDGGISHFKTFTTDDGLSLDNITSSLLDQSGNLWLGTWGGGISKFDGISFTNFTTAHGLSNNLIHCLAEDQEGNIWIGTEGGGISIYDGYTFTIKNTSDGLANDVIYGITQVGNGNIWIAAGEGGASKYDGENFTTYNQNNGLQGNSIIKIAEDNNGFIWFATGSNGISRFDGESFLDFSEKDGLAENAINCIKIDSSGNIWIGTKGGGISKYQESPDLEEKGTFTNFTTSKGLGHNDVWDIEEDLEGNLWFATDGGGVSKFDGEKFTTYTTAQGLPENVVYSISIDGKGSLWFGTAGGGLSLYTGSAFNNFTSDFGLANNSVYGILEDDSGNLWFGTDGGGISKYNGKSFTNFTSDQGLPNPLVISALKDKKGQLWFGTGGGGIALYKKESIQSKKPSFTVFDTSNGLPNDIIYALKEDSQGNIWIGTIGAGLVKFDWNTEPSGQSGFITFNADHGLGSNYIYSILEDRKGNLWVGTAGGGVSKFDGKSFINFTTAQGLSNNIVWSILEDKAGNLWFATQGGGVSRFDGQSFSSFTIKEGLSDDTVYDLLEDKEGNIFIGSNHGFTVIPAKVATLPFPEISGSLEYYNTANGYPVKDVNKGMYLDRSGNIWAGNGSDKTGLVKFNYQALRKNQKRPSLKIKNIGINEQPISWISLQKFNDENGVSDSLKSLAYITDEVRVFGRTLTDEERKAQQEEFSKVQFSEITRFENFPENLTLPYSQNQITIDFGTDELIRPNLIEYQYILEGYSKSWSPVIKNSLATFGNIGEGDYVFKVKARFKGPAKGEGKEWSEEIFYRFSVLPPWYRTWWAYLIYLILFMVVIRRIHVFQKNRTIRKERDRMQQRELEHAKEIEKAYLDLKTTQAQLIQQEKLASLGQLTAGIAHEIKNPLNFVNNFSEVSREMMQEVREEIETVKAYRDRPLPTGSLDEISAILDDIESNLEKIHHHGTRADGIVTSMLQHSRGGSDKMEPTDLNALIKEYVNLAFHGMRAKKNPINVDIDLQLDPKIKTLDLIEEDFSRVILNLTNNAFDAMWETADQRPLKLTVRTKQKLNAIQIEVEDNGTGIPDAIKDKILQPFFTTKKGTEGTGLGLSITNDIIKAHGGKLEVTSRVGEGTKFMIILER
;
A
#
# COMPACT_ATOMS: atom_id res chain seq x y z
N MET A 1 -37.59 -7.38 38.66
CA MET A 1 -37.77 -8.12 39.95
C MET A 1 -36.41 -8.10 40.66
N LEU A 2 -36.26 -7.63 41.90
CA LEU A 2 -36.51 -8.35 43.18
C LEU A 2 -35.62 -9.62 43.27
N ILE A 3 -34.69 -9.85 44.22
CA ILE A 3 -34.20 -9.11 45.43
C ILE A 3 -32.73 -9.57 45.75
N ILE A 4 -31.98 -8.81 46.59
CA ILE A 4 -30.90 -9.21 47.59
C ILE A 4 -29.56 -8.49 47.37
N THR A 5 -29.22 -7.36 48.03
CA THR A 5 -28.67 -7.07 49.40
C THR A 5 -27.20 -7.41 49.77
N LYS A 6 -26.37 -6.35 49.82
CA LYS A 6 -25.48 -5.87 50.92
C LYS A 6 -24.27 -6.70 51.45
N LYS A 7 -23.17 -5.95 51.67
CA LYS A 7 -21.93 -6.23 52.46
C LYS A 7 -20.93 -7.19 51.77
N PHE A 8 -19.61 -7.19 52.09
CA PHE A 8 -18.86 -6.65 53.25
C PHE A 8 -17.58 -5.85 52.88
N ASN A 9 -16.92 -5.28 53.90
CA ASN A 9 -15.68 -4.47 53.84
C ASN A 9 -14.37 -5.29 53.93
N SER A 10 -13.24 -4.59 53.74
CA SER A 10 -11.82 -5.01 53.96
C SER A 10 -11.21 -5.86 52.82
N ILE A 11 -9.91 -5.76 52.50
CA ILE A 11 -8.73 -5.30 53.27
C ILE A 11 -7.97 -4.12 52.60
N LYS A 12 -7.07 -3.48 53.35
CA LYS A 12 -6.22 -2.32 53.04
C LYS A 12 -4.87 -2.49 53.80
N PRO A 13 -3.78 -1.76 53.48
CA PRO A 13 -3.03 -1.64 52.23
C PRO A 13 -1.53 -2.02 52.39
N ASP A 14 -0.75 -1.99 51.30
CA ASP A 14 0.60 -1.39 51.29
C ASP A 14 0.90 -0.91 49.86
N SER A 15 1.42 0.28 49.55
CA SER A 15 2.26 1.30 50.21
C SER A 15 3.79 1.13 50.04
N ASN A 16 4.32 1.80 48.99
CA ASN A 16 5.23 2.95 49.09
C ASN A 16 5.41 3.58 47.68
N ARG A 17 5.31 4.92 47.54
CA ARG A 17 6.39 5.88 47.19
C ARG A 17 7.16 5.56 45.89
N CYS A 18 7.36 6.48 44.93
CA CYS A 18 6.92 7.89 44.73
C CYS A 18 6.88 8.14 43.20
N GLY A 19 6.17 9.14 42.64
CA GLY A 19 5.30 10.15 43.23
C GLY A 19 5.65 11.57 42.76
N ILE A 20 4.62 12.35 42.34
CA ILE A 20 4.61 13.83 42.16
C ILE A 20 5.37 14.36 40.91
N LYS A 21 4.83 15.27 40.07
CA LYS A 21 3.45 15.79 39.88
C LYS A 21 3.30 16.45 38.48
N ARG A 22 2.08 16.31 37.92
CA ARG A 22 1.29 17.31 37.15
C ARG A 22 1.93 18.68 36.82
N LYS A 23 1.86 19.06 35.54
CA LYS A 23 0.92 20.08 34.96
C LYS A 23 0.90 19.89 33.43
N ALA A 24 -0.27 19.76 32.78
CA ALA A 24 -1.19 20.82 32.32
C ALA A 24 -0.65 21.57 31.07
N PHE A 25 -1.43 21.91 30.03
CA PHE A 25 -2.90 21.94 29.88
C PHE A 25 -3.31 21.95 28.38
N ASP A 26 -4.60 21.71 28.08
CA ASP A 26 -5.41 21.98 26.86
C ASP A 26 -4.77 21.86 25.45
N LEU A 27 -5.28 21.13 24.43
CA LEU A 27 -6.61 20.65 24.02
C LEU A 27 -7.49 21.65 23.20
N PHE A 28 -7.43 21.50 21.87
CA PHE A 28 -8.47 21.76 20.83
C PHE A 28 -8.91 23.19 20.36
N PHE A 29 -9.30 23.21 19.07
CA PHE A 29 -10.39 24.01 18.42
C PHE A 29 -10.21 25.53 18.15
N LEU A 30 -10.90 26.20 17.19
CA LEU A 30 -11.98 25.85 16.20
C LEU A 30 -12.01 26.86 15.01
N VAL A 31 -12.84 26.59 13.97
CA VAL A 31 -13.29 27.48 12.83
C VAL A 31 -12.21 27.79 11.77
N GLY A 32 -12.46 27.91 10.47
CA GLY A 32 -13.65 27.84 9.57
C GLY A 32 -13.31 28.48 8.21
N CYS A 33 -14.10 28.54 7.12
CA CYS A 33 -15.48 28.14 6.77
C CYS A 33 -15.47 27.64 5.30
N ARG A 34 -16.21 26.61 4.86
CA ARG A 34 -17.65 26.54 4.54
C ARG A 34 -18.22 27.57 3.52
N LYS A 35 -18.57 27.06 2.33
CA LYS A 35 -19.60 27.54 1.34
C LYS A 35 -19.28 28.84 0.55
N PHE A 36 -19.70 29.03 -0.71
CA PHE A 36 -21.02 28.73 -1.32
C PHE A 36 -21.01 28.82 -2.89
N VAL A 37 -21.97 28.17 -3.59
CA VAL A 37 -22.33 28.32 -5.05
C VAL A 37 -21.23 27.85 -6.05
N GLY A 38 -21.46 27.26 -7.24
CA GLY A 38 -22.66 26.99 -8.08
C GLY A 38 -22.52 27.67 -9.47
N SER A 39 -23.04 27.19 -10.61
CA SER A 39 -23.87 26.02 -10.93
C SER A 39 -23.98 25.80 -12.46
N ILE A 40 -24.09 24.53 -12.92
CA ILE A 40 -24.73 24.06 -14.20
C ILE A 40 -24.08 24.48 -15.55
N VAL A 41 -23.76 23.50 -16.41
CA VAL A 41 -24.32 23.26 -17.79
C VAL A 41 -23.51 22.13 -18.47
N SER A 42 -24.15 20.96 -18.66
CA SER A 42 -23.95 19.94 -19.73
C SER A 42 -24.58 18.61 -19.28
N LEU A 43 -25.31 17.83 -20.09
CA LEU A 43 -25.80 18.08 -21.45
C LEU A 43 -27.24 17.55 -21.66
N ILE A 44 -27.95 18.27 -22.52
CA ILE A 44 -29.31 18.12 -23.05
C ILE A 44 -29.85 16.68 -23.25
N CYS A 45 -31.13 16.46 -22.93
CA CYS A 45 -31.91 15.27 -23.32
C CYS A 45 -32.36 15.31 -24.78
N LEU A 46 -32.43 14.17 -25.50
CA LEU A 46 -33.47 13.87 -26.52
C LEU A 46 -33.40 12.42 -27.06
N LEU A 47 -34.55 11.70 -27.10
CA LEU A 47 -34.92 10.55 -27.99
C LEU A 47 -34.03 9.27 -27.99
N ALA A 48 -34.51 8.02 -28.15
CA ALA A 48 -35.83 7.35 -28.15
C ALA A 48 -35.57 5.80 -27.99
N GLN A 49 -36.42 4.78 -28.23
CA GLN A 49 -37.79 4.59 -28.75
C GLN A 49 -38.34 3.17 -28.36
N PHE A 50 -39.54 2.81 -28.85
CA PHE A 50 -40.10 1.44 -29.03
C PHE A 50 -40.12 0.39 -27.89
N SER A 51 -41.27 0.32 -27.19
CA SER A 51 -42.36 -0.69 -27.32
C SER A 51 -42.11 -2.21 -27.48
N CYS A 52 -43.14 -2.97 -27.06
CA CYS A 52 -43.43 -4.42 -27.24
C CYS A 52 -42.74 -5.35 -26.21
N GLN A 53 -43.46 -6.23 -25.49
CA GLN A 53 -44.35 -7.36 -25.86
C GLN A 53 -43.63 -8.58 -26.45
N ASN A 54 -43.33 -9.56 -25.58
CA ASN A 54 -43.59 -11.02 -25.70
C ASN A 54 -42.81 -11.74 -24.56
N ILE A 55 -43.35 -12.74 -23.83
CA ILE A 55 -43.63 -14.15 -24.23
C ILE A 55 -42.30 -14.84 -24.65
N ASP A 56 -41.83 -15.93 -24.02
CA ASP A 56 -42.60 -17.06 -23.49
C ASP A 56 -42.08 -17.71 -22.17
N ASN A 57 -42.80 -18.74 -21.73
CA ASN A 57 -42.68 -19.56 -20.53
C ASN A 57 -41.55 -20.63 -20.57
N LYS A 58 -41.44 -21.34 -19.43
CA LYS A 58 -40.85 -22.68 -19.16
C LYS A 58 -39.36 -22.67 -18.73
N SER A 59 -38.96 -23.47 -17.72
CA SER A 59 -39.68 -24.56 -17.01
C SER A 59 -39.21 -24.79 -15.57
N PHE A 60 -40.07 -25.47 -14.79
CA PHE A 60 -39.80 -26.15 -13.50
C PHE A 60 -39.43 -25.29 -12.28
N ASP A 61 -40.45 -24.68 -11.67
CA ASP A 61 -40.77 -25.08 -10.30
C ASP A 61 -41.70 -26.29 -10.39
N GLN A 62 -41.33 -27.40 -9.73
CA GLN A 62 -42.33 -28.39 -9.32
C GLN A 62 -41.94 -29.13 -8.04
N GLY A 63 -41.87 -28.38 -6.93
CA GLY A 63 -42.39 -28.85 -5.66
C GLY A 63 -41.43 -29.55 -4.68
N LEU A 64 -41.38 -29.00 -3.47
CA LEU A 64 -41.21 -29.77 -2.23
C LEU A 64 -41.94 -29.09 -1.07
N LYS A 65 -43.28 -29.14 -1.11
CA LYS A 65 -44.11 -29.03 0.09
C LYS A 65 -44.40 -30.43 0.60
N ASP A 66 -43.70 -30.85 1.65
CA ASP A 66 -44.29 -31.68 2.70
C ASP A 66 -43.41 -31.69 3.95
N THR A 67 -43.90 -31.10 5.04
CA THR A 67 -43.23 -31.10 6.35
C THR A 67 -43.59 -32.38 7.11
N ALA A 68 -42.79 -33.44 6.94
CA ALA A 68 -42.91 -34.65 7.73
C ALA A 68 -42.11 -34.56 9.05
N ASN A 69 -42.72 -34.93 10.17
CA ASN A 69 -42.03 -35.03 11.46
C ASN A 69 -40.97 -36.14 11.44
N ILE A 70 -39.68 -35.77 11.48
CA ILE A 70 -38.58 -36.73 11.64
C ILE A 70 -38.43 -37.05 13.13
N SER A 71 -38.84 -38.26 13.53
CA SER A 71 -38.51 -38.82 14.84
C SER A 71 -37.05 -39.30 14.89
N ILE A 72 -36.46 -39.28 16.09
CA ILE A 72 -35.07 -39.69 16.33
C ILE A 72 -34.79 -41.08 15.72
N PRO A 73 -33.70 -41.27 14.95
CA PRO A 73 -33.39 -42.56 14.34
C PRO A 73 -33.16 -43.63 15.40
N LYS A 74 -33.84 -44.76 15.23
CA LYS A 74 -33.79 -45.89 16.16
C LYS A 74 -32.59 -46.78 15.83
N ILE A 75 -31.61 -46.87 16.73
CA ILE A 75 -30.47 -47.77 16.58
C ILE A 75 -30.99 -49.21 16.58
N ILE A 76 -30.63 -49.97 15.53
CA ILE A 76 -30.93 -51.39 15.36
C ILE A 76 -29.60 -52.12 15.38
N TYR A 77 -29.45 -53.07 16.31
CA TYR A 77 -28.24 -53.89 16.42
C TYR A 77 -28.31 -55.07 15.43
N LEU A 78 -27.17 -55.46 14.86
CA LEU A 78 -27.08 -56.47 13.77
C LEU A 78 -27.59 -57.87 14.14
N ASP A 79 -27.60 -58.19 15.43
CA ASP A 79 -28.13 -59.41 16.03
C ASP A 79 -29.68 -59.43 16.13
N SER A 80 -30.35 -58.29 15.95
CA SER A 80 -31.81 -58.17 15.94
C SER A 80 -32.45 -58.33 14.54
N LEU A 81 -31.64 -58.62 13.51
CA LEU A 81 -32.10 -58.95 12.16
C LEU A 81 -32.52 -60.42 12.05
N SER A 82 -33.56 -60.70 11.25
CA SER A 82 -34.00 -62.07 10.97
C SER A 82 -32.96 -62.86 10.17
N ASP A 83 -32.92 -64.19 10.33
CA ASP A 83 -31.94 -65.12 9.73
C ASP A 83 -31.73 -64.96 8.21
N THR A 84 -32.72 -64.45 7.48
CA THR A 84 -32.67 -64.15 6.05
C THR A 84 -31.86 -62.90 5.67
N LEU A 85 -31.59 -62.02 6.64
CA LEU A 85 -30.92 -60.71 6.47
C LEU A 85 -29.61 -60.59 7.26
N GLN A 86 -29.24 -61.58 8.07
CA GLN A 86 -27.94 -61.62 8.72
C GLN A 86 -26.82 -61.95 7.69
N PRO A 87 -25.64 -61.29 7.76
CA PRO A 87 -24.55 -61.54 6.83
C PRO A 87 -23.95 -62.94 7.02
N LYS A 88 -23.98 -63.75 5.95
CA LYS A 88 -23.39 -65.11 5.96
C LYS A 88 -21.87 -65.05 6.09
N LYS A 89 -21.34 -65.52 7.22
CA LYS A 89 -19.89 -65.78 7.38
C LYS A 89 -19.45 -66.92 6.45
N ILE A 90 -18.75 -66.57 5.37
CA ILE A 90 -18.05 -67.54 4.51
C ILE A 90 -16.65 -67.75 5.10
N TRP A 91 -16.33 -68.98 5.46
CA TRP A 91 -14.98 -69.34 5.90
C TRP A 91 -14.12 -69.71 4.69
N ILE A 92 -13.24 -68.80 4.27
CA ILE A 92 -12.17 -69.13 3.32
C ILE A 92 -11.18 -70.03 4.06
N LYS A 93 -11.12 -71.30 3.66
CA LYS A 93 -10.35 -72.34 4.33
C LYS A 93 -9.34 -73.00 3.40
N ASP A 94 -8.44 -72.20 2.84
CA ASP A 94 -7.18 -72.72 2.33
C ASP A 94 -6.06 -71.68 2.49
N ASN A 95 -4.91 -72.13 2.99
CA ASN A 95 -3.75 -71.29 3.25
C ASN A 95 -2.59 -71.81 2.41
N SER A 96 -2.50 -71.32 1.16
CA SER A 96 -1.50 -71.72 0.18
C SER A 96 -0.73 -70.50 -0.33
N PRO A 97 0.61 -70.53 -0.37
CA PRO A 97 1.40 -69.37 -0.80
C PRO A 97 1.14 -69.07 -2.29
N ARG A 98 0.71 -67.83 -2.59
CA ARG A 98 0.52 -67.38 -3.97
C ARG A 98 1.86 -67.45 -4.72
N LYS A 99 1.91 -68.25 -5.79
CA LYS A 99 3.11 -68.48 -6.59
C LYS A 99 3.55 -67.22 -7.33
N VAL A 100 4.86 -66.96 -7.33
CA VAL A 100 5.48 -66.09 -8.33
C VAL A 100 5.39 -66.79 -9.70
N LEU A 101 4.86 -66.09 -10.71
CA LEU A 101 4.69 -66.60 -12.07
C LEU A 101 5.36 -65.65 -13.08
N PRO A 102 6.32 -66.13 -13.91
CA PRO A 102 6.89 -65.35 -15.00
C PRO A 102 6.01 -65.46 -16.26
N ILE A 103 5.83 -64.36 -17.00
CA ILE A 103 4.97 -64.25 -18.18
C ILE A 103 5.74 -63.48 -19.29
N PRO A 104 5.57 -63.78 -20.60
CA PRO A 104 6.42 -63.21 -21.67
C PRO A 104 6.16 -61.72 -21.92
N GLY A 105 7.16 -61.00 -22.43
CA GLY A 105 7.12 -59.55 -22.59
C GLY A 105 7.14 -59.04 -24.04
N THR A 106 6.13 -58.25 -24.39
CA THR A 106 6.13 -57.23 -25.44
C THR A 106 5.52 -55.94 -24.89
N GLN A 107 5.92 -54.77 -25.41
CA GLN A 107 5.39 -53.47 -24.99
C GLN A 107 4.24 -53.05 -25.91
N THR A 108 3.01 -53.03 -25.40
CA THR A 108 1.90 -52.15 -25.84
C THR A 108 0.62 -52.37 -25.01
N GLU A 109 0.29 -53.62 -24.68
CA GLU A 109 -1.07 -53.97 -24.28
C GLU A 109 -1.37 -53.80 -22.77
N ALA A 110 -2.61 -53.38 -22.50
CA ALA A 110 -3.22 -53.38 -21.17
C ALA A 110 -3.53 -54.82 -20.75
N TYR A 111 -3.25 -55.18 -19.49
CA TYR A 111 -3.25 -56.57 -19.05
C TYR A 111 -4.19 -56.78 -17.87
N THR A 112 -5.16 -57.68 -18.06
CA THR A 112 -6.26 -57.93 -17.12
C THR A 112 -6.00 -59.19 -16.31
N ILE A 113 -5.84 -59.04 -15.00
CA ILE A 113 -5.66 -60.13 -14.04
C ILE A 113 -7.04 -60.55 -13.53
N GLN A 114 -7.48 -61.77 -13.87
CA GLN A 114 -8.57 -62.40 -13.13
C GLN A 114 -8.03 -63.01 -11.83
N ASP A 115 -8.52 -62.55 -10.68
CA ASP A 115 -8.41 -63.33 -9.45
C ASP A 115 -9.54 -64.40 -9.42
N GLY A 116 -9.43 -65.38 -8.52
CA GLY A 116 -10.34 -66.55 -8.42
C GLY A 116 -11.81 -66.25 -8.08
N HIS A 117 -12.19 -64.97 -8.04
CA HIS A 117 -13.53 -64.45 -7.77
C HIS A 117 -14.14 -63.67 -8.96
N ASN A 118 -13.58 -63.82 -10.16
CA ASN A 118 -14.06 -63.22 -11.42
C ASN A 118 -13.90 -61.69 -11.56
N GLU A 119 -13.37 -60.99 -10.55
CA GLU A 119 -12.94 -59.60 -10.69
C GLU A 119 -11.67 -59.49 -11.54
N SER A 120 -11.58 -58.44 -12.36
CA SER A 120 -10.65 -58.36 -13.49
C SER A 120 -9.85 -57.05 -13.45
N LEU A 121 -8.69 -57.06 -12.77
CA LEU A 121 -7.87 -55.87 -12.57
C LEU A 121 -7.01 -55.59 -13.80
N THR A 122 -7.25 -54.48 -14.49
CA THR A 122 -6.45 -54.06 -15.65
C THR A 122 -5.46 -52.98 -15.26
N ILE A 123 -4.16 -53.26 -15.40
CA ILE A 123 -3.08 -52.33 -15.03
C ILE A 123 -2.50 -51.70 -16.31
N LEU A 124 -2.30 -50.38 -16.31
CA LEU A 124 -1.82 -49.60 -17.46
C LEU A 124 -0.33 -49.24 -17.32
N PRO A 125 0.43 -49.10 -18.42
CA PRO A 125 1.78 -48.54 -18.35
C PRO A 125 1.75 -47.09 -17.82
N PRO A 126 2.80 -46.65 -17.10
CA PRO A 126 2.88 -45.27 -16.60
C PRO A 126 2.93 -44.28 -17.75
N GLN A 127 2.31 -43.11 -17.56
CA GLN A 127 2.42 -42.01 -18.52
C GLN A 127 3.82 -41.39 -18.43
N ILE A 128 4.48 -41.22 -19.58
CA ILE A 128 5.78 -40.55 -19.71
C ILE A 128 5.57 -39.26 -20.50
N ILE A 129 5.86 -38.12 -19.88
CA ILE A 129 5.76 -36.80 -20.49
C ILE A 129 7.18 -36.26 -20.61
N GLN A 130 7.64 -36.06 -21.86
CA GLN A 130 8.98 -35.52 -22.12
C GLN A 130 8.99 -34.00 -22.03
N ARG A 131 10.12 -33.45 -21.55
CA ARG A 131 10.44 -32.03 -21.61
C ARG A 131 10.38 -31.52 -23.04
N SER A 132 9.87 -30.29 -23.21
CA SER A 132 9.82 -29.59 -24.49
C SER A 132 11.19 -29.50 -25.15
N TYR A 133 11.20 -29.67 -26.47
CA TYR A 133 12.38 -29.67 -27.34
C TYR A 133 12.13 -28.78 -28.57
N LEU A 134 13.20 -28.33 -29.22
CA LEU A 134 13.16 -27.52 -30.43
C LEU A 134 12.37 -28.22 -31.55
N LYS A 135 11.56 -27.43 -32.24
CA LYS A 135 10.76 -27.86 -33.38
C LYS A 135 10.97 -26.90 -34.54
N ASN A 136 10.91 -27.41 -35.76
CA ASN A 136 10.87 -26.56 -36.95
C ASN A 136 9.48 -25.90 -37.11
N GLU A 137 9.32 -25.04 -38.11
CA GLU A 137 8.05 -24.38 -38.48
C GLU A 137 6.86 -25.35 -38.62
N LYS A 138 7.12 -26.62 -38.96
CA LYS A 138 6.10 -27.66 -39.20
C LYS A 138 5.74 -28.43 -37.93
N GLY A 139 6.38 -28.11 -36.80
CA GLY A 139 6.21 -28.78 -35.50
C GLY A 139 7.01 -30.09 -35.35
N GLU A 140 7.87 -30.42 -36.31
CA GLU A 140 8.71 -31.63 -36.31
C GLU A 140 9.94 -31.43 -35.40
N ALA A 141 10.40 -32.48 -34.72
CA ALA A 141 11.53 -32.39 -33.78
C ALA A 141 12.85 -32.06 -34.49
N ILE A 142 13.62 -31.09 -33.96
CA ILE A 142 14.98 -30.83 -34.41
C ILE A 142 15.95 -31.72 -33.62
N LEU A 143 16.80 -32.44 -34.35
CA LEU A 143 17.73 -33.44 -33.82
C LEU A 143 19.18 -33.02 -34.07
N ASP A 144 20.08 -33.47 -33.18
CA ASP A 144 21.54 -33.37 -33.38
C ASP A 144 22.07 -34.45 -34.35
N GLU A 145 23.38 -34.43 -34.61
CA GLU A 145 24.07 -35.39 -35.49
C GLU A 145 24.07 -36.83 -34.97
N GLU A 146 23.74 -37.06 -33.69
CA GLU A 146 23.61 -38.37 -33.05
C GLU A 146 22.15 -38.87 -33.01
N GLY A 147 21.18 -38.00 -33.33
CA GLY A 147 19.75 -38.28 -33.30
C GLY A 147 19.05 -37.94 -31.97
N ASN A 148 19.70 -37.24 -31.04
CA ASN A 148 19.05 -36.75 -29.81
C ASN A 148 18.25 -35.48 -30.09
N HIS A 149 17.22 -35.22 -29.28
CA HIS A 149 16.46 -33.97 -29.33
C HIS A 149 17.25 -32.81 -28.69
N TYR A 150 17.26 -31.63 -29.32
CA TYR A 150 17.65 -30.39 -28.67
C TYR A 150 16.57 -29.95 -27.67
N TYR A 151 16.79 -30.17 -26.38
CA TYR A 151 15.84 -29.76 -25.34
C TYR A 151 15.86 -28.25 -25.12
N LEU A 152 14.69 -27.65 -24.89
CA LEU A 152 14.57 -26.25 -24.47
C LEU A 152 15.13 -26.04 -23.06
N GLY A 153 15.27 -24.78 -22.65
CA GLY A 153 15.77 -24.34 -21.34
C GLY A 153 15.17 -25.08 -20.14
N ASP A 154 15.92 -25.12 -19.03
CA ASP A 154 15.41 -25.63 -17.77
C ASP A 154 14.24 -24.76 -17.28
N GLY A 155 13.25 -25.39 -16.63
CA GLY A 155 12.11 -24.70 -16.01
C GLY A 155 10.94 -24.33 -16.94
N GLY A 156 9.83 -23.99 -16.30
CA GLY A 156 8.59 -23.51 -16.92
C GLY A 156 8.45 -22.00 -16.82
N ILE A 157 7.21 -21.52 -16.57
CA ILE A 157 6.76 -20.11 -16.70
C ILE A 157 7.40 -19.11 -15.70
N SER A 158 8.56 -19.41 -15.13
CA SER A 158 9.23 -18.65 -14.06
C SER A 158 10.37 -17.73 -14.53
N HIS A 159 10.87 -17.89 -15.75
CA HIS A 159 12.10 -17.19 -16.17
C HIS A 159 11.86 -15.75 -16.60
N PHE A 160 10.67 -15.43 -17.08
CA PHE A 160 10.36 -14.14 -17.69
C PHE A 160 9.33 -13.36 -16.88
N LYS A 161 9.49 -12.03 -16.84
CA LYS A 161 8.44 -11.10 -16.44
C LYS A 161 8.06 -10.24 -17.65
N THR A 162 6.83 -10.39 -18.12
CA THR A 162 6.28 -9.56 -19.19
C THR A 162 5.77 -8.21 -18.66
N PHE A 163 5.83 -7.18 -19.50
CA PHE A 163 5.12 -5.91 -19.35
C PHE A 163 4.41 -5.60 -20.67
N THR A 164 3.14 -5.21 -20.62
CA THR A 164 2.29 -4.98 -21.81
C THR A 164 1.67 -3.57 -21.83
N THR A 165 0.80 -3.32 -22.80
CA THR A 165 -0.10 -2.14 -22.83
C THR A 165 -0.94 -1.99 -21.55
N ASP A 166 -1.24 -3.07 -20.82
CA ASP A 166 -1.89 -3.00 -19.50
C ASP A 166 -0.99 -2.39 -18.41
N ASP A 167 0.34 -2.52 -18.53
CA ASP A 167 1.33 -1.88 -17.65
C ASP A 167 1.66 -0.42 -18.08
N GLY A 168 1.14 0.03 -19.23
CA GLY A 168 1.30 1.39 -19.75
C GLY A 168 2.22 1.54 -20.98
N LEU A 169 2.75 0.44 -21.53
CA LEU A 169 3.50 0.44 -22.80
C LEU A 169 2.66 1.02 -23.96
N SER A 170 3.25 1.72 -24.92
CA SER A 170 2.46 2.33 -26.02
C SER A 170 1.85 1.32 -27.00
N LEU A 171 2.53 0.20 -27.26
CA LEU A 171 2.06 -0.91 -28.09
C LEU A 171 2.90 -2.17 -27.82
N ASP A 172 2.27 -3.34 -27.79
CA ASP A 172 2.92 -4.62 -27.45
C ASP A 172 3.88 -5.18 -28.53
N ASN A 173 3.97 -4.55 -29.70
CA ASN A 173 4.90 -4.94 -30.76
C ASN A 173 6.14 -4.03 -30.71
N ILE A 174 7.20 -4.52 -30.05
CA ILE A 174 8.45 -3.79 -29.80
C ILE A 174 9.48 -4.18 -30.86
N THR A 175 9.84 -3.24 -31.73
CA THR A 175 10.80 -3.42 -32.83
C THR A 175 12.24 -3.25 -32.38
N SER A 176 12.49 -2.34 -31.43
CA SER A 176 13.83 -1.97 -30.97
C SER A 176 13.82 -1.59 -29.50
N SER A 177 14.97 -1.75 -28.84
CA SER A 177 15.17 -1.35 -27.44
C SER A 177 16.57 -0.78 -27.23
N LEU A 178 16.70 0.12 -26.25
CA LEU A 178 17.93 0.83 -25.92
C LEU A 178 17.94 1.17 -24.43
N LEU A 179 19.04 0.90 -23.72
CA LEU A 179 19.26 1.49 -22.39
C LEU A 179 20.02 2.82 -22.56
N ASP A 180 19.52 3.90 -21.98
CA ASP A 180 20.25 5.20 -21.95
C ASP A 180 21.31 5.25 -20.84
N GLN A 181 22.24 6.21 -20.91
CA GLN A 181 23.22 6.51 -19.85
C GLN A 181 22.56 6.85 -18.51
N SER A 182 21.31 7.30 -18.55
CA SER A 182 20.45 7.53 -17.38
C SER A 182 19.77 6.26 -16.86
N GLY A 183 20.07 5.08 -17.39
CA GLY A 183 19.56 3.78 -16.93
C GLY A 183 18.06 3.56 -17.15
N ASN A 184 17.41 4.37 -17.99
CA ASN A 184 16.05 4.13 -18.46
C ASN A 184 16.09 3.22 -19.69
N LEU A 185 15.03 2.44 -19.91
CA LEU A 185 14.89 1.59 -21.09
C LEU A 185 13.93 2.26 -22.09
N TRP A 186 14.45 2.65 -23.24
CA TRP A 186 13.69 3.16 -24.38
C TRP A 186 13.31 2.02 -25.32
N LEU A 187 12.09 2.09 -25.86
CA LEU A 187 11.46 1.02 -26.65
C LEU A 187 10.83 1.63 -27.90
N GLY A 188 11.26 1.21 -29.08
CA GLY A 188 10.62 1.52 -30.35
C GLY A 188 9.51 0.52 -30.65
N THR A 189 8.37 0.98 -31.16
CA THR A 189 7.21 0.12 -31.44
C THR A 189 6.74 0.20 -32.88
N TRP A 190 6.00 -0.82 -33.32
CA TRP A 190 5.39 -0.89 -34.65
C TRP A 190 4.12 -0.03 -34.74
N GLY A 191 4.25 1.29 -34.63
CA GLY A 191 3.16 2.25 -34.84
C GLY A 191 2.57 2.89 -33.58
N GLY A 192 3.08 2.53 -32.40
CA GLY A 192 2.77 3.19 -31.12
C GLY A 192 3.75 4.31 -30.73
N GLY A 193 4.73 4.64 -31.58
CA GLY A 193 5.83 5.56 -31.25
C GLY A 193 6.89 4.91 -30.37
N ILE A 194 7.45 5.69 -29.44
CA ILE A 194 8.47 5.23 -28.48
C ILE A 194 7.94 5.25 -27.04
N SER A 195 8.39 4.32 -26.20
CA SER A 195 8.10 4.27 -24.77
C SER A 195 9.40 4.33 -23.94
N LYS A 196 9.52 5.26 -22.99
CA LYS A 196 10.59 5.32 -21.97
C LYS A 196 10.09 4.61 -20.71
N PHE A 197 10.81 3.62 -20.22
CA PHE A 197 10.53 2.91 -18.96
C PHE A 197 11.56 3.28 -17.88
N ASP A 198 11.07 3.71 -16.71
CA ASP A 198 11.88 4.26 -15.60
C ASP A 198 12.02 3.30 -14.39
N GLY A 199 11.69 2.02 -14.60
CA GLY A 199 11.64 0.98 -13.57
C GLY A 199 10.32 0.89 -12.79
N ILE A 200 9.42 1.87 -12.94
CA ILE A 200 8.13 1.95 -12.24
C ILE A 200 6.97 2.17 -13.23
N SER A 201 7.19 2.95 -14.29
CA SER A 201 6.15 3.44 -15.20
C SER A 201 6.70 3.67 -16.62
N PHE A 202 5.80 3.77 -17.59
CA PHE A 202 6.10 4.10 -18.99
C PHE A 202 5.69 5.54 -19.33
N THR A 203 6.53 6.25 -20.07
CA THR A 203 6.20 7.53 -20.73
C THR A 203 6.24 7.36 -22.24
N ASN A 204 5.15 7.70 -22.92
CA ASN A 204 4.95 7.37 -24.33
C ASN A 204 4.99 8.62 -25.23
N PHE A 205 5.82 8.59 -26.28
CA PHE A 205 6.00 9.69 -27.21
C PHE A 205 5.58 9.29 -28.63
N THR A 206 4.82 10.17 -29.29
CA THR A 206 4.20 9.93 -30.61
C THR A 206 4.33 11.16 -31.51
N THR A 207 3.85 11.07 -32.75
CA THR A 207 3.76 12.19 -33.70
C THR A 207 3.00 13.40 -33.17
N ALA A 208 2.08 13.20 -32.22
CA ALA A 208 1.42 14.31 -31.54
C ALA A 208 2.37 15.14 -30.66
N HIS A 209 3.55 14.61 -30.32
CA HIS A 209 4.53 15.20 -29.41
C HIS A 209 5.82 15.65 -30.12
N GLY A 210 5.88 15.60 -31.46
CA GLY A 210 7.01 16.08 -32.27
C GLY A 210 7.86 15.00 -32.94
N LEU A 211 7.60 13.72 -32.66
CA LEU A 211 8.19 12.57 -33.36
C LEU A 211 7.79 12.58 -34.85
N SER A 212 8.68 12.19 -35.77
CA SER A 212 8.38 12.27 -37.22
C SER A 212 7.45 11.17 -37.73
N ASN A 213 7.53 9.95 -37.22
CA ASN A 213 6.55 8.88 -37.43
C ASN A 213 6.48 7.95 -36.20
N ASN A 214 5.33 7.32 -35.98
CA ASN A 214 5.11 6.35 -34.88
C ASN A 214 5.65 4.93 -35.19
N LEU A 215 6.04 4.67 -36.44
CA LEU A 215 6.67 3.43 -36.88
C LEU A 215 8.20 3.56 -36.71
N ILE A 216 8.73 2.83 -35.73
CA ILE A 216 10.13 2.92 -35.30
C ILE A 216 10.88 1.65 -35.73
N HIS A 217 12.07 1.81 -36.29
CA HIS A 217 12.96 0.68 -36.62
C HIS A 217 14.12 0.56 -35.63
N CYS A 218 14.71 1.69 -35.23
CA CYS A 218 15.90 1.68 -34.38
C CYS A 218 15.97 2.89 -33.42
N LEU A 219 16.76 2.70 -32.37
CA LEU A 219 17.11 3.70 -31.37
C LEU A 219 18.63 3.69 -31.19
N ALA A 220 19.22 4.86 -30.95
CA ALA A 220 20.60 5.03 -30.51
C ALA A 220 20.70 6.20 -29.50
N GLU A 221 21.74 6.22 -28.68
CA GLU A 221 22.11 7.35 -27.83
C GLU A 221 23.48 7.88 -28.31
N ASP A 222 23.68 9.20 -28.30
CA ASP A 222 24.98 9.80 -28.61
C ASP A 222 25.80 10.14 -27.34
N GLN A 223 27.06 10.54 -27.53
CA GLN A 223 27.96 10.98 -26.45
C GLN A 223 27.46 12.19 -25.64
N GLU A 224 26.50 12.96 -26.16
CA GLU A 224 25.84 14.03 -25.39
C GLU A 224 24.63 13.49 -24.63
N GLY A 225 24.17 12.26 -24.89
CA GLY A 225 22.98 11.64 -24.32
C GLY A 225 21.68 11.96 -25.06
N ASN A 226 21.71 12.51 -26.28
CA ASN A 226 20.48 12.67 -27.07
C ASN A 226 20.01 11.31 -27.59
N ILE A 227 18.70 11.07 -27.63
CA ILE A 227 18.14 9.82 -28.16
C ILE A 227 17.79 10.02 -29.64
N TRP A 228 18.48 9.29 -30.50
CA TRP A 228 18.30 9.26 -31.95
C TRP A 228 17.35 8.13 -32.33
N ILE A 229 16.30 8.44 -33.09
CA ILE A 229 15.21 7.51 -33.43
C ILE A 229 15.07 7.43 -34.95
N GLY A 230 15.29 6.24 -35.50
CA GLY A 230 15.09 5.95 -36.93
C GLY A 230 13.68 5.48 -37.22
N THR A 231 13.04 6.10 -38.22
CA THR A 231 11.61 5.92 -38.50
C THR A 231 11.33 5.41 -39.93
N GLU A 232 10.13 4.86 -40.11
CA GLU A 232 9.60 4.50 -41.44
C GLU A 232 9.18 5.77 -42.22
N GLY A 233 10.03 6.26 -43.11
CA GLY A 233 9.69 7.34 -44.06
C GLY A 233 9.55 8.73 -43.44
N GLY A 234 9.86 8.90 -42.15
CA GLY A 234 9.90 10.19 -41.44
C GLY A 234 11.31 10.70 -41.18
N GLY A 235 12.34 10.05 -41.73
CA GLY A 235 13.75 10.33 -41.44
C GLY A 235 14.12 9.97 -40.00
N ILE A 236 14.94 10.82 -39.39
CA ILE A 236 15.42 10.73 -38.01
C ILE A 236 14.63 11.72 -37.15
N SER A 237 14.21 11.28 -35.97
CA SER A 237 13.88 12.18 -34.85
C SER A 237 15.00 12.14 -33.81
N ILE A 238 15.40 13.29 -33.30
CA ILE A 238 16.44 13.45 -32.27
C ILE A 238 15.77 14.07 -31.05
N TYR A 239 15.82 13.40 -29.90
CA TYR A 239 15.24 13.87 -28.65
C TYR A 239 16.34 14.38 -27.71
N ASP A 240 16.32 15.67 -27.40
CA ASP A 240 17.33 16.35 -26.58
C ASP A 240 17.05 16.29 -25.06
N GLY A 241 15.96 15.63 -24.66
CA GLY A 241 15.45 15.60 -23.29
C GLY A 241 14.35 16.62 -22.99
N TYR A 242 14.05 17.54 -23.91
CA TYR A 242 12.98 18.54 -23.81
C TYR A 242 12.01 18.50 -25.01
N THR A 243 12.53 18.32 -26.24
CA THR A 243 11.78 18.35 -27.50
C THR A 243 12.41 17.44 -28.56
N PHE A 244 11.64 17.15 -29.62
CA PHE A 244 12.14 16.47 -30.80
C PHE A 244 12.61 17.46 -31.88
N THR A 245 13.74 17.16 -32.51
CA THR A 245 14.23 17.78 -33.75
C THR A 245 14.23 16.74 -34.86
N ILE A 246 13.72 17.08 -36.05
CA ILE A 246 13.59 16.14 -37.18
C ILE A 246 14.70 16.41 -38.21
N LYS A 247 15.29 15.35 -38.78
CA LYS A 247 16.24 15.38 -39.90
C LYS A 247 15.82 14.41 -41.00
N ASN A 248 15.75 14.88 -42.24
CA ASN A 248 15.19 14.15 -43.38
C ASN A 248 16.00 14.40 -44.68
N THR A 249 15.55 13.86 -45.82
CA THR A 249 16.19 14.02 -47.13
C THR A 249 16.43 15.48 -47.54
N SER A 250 15.64 16.44 -47.06
CA SER A 250 15.87 17.88 -47.32
C SER A 250 17.02 18.49 -46.51
N ASP A 251 17.46 17.83 -45.42
CA ASP A 251 18.70 18.16 -44.70
C ASP A 251 19.96 17.53 -45.32
N GLY A 252 19.80 16.63 -46.30
CA GLY A 252 20.90 15.90 -46.96
C GLY A 252 20.99 14.40 -46.62
N LEU A 253 20.02 13.86 -45.88
CA LEU A 253 19.94 12.43 -45.55
C LEU A 253 19.70 11.56 -46.81
N ALA A 254 20.26 10.34 -46.87
CA ALA A 254 20.22 9.51 -48.08
C ALA A 254 18.82 8.95 -48.43
N ASN A 255 17.99 8.67 -47.43
CA ASN A 255 16.58 8.30 -47.56
C ASN A 255 15.87 8.66 -46.24
N ASP A 256 14.53 8.67 -46.23
CA ASP A 256 13.71 8.91 -45.05
C ASP A 256 13.27 7.62 -44.33
N VAL A 257 13.53 6.43 -44.89
CA VAL A 257 13.39 5.13 -44.21
C VAL A 257 14.71 4.76 -43.56
N ILE A 258 14.76 4.74 -42.23
CA ILE A 258 15.98 4.57 -41.44
C ILE A 258 15.92 3.27 -40.62
N TYR A 259 16.77 2.29 -40.94
CA TYR A 259 16.80 0.97 -40.30
C TYR A 259 17.79 0.85 -39.15
N GLY A 260 18.83 1.67 -39.12
CA GLY A 260 19.87 1.63 -38.08
C GLY A 260 20.58 2.96 -37.90
N ILE A 261 20.98 3.26 -36.66
CA ILE A 261 21.79 4.44 -36.30
C ILE A 261 22.92 3.94 -35.38
N THR A 262 24.14 4.41 -35.59
CA THR A 262 25.32 4.01 -34.80
C THR A 262 26.32 5.15 -34.73
N GLN A 263 26.65 5.62 -33.53
CA GLN A 263 27.78 6.53 -33.34
C GLN A 263 29.07 5.73 -33.28
N VAL A 264 30.10 6.20 -33.99
CA VAL A 264 31.44 5.58 -34.02
C VAL A 264 32.43 6.36 -33.15
N GLY A 265 33.55 5.76 -32.76
CA GLY A 265 34.45 6.25 -31.70
C GLY A 265 35.08 7.63 -31.94
N ASN A 266 35.02 8.14 -33.17
CA ASN A 266 35.44 9.50 -33.53
C ASN A 266 34.31 10.56 -33.43
N GLY A 267 33.15 10.20 -32.88
CA GLY A 267 32.00 11.08 -32.65
C GLY A 267 31.03 11.23 -33.83
N ASN A 268 31.41 10.82 -35.05
CA ASN A 268 30.50 10.84 -36.20
C ASN A 268 29.36 9.82 -36.00
N ILE A 269 28.17 10.14 -36.53
CA ILE A 269 27.00 9.25 -36.48
C ILE A 269 26.77 8.68 -37.87
N TRP A 270 26.68 7.36 -37.98
CA TRP A 270 26.34 6.66 -39.21
C TRP A 270 24.90 6.17 -39.18
N ILE A 271 24.21 6.32 -40.31
CA ILE A 271 22.80 6.04 -40.46
C ILE A 271 22.61 5.09 -41.65
N ALA A 272 22.02 3.93 -41.36
CA ALA A 272 21.63 2.91 -42.32
C ALA A 272 20.23 3.25 -42.89
N ALA A 273 20.17 3.52 -44.19
CA ALA A 273 18.94 3.95 -44.85
C ALA A 273 18.52 2.97 -45.96
N GLY A 274 17.20 2.84 -46.17
CA GLY A 274 16.64 2.01 -47.23
C GLY A 274 16.87 2.59 -48.62
N GLU A 275 17.31 1.77 -49.57
CA GLU A 275 17.55 2.09 -51.00
C GLU A 275 18.49 3.28 -51.35
N GLY A 276 18.87 4.14 -50.40
CA GLY A 276 19.70 5.34 -50.62
C GLY A 276 21.19 5.18 -50.27
N GLY A 277 21.56 4.10 -49.59
CA GLY A 277 22.89 3.85 -49.04
C GLY A 277 23.00 4.21 -47.55
N ALA A 278 24.22 4.51 -47.10
CA ALA A 278 24.49 4.97 -45.74
C ALA A 278 24.75 6.48 -45.72
N SER A 279 24.26 7.17 -44.68
CA SER A 279 24.60 8.57 -44.42
C SER A 279 25.58 8.66 -43.25
N LYS A 280 26.64 9.44 -43.39
CA LYS A 280 27.53 9.86 -42.30
C LYS A 280 27.18 11.29 -41.90
N TYR A 281 26.95 11.54 -40.62
CA TYR A 281 26.75 12.86 -40.04
C TYR A 281 27.96 13.27 -39.19
N ASP A 282 28.48 14.48 -39.43
CA ASP A 282 29.68 15.02 -38.77
C ASP A 282 29.38 16.05 -37.65
N GLY A 283 28.11 16.27 -37.33
CA GLY A 283 27.63 17.31 -36.41
C GLY A 283 27.04 18.53 -37.12
N GLU A 284 27.38 18.76 -38.40
CA GLU A 284 26.81 19.85 -39.21
C GLU A 284 26.17 19.35 -40.52
N ASN A 285 26.83 18.41 -41.22
CA ASN A 285 26.52 18.00 -42.59
C ASN A 285 26.34 16.48 -42.72
N PHE A 286 25.57 16.06 -43.73
CA PHE A 286 25.46 14.67 -44.14
C PHE A 286 26.34 14.37 -45.37
N THR A 287 27.04 13.24 -45.36
CA THR A 287 27.79 12.68 -46.49
C THR A 287 27.24 11.29 -46.81
N THR A 288 26.71 11.10 -48.03
CA THR A 288 26.10 9.83 -48.46
C THR A 288 27.08 8.92 -49.19
N TYR A 289 27.08 7.65 -48.80
CA TYR A 289 27.83 6.56 -49.43
C TYR A 289 26.82 5.55 -50.02
N ASN A 290 26.96 5.20 -51.29
CA ASN A 290 26.12 4.21 -52.00
C ASN A 290 26.98 3.35 -52.95
N GLN A 291 26.35 2.54 -53.81
CA GLN A 291 27.05 1.69 -54.79
C GLN A 291 28.04 2.43 -55.71
N ASN A 292 27.83 3.71 -56.00
CA ASN A 292 28.78 4.51 -56.79
C ASN A 292 30.06 4.86 -56.01
N ASN A 293 30.05 4.70 -54.68
CA ASN A 293 31.19 4.88 -53.78
C ASN A 293 31.91 3.56 -53.45
N GLY A 294 31.36 2.41 -53.84
CA GLY A 294 31.95 1.08 -53.60
C GLY A 294 31.19 0.17 -52.61
N LEU A 295 30.06 0.60 -52.04
CA LEU A 295 29.20 -0.30 -51.26
C LEU A 295 28.57 -1.40 -52.14
N GLN A 296 28.39 -2.60 -51.59
CA GLN A 296 27.79 -3.74 -52.29
C GLN A 296 26.30 -3.51 -52.66
N GLY A 297 25.57 -2.78 -51.81
CA GLY A 297 24.12 -2.55 -51.90
C GLY A 297 23.72 -1.17 -51.39
N ASN A 298 22.56 -0.67 -51.81
CA ASN A 298 22.02 0.63 -51.35
C ASN A 298 20.98 0.50 -50.23
N SER A 299 20.48 -0.70 -49.94
CA SER A 299 19.58 -0.94 -48.80
C SER A 299 20.40 -1.44 -47.62
N ILE A 300 20.76 -0.51 -46.73
CA ILE A 300 21.59 -0.78 -45.54
C ILE A 300 20.66 -0.96 -44.34
N ILE A 301 20.82 -2.06 -43.60
CA ILE A 301 19.95 -2.42 -42.47
C ILE A 301 20.60 -2.08 -41.12
N LYS A 302 21.89 -2.39 -40.96
CA LYS A 302 22.67 -2.17 -39.74
C LYS A 302 24.06 -1.66 -40.10
N ILE A 303 24.66 -0.86 -39.24
CA ILE A 303 26.07 -0.44 -39.32
C ILE A 303 26.72 -0.76 -37.98
N ALA A 304 28.00 -1.16 -37.98
CA ALA A 304 28.78 -1.38 -36.76
C ALA A 304 30.25 -0.98 -36.98
N GLU A 305 30.95 -0.59 -35.91
CA GLU A 305 32.40 -0.37 -35.90
C GLU A 305 33.08 -1.51 -35.15
N ASP A 306 34.20 -2.01 -35.66
CA ASP A 306 34.98 -3.06 -34.99
C ASP A 306 36.16 -2.51 -34.16
N ASN A 307 36.81 -3.40 -33.41
CA ASN A 307 37.91 -3.04 -32.51
C ASN A 307 39.18 -2.51 -33.23
N ASN A 308 39.24 -2.56 -34.56
CA ASN A 308 40.30 -1.96 -35.38
C ASN A 308 39.89 -0.58 -35.94
N GLY A 309 38.62 -0.20 -35.83
CA GLY A 309 38.04 1.02 -36.42
C GLY A 309 37.51 0.84 -37.84
N PHE A 310 37.38 -0.41 -38.35
CA PHE A 310 36.69 -0.62 -39.62
C PHE A 310 35.17 -0.52 -39.41
N ILE A 311 34.49 0.05 -40.41
CA ILE A 311 33.02 0.21 -40.36
C ILE A 311 32.38 -0.82 -41.28
N TRP A 312 31.50 -1.64 -40.71
CA TRP A 312 30.81 -2.73 -41.37
C TRP A 312 29.37 -2.35 -41.69
N PHE A 313 28.97 -2.52 -42.95
CA PHE A 313 27.66 -2.18 -43.48
C PHE A 313 26.90 -3.46 -43.83
N ALA A 314 25.81 -3.73 -43.11
CA ALA A 314 24.91 -4.84 -43.38
C ALA A 314 23.92 -4.46 -44.49
N THR A 315 23.87 -5.23 -45.59
CA THR A 315 22.89 -5.00 -46.66
C THR A 315 21.71 -5.96 -46.56
N GLY A 316 20.53 -5.51 -46.99
CA GLY A 316 19.31 -6.33 -46.94
C GLY A 316 19.25 -7.49 -47.94
N SER A 317 20.20 -7.62 -48.87
CA SER A 317 20.17 -8.70 -49.90
C SER A 317 21.49 -8.98 -50.65
N ASN A 318 22.59 -8.27 -50.36
CA ASN A 318 23.82 -8.38 -51.17
C ASN A 318 25.03 -8.97 -50.42
N GLY A 319 24.97 -9.05 -49.09
CA GLY A 319 26.10 -9.38 -48.21
C GLY A 319 26.44 -8.23 -47.26
N ILE A 320 27.74 -8.10 -46.93
CA ILE A 320 28.28 -7.06 -46.04
C ILE A 320 29.50 -6.39 -46.68
N SER A 321 29.64 -5.07 -46.50
CA SER A 321 30.86 -4.32 -46.89
C SER A 321 31.62 -3.85 -45.65
N ARG A 322 32.94 -4.06 -45.59
CA ARG A 322 33.85 -3.45 -44.60
C ARG A 322 34.49 -2.20 -45.22
N PHE A 323 34.62 -1.11 -44.46
CA PHE A 323 35.17 0.17 -44.89
C PHE A 323 36.34 0.60 -43.99
N ASP A 324 37.43 1.06 -44.60
CA ASP A 324 38.67 1.49 -43.92
C ASP A 324 38.85 3.01 -43.80
N GLY A 325 37.95 3.80 -44.42
CA GLY A 325 38.03 5.26 -44.52
C GLY A 325 38.30 5.75 -45.96
N GLU A 326 38.90 4.92 -46.81
CA GLU A 326 39.21 5.19 -48.22
C GLU A 326 38.56 4.19 -49.19
N SER A 327 38.42 2.91 -48.79
CA SER A 327 38.03 1.79 -49.65
C SER A 327 37.03 0.82 -48.99
N PHE A 328 36.30 0.06 -49.82
CA PHE A 328 35.33 -0.95 -49.40
C PHE A 328 35.80 -2.38 -49.79
N LEU A 329 35.60 -3.34 -48.87
CA LEU A 329 35.82 -4.76 -49.07
C LEU A 329 34.51 -5.54 -48.84
N ASP A 330 33.96 -6.12 -49.90
CA ASP A 330 32.67 -6.82 -49.89
C ASP A 330 32.79 -8.31 -49.54
N PHE A 331 31.85 -8.86 -48.78
CA PHE A 331 31.74 -10.28 -48.43
C PHE A 331 30.33 -10.81 -48.72
N SER A 332 30.25 -12.05 -49.20
CA SER A 332 29.03 -12.70 -49.69
C SER A 332 29.01 -14.19 -49.38
N GLU A 333 27.93 -14.89 -49.72
CA GLU A 333 27.84 -16.37 -49.68
C GLU A 333 29.03 -17.08 -50.35
N LYS A 334 29.64 -16.46 -51.38
CA LYS A 334 30.82 -17.01 -52.08
C LYS A 334 32.08 -17.01 -51.22
N ASP A 335 32.11 -16.17 -50.21
CA ASP A 335 33.23 -15.98 -49.27
C ASP A 335 33.04 -16.80 -47.98
N GLY A 336 31.89 -17.46 -47.81
CA GLY A 336 31.56 -18.33 -46.67
C GLY A 336 30.46 -17.81 -45.74
N LEU A 337 29.93 -16.61 -45.99
CA LEU A 337 28.76 -16.06 -45.28
C LEU A 337 27.55 -17.00 -45.45
N ALA A 338 26.70 -17.13 -44.43
CA ALA A 338 25.59 -18.09 -44.47
C ALA A 338 24.52 -17.73 -45.51
N GLU A 339 24.27 -16.43 -45.70
CA GLU A 339 23.30 -15.88 -46.65
C GLU A 339 23.58 -14.39 -46.88
N ASN A 340 23.22 -13.85 -48.06
CA ASN A 340 23.45 -12.45 -48.41
C ASN A 340 22.43 -11.45 -47.80
N ALA A 341 21.36 -11.91 -47.15
CA ALA A 341 20.34 -11.04 -46.53
C ALA A 341 20.57 -10.92 -45.02
N ILE A 342 20.92 -9.72 -44.56
CA ILE A 342 21.43 -9.48 -43.21
C ILE A 342 20.47 -8.62 -42.39
N ASN A 343 20.16 -9.05 -41.18
CA ASN A 343 19.32 -8.32 -40.23
C ASN A 343 20.17 -7.54 -39.22
N CYS A 344 21.23 -8.16 -38.68
CA CYS A 344 22.01 -7.58 -37.58
C CYS A 344 23.50 -7.96 -37.64
N ILE A 345 24.34 -7.12 -37.04
CA ILE A 345 25.76 -7.35 -36.79
C ILE A 345 26.06 -6.94 -35.34
N LYS A 346 26.83 -7.75 -34.62
CA LYS A 346 27.34 -7.50 -33.27
C LYS A 346 28.82 -7.88 -33.21
N ILE A 347 29.64 -7.03 -32.59
CA ILE A 347 31.02 -7.37 -32.23
C ILE A 347 31.02 -7.83 -30.77
N ASP A 348 31.65 -8.97 -30.48
CA ASP A 348 31.79 -9.48 -29.10
C ASP A 348 33.00 -8.88 -28.36
N SER A 349 33.03 -9.04 -27.05
CA SER A 349 34.10 -8.56 -26.15
C SER A 349 35.49 -9.11 -26.48
N SER A 350 35.57 -10.17 -27.28
CA SER A 350 36.81 -10.77 -27.79
C SER A 350 37.18 -10.29 -29.21
N GLY A 351 36.37 -9.43 -29.82
CA GLY A 351 36.58 -8.88 -31.16
C GLY A 351 36.15 -9.78 -32.32
N ASN A 352 35.38 -10.85 -32.09
CA ASN A 352 34.78 -11.58 -33.19
C ASN A 352 33.50 -10.86 -33.66
N ILE A 353 33.22 -10.95 -34.97
CA ILE A 353 32.05 -10.31 -35.56
C ILE A 353 30.98 -11.37 -35.81
N TRP A 354 29.81 -11.18 -35.23
CA TRP A 354 28.65 -12.08 -35.32
C TRP A 354 27.56 -11.41 -36.15
N ILE A 355 27.07 -12.14 -37.16
CA ILE A 355 26.18 -11.63 -38.19
C ILE A 355 24.93 -12.51 -38.20
N GLY A 356 23.76 -11.92 -37.95
CA GLY A 356 22.47 -12.61 -38.04
C GLY A 356 21.85 -12.42 -39.43
N THR A 357 21.57 -13.53 -40.11
CA THR A 357 20.99 -13.51 -41.46
C THR A 357 19.50 -13.87 -41.45
N LYS A 358 18.87 -13.80 -42.62
CA LYS A 358 17.42 -13.95 -42.80
C LYS A 358 17.04 -15.26 -43.52
N GLY A 359 17.35 -16.38 -42.87
CA GLY A 359 17.09 -17.75 -43.36
C GLY A 359 18.30 -18.69 -43.27
N GLY A 360 19.51 -18.13 -43.29
CA GLY A 360 20.80 -18.82 -43.20
C GLY A 360 21.35 -19.04 -41.78
N GLY A 361 20.81 -18.40 -40.74
CA GLY A 361 21.26 -18.54 -39.35
C GLY A 361 22.23 -17.44 -38.90
N ILE A 362 23.33 -17.86 -38.29
CA ILE A 362 24.37 -16.98 -37.74
C ILE A 362 25.70 -17.26 -38.44
N SER A 363 26.37 -16.22 -38.92
CA SER A 363 27.77 -16.28 -39.35
C SER A 363 28.67 -15.61 -38.33
N LYS A 364 29.62 -16.37 -37.76
CA LYS A 364 30.75 -15.82 -37.01
C LYS A 364 31.91 -15.59 -37.98
N TYR A 365 32.33 -14.34 -38.15
CA TYR A 365 33.55 -13.98 -38.87
C TYR A 365 34.74 -13.89 -37.91
N GLN A 366 35.88 -14.43 -38.34
CA GLN A 366 37.17 -14.31 -37.67
C GLN A 366 38.16 -13.65 -38.61
N GLU A 367 38.64 -12.47 -38.23
CA GLU A 367 39.51 -11.62 -39.04
C GLU A 367 40.86 -12.28 -39.33
N SER A 368 41.45 -11.98 -40.50
CA SER A 368 42.76 -12.48 -40.87
C SER A 368 43.89 -11.78 -40.08
N PRO A 369 45.01 -12.46 -39.76
CA PRO A 369 46.22 -11.80 -39.25
C PRO A 369 46.85 -10.79 -40.23
N ASP A 370 46.50 -10.88 -41.52
CA ASP A 370 46.79 -9.86 -42.53
C ASP A 370 45.47 -9.20 -42.94
N LEU A 371 45.30 -7.93 -42.62
CA LEU A 371 44.03 -7.19 -42.79
C LEU A 371 43.67 -6.94 -44.26
N GLU A 372 44.61 -7.12 -45.20
CA GLU A 372 44.30 -7.08 -46.64
C GLU A 372 43.67 -8.39 -47.15
N GLU A 373 43.81 -9.51 -46.43
CA GLU A 373 43.16 -10.78 -46.76
C GLU A 373 41.78 -10.93 -46.09
N LYS A 374 40.88 -11.68 -46.73
CA LYS A 374 39.59 -12.04 -46.14
C LYS A 374 39.77 -13.11 -45.05
N GLY A 375 39.27 -12.82 -43.86
CA GLY A 375 39.10 -13.77 -42.76
C GLY A 375 38.06 -14.86 -43.08
N THR A 376 37.80 -15.73 -42.09
CA THR A 376 36.98 -16.94 -42.28
C THR A 376 35.63 -16.88 -41.56
N PHE A 377 34.60 -17.47 -42.16
CA PHE A 377 33.28 -17.61 -41.57
C PHE A 377 33.04 -19.01 -40.98
N THR A 378 32.38 -19.06 -39.81
CA THR A 378 31.82 -20.28 -39.21
C THR A 378 30.33 -20.09 -39.02
N ASN A 379 29.50 -20.98 -39.59
CA ASN A 379 28.05 -20.79 -39.65
C ASN A 379 27.30 -21.73 -38.69
N PHE A 380 26.30 -21.20 -37.99
CA PHE A 380 25.47 -21.90 -37.02
C PHE A 380 23.99 -21.78 -37.40
N THR A 381 23.29 -22.90 -37.41
CA THR A 381 21.87 -22.99 -37.82
C THR A 381 21.09 -23.87 -36.84
N THR A 382 19.81 -24.06 -37.09
CA THR A 382 18.94 -24.99 -36.35
C THR A 382 19.54 -26.41 -36.17
N SER A 383 20.32 -26.92 -37.13
CA SER A 383 21.00 -28.23 -36.98
C SER A 383 22.15 -28.26 -35.96
N LYS A 384 22.56 -27.09 -35.46
CA LYS A 384 23.50 -26.92 -34.34
C LYS A 384 22.80 -26.51 -33.03
N GLY A 385 21.46 -26.47 -33.01
CA GLY A 385 20.65 -26.17 -31.84
C GLY A 385 20.18 -24.71 -31.71
N LEU A 386 20.36 -23.88 -32.75
CA LEU A 386 19.76 -22.55 -32.80
C LEU A 386 18.22 -22.64 -32.87
N GLY A 387 17.50 -21.70 -32.24
CA GLY A 387 16.04 -21.70 -32.19
C GLY A 387 15.34 -21.56 -33.55
N HIS A 388 15.79 -20.61 -34.38
CA HIS A 388 15.36 -20.42 -35.75
C HIS A 388 16.49 -19.79 -36.59
N ASN A 389 16.48 -19.95 -37.91
CA ASN A 389 17.55 -19.45 -38.77
C ASN A 389 17.43 -17.94 -39.10
N ASP A 390 16.24 -17.34 -38.95
CA ASP A 390 16.08 -15.89 -39.02
C ASP A 390 16.42 -15.29 -37.65
N VAL A 391 17.50 -14.52 -37.60
CA VAL A 391 18.00 -13.86 -36.38
C VAL A 391 17.84 -12.35 -36.52
N TRP A 392 17.10 -11.72 -35.62
CA TRP A 392 16.80 -10.29 -35.67
C TRP A 392 17.84 -9.43 -34.97
N ASP A 393 18.35 -9.89 -33.82
CA ASP A 393 19.28 -9.12 -32.99
C ASP A 393 20.19 -10.03 -32.15
N ILE A 394 21.37 -9.51 -31.76
CA ILE A 394 22.44 -10.27 -31.08
C ILE A 394 23.07 -9.40 -29.99
N GLU A 395 23.12 -9.90 -28.76
CA GLU A 395 23.68 -9.18 -27.61
C GLU A 395 24.49 -10.10 -26.67
N GLU A 396 25.47 -9.56 -25.95
CA GLU A 396 26.41 -10.32 -25.10
C GLU A 396 26.17 -10.04 -23.62
N ASP A 397 25.89 -11.08 -22.82
CA ASP A 397 25.69 -10.90 -21.37
C ASP A 397 27.00 -10.68 -20.60
N LEU A 398 26.90 -10.15 -19.37
CA LEU A 398 28.07 -9.87 -18.52
C LEU A 398 28.83 -11.12 -18.03
N GLU A 399 28.46 -12.32 -18.49
CA GLU A 399 29.18 -13.57 -18.29
C GLU A 399 29.92 -14.01 -19.58
N GLY A 400 29.81 -13.25 -20.69
CA GLY A 400 30.45 -13.53 -21.98
C GLY A 400 29.65 -14.46 -22.90
N ASN A 401 28.35 -14.67 -22.62
CA ASN A 401 27.50 -15.52 -23.44
C ASN A 401 26.70 -14.68 -24.44
N LEU A 402 26.48 -15.21 -25.64
CA LEU A 402 25.72 -14.52 -26.67
C LEU A 402 24.25 -14.94 -26.65
N TRP A 403 23.37 -13.98 -26.84
CA TRP A 403 21.93 -14.17 -26.92
C TRP A 403 21.45 -13.73 -28.30
N PHE A 404 20.61 -14.56 -28.92
CA PHE A 404 20.10 -14.39 -30.27
C PHE A 404 18.57 -14.29 -30.23
N ALA A 405 18.03 -13.17 -30.68
CA ALA A 405 16.60 -12.96 -30.88
C ALA A 405 16.20 -13.56 -32.23
N THR A 406 15.21 -14.44 -32.26
CA THR A 406 14.90 -15.24 -33.46
C THR A 406 13.43 -15.15 -33.87
N ASP A 407 13.16 -15.37 -35.16
CA ASP A 407 11.80 -15.36 -35.70
C ASP A 407 11.08 -16.68 -35.37
N GLY A 408 10.18 -16.67 -34.37
CA GLY A 408 9.38 -17.84 -34.00
C GLY A 408 10.12 -18.95 -33.25
N GLY A 409 11.45 -18.88 -33.14
CA GLY A 409 12.29 -19.78 -32.35
C GLY A 409 12.46 -19.37 -30.88
N GLY A 410 11.96 -18.20 -30.47
CA GLY A 410 12.19 -17.62 -29.16
C GLY A 410 13.56 -16.94 -29.04
N VAL A 411 14.18 -17.02 -27.87
CA VAL A 411 15.55 -16.51 -27.64
C VAL A 411 16.51 -17.68 -27.41
N SER A 412 17.64 -17.70 -28.12
CA SER A 412 18.68 -18.71 -27.94
C SER A 412 19.89 -18.13 -27.21
N LYS A 413 20.34 -18.74 -26.11
CA LYS A 413 21.62 -18.45 -25.46
C LYS A 413 22.70 -19.39 -26.01
N PHE A 414 23.90 -18.88 -26.29
CA PHE A 414 25.10 -19.66 -26.63
C PHE A 414 26.20 -19.39 -25.60
N ASP A 415 26.70 -20.45 -24.96
CA ASP A 415 27.71 -20.38 -23.89
C ASP A 415 29.16 -20.60 -24.37
N GLY A 416 29.38 -20.55 -25.69
CA GLY A 416 30.66 -20.87 -26.32
C GLY A 416 30.77 -22.32 -26.81
N GLU A 417 29.98 -23.25 -26.24
CA GLU A 417 29.98 -24.67 -26.65
C GLU A 417 28.64 -25.12 -27.25
N LYS A 418 27.51 -24.65 -26.72
CA LYS A 418 26.17 -25.14 -27.07
C LYS A 418 25.11 -24.04 -27.04
N PHE A 419 24.01 -24.27 -27.75
CA PHE A 419 22.80 -23.45 -27.66
C PHE A 419 21.86 -23.95 -26.57
N THR A 420 21.10 -23.03 -25.95
CA THR A 420 19.98 -23.29 -25.03
C THR A 420 18.87 -22.29 -25.34
N THR A 421 17.76 -22.77 -25.88
CA THR A 421 16.66 -21.92 -26.36
C THR A 421 15.49 -21.87 -25.38
N TYR A 422 14.91 -20.68 -25.24
CA TYR A 422 13.76 -20.38 -24.39
C TYR A 422 12.60 -19.88 -25.26
N THR A 423 11.43 -20.52 -25.12
CA THR A 423 10.21 -20.19 -25.88
C THR A 423 9.06 -19.87 -24.92
N THR A 424 7.84 -19.74 -25.46
CA THR A 424 6.60 -19.71 -24.68
C THR A 424 6.45 -20.89 -23.71
N ALA A 425 7.11 -22.03 -23.97
CA ALA A 425 7.19 -23.14 -23.01
C ALA A 425 8.02 -22.82 -21.75
N GLN A 426 8.92 -21.82 -21.78
CA GLN A 426 9.69 -21.31 -20.63
C GLN A 426 9.09 -20.01 -20.07
N GLY A 427 7.94 -19.56 -20.59
CA GLY A 427 7.24 -18.35 -20.16
C GLY A 427 7.59 -17.06 -20.89
N LEU A 428 8.37 -17.12 -21.98
CA LEU A 428 8.49 -15.99 -22.91
C LEU A 428 7.08 -15.65 -23.46
N PRO A 429 6.65 -14.38 -23.61
CA PRO A 429 5.27 -14.08 -23.98
C PRO A 429 4.94 -14.43 -25.45
N GLU A 430 5.92 -14.28 -26.35
CA GLU A 430 5.82 -14.60 -27.77
C GLU A 430 7.20 -15.10 -28.27
N ASN A 431 7.21 -15.99 -29.26
CA ASN A 431 8.41 -16.62 -29.80
C ASN A 431 9.10 -15.82 -30.91
N VAL A 432 8.46 -14.78 -31.45
CA VAL A 432 9.12 -13.81 -32.34
C VAL A 432 9.67 -12.68 -31.49
N VAL A 433 10.99 -12.51 -31.53
CA VAL A 433 11.73 -11.51 -30.74
C VAL A 433 12.53 -10.65 -31.71
N TYR A 434 12.38 -9.33 -31.63
CA TYR A 434 13.01 -8.38 -32.57
C TYR A 434 14.24 -7.67 -32.00
N SER A 435 14.35 -7.51 -30.68
CA SER A 435 15.47 -6.80 -30.06
C SER A 435 15.84 -7.33 -28.68
N ILE A 436 17.12 -7.16 -28.33
CA ILE A 436 17.67 -7.44 -27.01
C ILE A 436 18.29 -6.16 -26.43
N SER A 437 18.05 -5.91 -25.14
CA SER A 437 18.79 -4.90 -24.39
C SER A 437 19.26 -5.45 -23.05
N ILE A 438 20.34 -4.87 -22.54
CA ILE A 438 20.92 -5.22 -21.25
C ILE A 438 20.93 -3.97 -20.37
N ASP A 439 20.41 -4.09 -19.15
CA ASP A 439 20.46 -3.00 -18.18
C ASP A 439 21.85 -2.85 -17.52
N GLY A 440 22.10 -1.73 -16.84
CA GLY A 440 23.36 -1.45 -16.15
C GLY A 440 23.72 -2.40 -14.99
N LYS A 441 22.83 -3.36 -14.66
CA LYS A 441 23.06 -4.47 -13.72
C LYS A 441 23.26 -5.81 -14.41
N GLY A 442 23.13 -5.83 -15.74
CA GLY A 442 23.37 -6.95 -16.64
C GLY A 442 22.17 -7.88 -16.83
N SER A 443 20.94 -7.44 -16.54
CA SER A 443 19.73 -8.22 -16.82
C SER A 443 19.25 -7.98 -18.25
N LEU A 444 18.74 -9.04 -18.89
CA LEU A 444 18.32 -9.02 -20.29
C LEU A 444 16.83 -8.67 -20.42
N TRP A 445 16.55 -7.87 -21.43
CA TRP A 445 15.23 -7.38 -21.82
C TRP A 445 15.01 -7.70 -23.29
N PHE A 446 13.85 -8.27 -23.61
CA PHE A 446 13.53 -8.75 -24.96
C PHE A 446 12.29 -8.02 -25.50
N GLY A 447 12.43 -7.34 -26.64
CA GLY A 447 11.31 -6.77 -27.39
C GLY A 447 10.66 -7.83 -28.28
N THR A 448 9.37 -8.11 -28.06
CA THR A 448 8.66 -9.20 -28.75
C THR A 448 7.56 -8.71 -29.69
N ALA A 449 7.17 -9.53 -30.66
CA ALA A 449 6.23 -9.17 -31.73
C ALA A 449 4.75 -9.27 -31.29
N GLY A 450 4.34 -8.42 -30.34
CA GLY A 450 2.96 -8.40 -29.81
C GLY A 450 2.80 -9.08 -28.45
N GLY A 451 3.87 -9.65 -27.90
CA GLY A 451 3.94 -10.14 -26.52
C GLY A 451 4.42 -9.09 -25.51
N GLY A 452 4.67 -7.85 -25.93
CA GLY A 452 5.20 -6.78 -25.09
C GLY A 452 6.70 -6.91 -24.81
N LEU A 453 7.12 -6.33 -23.69
CA LEU A 453 8.49 -6.35 -23.19
C LEU A 453 8.69 -7.53 -22.24
N SER A 454 9.75 -8.32 -22.42
CA SER A 454 10.02 -9.50 -21.57
C SER A 454 11.38 -9.41 -20.85
N LEU A 455 11.36 -9.36 -19.53
CA LEU A 455 12.54 -9.31 -18.66
C LEU A 455 12.98 -10.71 -18.24
N TYR A 456 14.23 -11.09 -18.54
CA TYR A 456 14.84 -12.30 -18.02
C TYR A 456 15.24 -12.14 -16.53
N THR A 457 14.64 -12.97 -15.69
CA THR A 457 14.85 -12.96 -14.23
C THR A 457 15.92 -13.94 -13.75
N GLY A 458 16.47 -14.76 -14.65
CA GLY A 458 17.54 -15.75 -14.41
C GLY A 458 17.07 -17.20 -14.38
N SER A 459 18.04 -18.12 -14.31
CA SER A 459 17.83 -19.58 -14.18
C SER A 459 17.86 -20.09 -12.73
N ALA A 460 18.03 -19.20 -11.75
CA ALA A 460 18.13 -19.56 -10.34
C ALA A 460 16.82 -20.15 -9.77
N PHE A 461 15.66 -19.77 -10.30
CA PHE A 461 14.36 -20.35 -9.98
C PHE A 461 13.76 -21.00 -11.23
N ASN A 462 13.29 -22.24 -11.09
CA ASN A 462 12.69 -23.02 -12.17
C ASN A 462 11.42 -23.68 -11.62
N ASN A 463 10.25 -23.34 -12.15
CA ASN A 463 8.98 -23.91 -11.71
C ASN A 463 8.49 -25.00 -12.66
N PHE A 464 7.85 -26.03 -12.10
CA PHE A 464 7.22 -27.13 -12.83
C PHE A 464 5.75 -27.24 -12.40
N THR A 465 4.87 -27.48 -13.36
CA THR A 465 3.41 -27.64 -13.18
C THR A 465 2.94 -28.91 -13.89
N SER A 466 1.64 -29.21 -13.80
CA SER A 466 0.96 -30.26 -14.59
C SER A 466 1.29 -30.20 -16.08
N ASP A 467 1.47 -29.00 -16.63
CA ASP A 467 1.70 -28.76 -18.05
C ASP A 467 3.10 -29.21 -18.50
N PHE A 468 4.03 -29.30 -17.54
CA PHE A 468 5.37 -29.86 -17.71
C PHE A 468 5.44 -31.37 -17.42
N GLY A 469 4.31 -31.99 -17.06
CA GLY A 469 4.16 -33.41 -16.81
C GLY A 469 4.15 -33.83 -15.34
N LEU A 470 4.12 -32.90 -14.39
CA LEU A 470 3.88 -33.19 -12.98
C LEU A 470 2.46 -33.77 -12.79
N ALA A 471 2.25 -34.70 -11.85
CA ALA A 471 0.95 -35.38 -11.71
C ALA A 471 -0.14 -34.51 -11.08
N ASN A 472 0.23 -33.61 -10.17
CA ASN A 472 -0.60 -32.53 -9.63
C ASN A 472 0.34 -31.41 -9.12
N ASN A 473 -0.12 -30.15 -9.19
CA ASN A 473 0.66 -28.98 -8.75
C ASN A 473 0.97 -28.98 -7.25
N SER A 474 0.09 -29.55 -6.41
CA SER A 474 0.35 -29.68 -4.96
C SER A 474 1.30 -30.85 -4.68
N VAL A 475 2.57 -30.54 -4.43
CA VAL A 475 3.61 -31.52 -4.06
C VAL A 475 3.84 -31.55 -2.54
N TYR A 476 3.99 -32.76 -2.00
CA TYR A 476 4.35 -33.02 -0.59
C TYR A 476 5.69 -33.76 -0.46
N GLY A 477 5.69 -35.10 -0.46
CA GLY A 477 6.89 -35.89 -0.19
C GLY A 477 7.90 -35.86 -1.33
N ILE A 478 9.11 -35.33 -1.11
CA ILE A 478 10.20 -35.30 -2.10
C ILE A 478 11.37 -36.20 -1.65
N LEU A 479 11.93 -37.00 -2.55
CA LEU A 479 13.20 -37.72 -2.35
C LEU A 479 14.03 -37.84 -3.63
N GLU A 480 15.29 -38.26 -3.50
CA GLU A 480 16.19 -38.60 -4.62
C GLU A 480 16.67 -40.07 -4.53
N ASP A 481 16.53 -40.84 -5.62
CA ASP A 481 17.01 -42.22 -5.71
C ASP A 481 18.52 -42.32 -5.99
N ASP A 482 19.07 -43.53 -6.00
CA ASP A 482 20.51 -43.78 -6.20
C ASP A 482 20.95 -43.79 -7.67
N SER A 483 20.05 -43.43 -8.57
CA SER A 483 20.35 -43.11 -9.96
C SER A 483 20.10 -41.63 -10.27
N GLY A 484 19.97 -40.78 -9.23
CA GLY A 484 19.81 -39.32 -9.35
C GLY A 484 18.42 -38.87 -9.81
N ASN A 485 17.43 -39.76 -9.83
CA ASN A 485 16.06 -39.36 -10.16
C ASN A 485 15.37 -38.80 -8.91
N LEU A 486 14.65 -37.71 -9.08
CA LEU A 486 13.78 -37.15 -8.06
C LEU A 486 12.40 -37.81 -8.13
N TRP A 487 11.75 -37.94 -6.98
CA TRP A 487 10.42 -38.51 -6.84
C TRP A 487 9.57 -37.59 -5.98
N PHE A 488 8.40 -37.21 -6.49
CA PHE A 488 7.48 -36.24 -5.92
C PHE A 488 6.14 -36.92 -5.63
N GLY A 489 5.74 -37.02 -4.37
CA GLY A 489 4.39 -37.37 -3.96
C GLY A 489 3.48 -36.15 -4.06
N THR A 490 2.27 -36.33 -4.58
CA THR A 490 1.35 -35.22 -4.91
C THR A 490 -0.03 -35.37 -4.27
N ASP A 491 -0.80 -34.30 -4.23
CA ASP A 491 -2.20 -34.30 -3.79
C ASP A 491 -3.12 -34.86 -4.89
N GLY A 492 -3.58 -36.10 -4.73
CA GLY A 492 -4.54 -36.73 -5.65
C GLY A 492 -4.02 -37.07 -7.06
N GLY A 493 -2.78 -36.71 -7.41
CA GLY A 493 -2.14 -37.08 -8.69
C GLY A 493 -1.34 -38.38 -8.66
N GLY A 494 -0.97 -38.87 -7.48
CA GLY A 494 -0.07 -40.01 -7.28
C GLY A 494 1.39 -39.58 -7.15
N ILE A 495 2.30 -40.34 -7.76
CA ILE A 495 3.76 -40.09 -7.70
C ILE A 495 4.29 -39.68 -9.08
N SER A 496 5.02 -38.56 -9.14
CA SER A 496 5.80 -38.14 -10.29
C SER A 496 7.29 -38.47 -10.09
N LYS A 497 7.88 -39.25 -10.99
CA LYS A 497 9.33 -39.43 -11.08
C LYS A 497 9.92 -38.50 -12.14
N TYR A 498 11.00 -37.79 -11.83
CA TYR A 498 11.74 -36.93 -12.76
C TYR A 498 13.21 -37.36 -12.88
N ASN A 499 13.71 -37.45 -14.11
CA ASN A 499 15.06 -37.91 -14.44
C ASN A 499 15.97 -36.81 -15.04
N GLY A 500 15.56 -35.54 -14.95
CA GLY A 500 16.22 -34.39 -15.62
C GLY A 500 15.70 -34.08 -17.03
N LYS A 501 15.07 -35.05 -17.72
CA LYS A 501 14.57 -34.93 -19.11
C LYS A 501 13.08 -35.22 -19.30
N SER A 502 12.46 -36.01 -18.42
CA SER A 502 11.05 -36.37 -18.50
C SER A 502 10.45 -36.64 -17.12
N PHE A 503 9.13 -36.43 -17.03
CA PHE A 503 8.31 -36.91 -15.92
C PHE A 503 7.70 -38.26 -16.27
N THR A 504 7.60 -39.15 -15.29
CA THR A 504 6.92 -40.45 -15.37
C THR A 504 5.98 -40.57 -14.19
N ASN A 505 4.68 -40.66 -14.46
CA ASN A 505 3.64 -40.60 -13.43
C ASN A 505 3.08 -41.99 -13.09
N PHE A 506 2.80 -42.21 -11.81
CA PHE A 506 2.26 -43.45 -11.25
C PHE A 506 0.98 -43.15 -10.46
N THR A 507 -0.15 -43.57 -11.00
CA THR A 507 -1.48 -43.50 -10.37
C THR A 507 -1.89 -44.87 -9.80
N SER A 508 -3.13 -45.00 -9.32
CA SER A 508 -3.71 -46.30 -8.98
C SER A 508 -3.79 -47.26 -10.17
N ASP A 509 -3.79 -46.77 -11.42
CA ASP A 509 -3.70 -47.61 -12.62
C ASP A 509 -2.33 -48.29 -12.80
N GLN A 510 -1.32 -47.87 -12.02
CA GLN A 510 0.00 -48.51 -11.89
C GLN A 510 0.16 -49.25 -10.54
N GLY A 511 -0.92 -49.43 -9.78
CA GLY A 511 -0.93 -50.15 -8.51
C GLY A 511 -0.56 -49.32 -7.26
N LEU A 512 -0.62 -47.99 -7.34
CA LEU A 512 -0.52 -47.12 -6.16
C LEU A 512 -1.83 -47.21 -5.33
N PRO A 513 -1.80 -47.53 -4.02
CA PRO A 513 -3.03 -47.79 -3.25
C PRO A 513 -3.93 -46.56 -3.08
N ASN A 514 -3.37 -45.36 -3.14
CA ASN A 514 -4.10 -44.10 -3.06
C ASN A 514 -3.27 -42.98 -3.72
N PRO A 515 -3.87 -42.07 -4.50
CA PRO A 515 -3.13 -41.04 -5.23
C PRO A 515 -2.74 -39.81 -4.38
N LEU A 516 -3.19 -39.67 -3.13
CA LEU A 516 -2.66 -38.68 -2.19
C LEU A 516 -1.40 -39.23 -1.51
N VAL A 517 -0.23 -38.68 -1.85
CA VAL A 517 1.08 -39.16 -1.38
C VAL A 517 1.76 -38.07 -0.55
N ILE A 518 1.76 -38.24 0.77
CA ILE A 518 2.08 -37.18 1.74
C ILE A 518 3.55 -37.23 2.19
N SER A 519 4.16 -38.42 2.20
CA SER A 519 5.53 -38.60 2.67
C SER A 519 6.31 -39.59 1.81
N ALA A 520 7.61 -39.39 1.70
CA ALA A 520 8.51 -40.22 0.91
C ALA A 520 9.82 -40.45 1.69
N LEU A 521 10.33 -41.68 1.67
CA LEU A 521 11.57 -42.09 2.33
C LEU A 521 12.35 -43.05 1.44
N LYS A 522 13.66 -42.82 1.28
CA LYS A 522 14.59 -43.83 0.78
C LYS A 522 15.32 -44.46 1.97
N ASP A 523 15.33 -45.78 2.04
CA ASP A 523 16.07 -46.50 3.09
C ASP A 523 17.53 -46.80 2.70
N LYS A 524 18.34 -47.22 3.68
CA LYS A 524 19.76 -47.63 3.48
C LYS A 524 19.94 -48.85 2.57
N LYS A 525 18.85 -49.55 2.18
CA LYS A 525 18.86 -50.65 1.20
C LYS A 525 18.54 -50.16 -0.22
N GLY A 526 18.31 -48.84 -0.40
CA GLY A 526 17.93 -48.23 -1.67
C GLY A 526 16.48 -48.45 -2.07
N GLN A 527 15.61 -48.85 -1.14
CA GLN A 527 14.18 -49.03 -1.39
C GLN A 527 13.44 -47.71 -1.15
N LEU A 528 12.41 -47.43 -1.96
CA LEU A 528 11.64 -46.19 -1.88
C LEU A 528 10.27 -46.50 -1.26
N TRP A 529 9.99 -45.85 -0.14
CA TRP A 529 8.77 -45.99 0.65
C TRP A 529 7.94 -44.71 0.52
N PHE A 530 6.66 -44.84 0.18
CA PHE A 530 5.74 -43.71 0.02
C PHE A 530 4.55 -43.87 0.96
N GLY A 531 4.36 -42.92 1.88
CA GLY A 531 3.23 -42.89 2.81
C GLY A 531 2.07 -42.10 2.22
N THR A 532 0.91 -42.74 2.12
CA THR A 532 -0.28 -42.17 1.47
C THR A 532 -1.32 -41.66 2.47
N GLY A 533 -2.22 -40.79 2.02
CA GLY A 533 -3.34 -40.26 2.82
C GLY A 533 -4.49 -41.24 3.07
N GLY A 534 -4.27 -42.51 2.75
CA GLY A 534 -5.20 -43.64 2.81
C GLY A 534 -4.54 -44.84 2.09
N GLY A 535 -4.91 -46.08 2.43
CA GLY A 535 -4.25 -47.26 1.86
C GLY A 535 -2.80 -47.50 2.33
N GLY A 536 -2.35 -46.84 3.41
CA GLY A 536 -1.14 -47.19 4.14
C GLY A 536 0.18 -46.74 3.50
N ILE A 537 1.06 -47.70 3.19
CA ILE A 537 2.42 -47.44 2.71
C ILE A 537 2.69 -48.23 1.42
N ALA A 538 3.12 -47.54 0.37
CA ALA A 538 3.51 -48.12 -0.90
C ALA A 538 5.04 -48.25 -1.00
N LEU A 539 5.57 -49.47 -0.95
CA LEU A 539 6.98 -49.79 -1.17
C LEU A 539 7.23 -50.07 -2.65
N TYR A 540 7.98 -49.18 -3.32
CA TYR A 540 8.32 -49.32 -4.74
C TYR A 540 9.40 -50.39 -4.96
N LYS A 541 9.09 -51.43 -5.74
CA LYS A 541 10.08 -52.40 -6.22
C LYS A 541 10.61 -51.98 -7.59
N LYS A 542 11.92 -51.69 -7.63
CA LYS A 542 12.69 -51.48 -8.87
C LYS A 542 12.50 -52.67 -9.81
N GLU A 543 12.45 -52.40 -11.11
CA GLU A 543 12.01 -53.36 -12.15
C GLU A 543 12.58 -54.77 -11.97
N SER A 544 11.69 -55.77 -11.91
CA SER A 544 12.11 -57.15 -12.14
C SER A 544 12.43 -57.32 -13.63
N ILE A 545 13.61 -57.86 -13.91
CA ILE A 545 14.11 -58.14 -15.27
C ILE A 545 13.14 -59.05 -16.06
N GLN A 546 12.32 -59.85 -15.36
CA GLN A 546 11.30 -60.71 -15.96
C GLN A 546 9.96 -60.02 -16.25
N SER A 547 9.70 -58.79 -15.78
CA SER A 547 8.38 -58.13 -15.89
C SER A 547 8.36 -56.79 -16.63
N LYS A 548 9.46 -56.02 -16.65
CA LYS A 548 9.55 -54.67 -17.26
C LYS A 548 8.42 -53.70 -16.87
N LYS A 549 7.85 -53.87 -15.68
CA LYS A 549 6.85 -52.98 -15.08
C LYS A 549 7.16 -52.83 -13.59
N PRO A 550 7.06 -51.61 -13.02
CA PRO A 550 7.19 -51.42 -11.59
C PRO A 550 6.02 -52.09 -10.86
N SER A 551 6.23 -52.42 -9.59
CA SER A 551 5.15 -52.90 -8.72
C SER A 551 5.34 -52.30 -7.34
N PHE A 552 4.27 -51.70 -6.81
CA PHE A 552 4.22 -51.31 -5.40
C PHE A 552 3.84 -52.52 -4.56
N THR A 553 4.45 -52.65 -3.39
CA THR A 553 4.00 -53.55 -2.33
C THR A 553 3.36 -52.71 -1.27
N VAL A 554 2.06 -52.92 -1.07
CA VAL A 554 1.27 -52.17 -0.10
C VAL A 554 1.44 -52.80 1.28
N PHE A 555 1.50 -51.95 2.29
CA PHE A 555 1.33 -52.30 3.70
C PHE A 555 0.18 -51.46 4.26
N ASP A 556 -0.95 -52.09 4.57
CA ASP A 556 -2.18 -51.46 5.05
C ASP A 556 -2.72 -52.15 6.33
N THR A 557 -3.92 -51.76 6.78
CA THR A 557 -4.61 -52.36 7.93
C THR A 557 -4.91 -53.85 7.78
N SER A 558 -5.04 -54.38 6.56
CA SER A 558 -5.13 -55.83 6.31
C SER A 558 -3.79 -56.55 6.54
N ASN A 559 -2.67 -55.82 6.47
CA ASN A 559 -1.33 -56.30 6.74
C ASN A 559 -0.88 -56.02 8.19
N GLY A 560 -1.79 -55.55 9.05
CA GLY A 560 -1.55 -55.32 10.48
C GLY A 560 -0.96 -53.95 10.84
N LEU A 561 -0.91 -53.00 9.90
CA LEU A 561 -0.65 -51.59 10.17
C LEU A 561 -1.84 -51.02 10.99
N PRO A 562 -1.65 -50.18 12.03
CA PRO A 562 -2.76 -49.77 12.89
C PRO A 562 -3.62 -48.63 12.32
N ASN A 563 -3.18 -47.99 11.21
CA ASN A 563 -3.87 -46.87 10.57
C ASN A 563 -3.32 -46.68 9.15
N ASP A 564 -4.21 -46.38 8.19
CA ASP A 564 -3.85 -46.28 6.76
C ASP A 564 -3.50 -44.85 6.28
N ILE A 565 -3.46 -43.85 7.19
CA ILE A 565 -3.18 -42.44 6.87
C ILE A 565 -1.80 -42.06 7.40
N ILE A 566 -0.83 -41.93 6.49
CA ILE A 566 0.61 -41.86 6.81
C ILE A 566 1.20 -40.50 6.43
N TYR A 567 1.61 -39.74 7.46
CA TYR A 567 2.06 -38.34 7.31
C TYR A 567 3.57 -38.16 7.45
N ALA A 568 4.29 -39.13 8.02
CA ALA A 568 5.74 -39.11 8.14
C ALA A 568 6.34 -40.52 8.02
N LEU A 569 7.53 -40.61 7.43
CA LEU A 569 8.35 -41.81 7.34
C LEU A 569 9.81 -41.43 7.66
N LYS A 570 10.46 -42.19 8.55
CA LYS A 570 11.86 -41.96 8.95
C LYS A 570 12.57 -43.29 9.21
N GLU A 571 13.71 -43.53 8.58
CA GLU A 571 14.63 -44.56 9.04
C GLU A 571 15.52 -44.00 10.17
N ASP A 572 15.72 -44.78 11.23
CA ASP A 572 16.69 -44.45 12.29
C ASP A 572 18.10 -44.99 11.99
N SER A 573 19.10 -44.62 12.80
CA SER A 573 20.50 -45.04 12.66
C SER A 573 20.67 -46.57 12.62
N GLN A 574 19.84 -47.31 13.38
CA GLN A 574 19.87 -48.77 13.50
C GLN A 574 19.21 -49.50 12.31
N GLY A 575 18.41 -48.79 11.51
CA GLY A 575 17.73 -49.34 10.33
C GLY A 575 16.29 -49.79 10.56
N ASN A 576 15.65 -49.31 11.63
CA ASN A 576 14.21 -49.47 11.82
C ASN A 576 13.47 -48.37 11.05
N ILE A 577 12.32 -48.69 10.48
CA ILE A 577 11.42 -47.70 9.84
C ILE A 577 10.39 -47.25 10.87
N TRP A 578 10.32 -45.93 11.07
CA TRP A 578 9.37 -45.25 11.93
C TRP A 578 8.34 -44.51 11.09
N ILE A 579 7.08 -44.62 11.48
CA ILE A 579 5.90 -44.27 10.71
C ILE A 579 5.04 -43.35 11.57
N GLY A 580 4.75 -42.15 11.08
CA GLY A 580 3.86 -41.19 11.72
C GLY A 580 2.45 -41.29 11.17
N THR A 581 1.49 -41.68 12.02
CA THR A 581 0.09 -41.86 11.63
C THR A 581 -0.81 -40.73 12.13
N ILE A 582 -1.99 -40.61 11.51
CA ILE A 582 -3.06 -39.72 11.95
C ILE A 582 -4.07 -40.51 12.80
N GLY A 583 -3.82 -40.58 14.10
CA GLY A 583 -4.76 -41.09 15.11
C GLY A 583 -4.30 -42.34 15.87
N ALA A 584 -3.34 -43.12 15.34
CA ALA A 584 -2.74 -44.25 16.06
C ALA A 584 -1.39 -43.92 16.73
N GLY A 585 -0.83 -42.73 16.49
CA GLY A 585 0.46 -42.30 17.04
C GLY A 585 1.65 -42.71 16.18
N LEU A 586 2.77 -42.98 16.85
CA LEU A 586 4.06 -43.36 16.27
C LEU A 586 4.14 -44.88 16.16
N VAL A 587 4.48 -45.41 14.98
CA VAL A 587 4.58 -46.85 14.74
C VAL A 587 5.99 -47.22 14.30
N LYS A 588 6.55 -48.27 14.89
CA LYS A 588 7.83 -48.87 14.48
C LYS A 588 7.56 -50.13 13.67
N PHE A 589 8.12 -50.24 12.47
CA PHE A 589 8.11 -51.46 11.67
C PHE A 589 9.36 -52.32 11.95
N ASP A 590 9.14 -53.61 12.19
CA ASP A 590 10.20 -54.61 12.39
C ASP A 590 10.23 -55.61 11.21
N TRP A 591 11.40 -55.79 10.61
CA TRP A 591 11.62 -56.69 9.47
C TRP A 591 11.64 -58.19 9.85
N ASN A 592 11.67 -58.54 11.14
CA ASN A 592 12.00 -59.89 11.60
C ASN A 592 10.80 -60.80 11.95
N THR A 593 9.56 -60.33 11.79
CA THR A 593 8.34 -61.03 12.24
C THR A 593 7.49 -61.60 11.09
N GLU A 594 7.46 -62.92 10.97
CA GLU A 594 6.34 -63.83 10.60
C GLU A 594 6.96 -65.24 10.36
N PRO A 595 6.41 -66.34 10.90
CA PRO A 595 5.14 -66.89 10.42
C PRO A 595 4.26 -67.45 11.56
N SER A 596 3.57 -66.58 12.30
CA SER A 596 2.61 -66.96 13.35
C SER A 596 1.42 -66.00 13.56
N GLY A 597 1.29 -64.92 12.78
CA GLY A 597 0.03 -64.16 12.65
C GLY A 597 -0.23 -63.05 13.67
N GLN A 598 0.79 -62.31 14.11
CA GLN A 598 0.62 -61.02 14.80
C GLN A 598 1.69 -60.01 14.36
N SER A 599 1.27 -58.74 14.28
CA SER A 599 1.87 -57.70 13.44
C SER A 599 3.34 -57.36 13.71
N GLY A 600 4.10 -57.17 12.63
CA GLY A 600 5.43 -56.53 12.64
C GLY A 600 5.42 -55.01 12.87
N PHE A 601 4.41 -54.50 13.56
CA PHE A 601 4.17 -53.07 13.80
C PHE A 601 3.98 -52.83 15.30
N ILE A 602 4.92 -52.12 15.93
CA ILE A 602 4.87 -51.77 17.35
C ILE A 602 4.37 -50.32 17.47
N THR A 603 3.25 -50.11 18.16
CA THR A 603 2.59 -48.80 18.25
C THR A 603 2.88 -48.10 19.58
N PHE A 604 3.24 -46.83 19.52
CA PHE A 604 3.41 -45.92 20.65
C PHE A 604 2.42 -44.77 20.53
N ASN A 605 1.56 -44.61 21.52
CA ASN A 605 0.47 -43.63 21.53
C ASN A 605 0.48 -42.82 22.86
N ALA A 606 -0.54 -42.00 23.09
CA ALA A 606 -0.67 -41.19 24.31
C ALA A 606 -0.64 -42.00 25.62
N ASP A 607 -1.15 -43.24 25.62
CA ASP A 607 -1.10 -44.14 26.79
C ASP A 607 0.34 -44.58 27.12
N HIS A 608 1.25 -44.52 26.14
CA HIS A 608 2.69 -44.76 26.29
C HIS A 608 3.48 -43.48 26.64
N GLY A 609 2.81 -42.33 26.78
CA GLY A 609 3.40 -41.03 27.15
C GLY A 609 3.65 -40.06 25.99
N LEU A 610 3.29 -40.42 24.75
CA LEU A 610 3.40 -39.53 23.57
C LEU A 610 2.47 -38.30 23.72
N GLY A 611 2.90 -37.11 23.29
CA GLY A 611 2.12 -35.88 23.46
C GLY A 611 0.79 -35.82 22.73
N SER A 612 0.65 -36.51 21.58
CA SER A 612 -0.58 -36.61 20.79
C SER A 612 -0.47 -37.76 19.78
N ASN A 613 -1.59 -38.40 19.43
CA ASN A 613 -1.63 -39.52 18.46
C ASN A 613 -1.60 -39.06 16.98
N TYR A 614 -1.46 -37.76 16.74
CA TYR A 614 -1.46 -37.15 15.40
C TYR A 614 -0.03 -36.70 15.07
N ILE A 615 0.67 -37.48 14.24
CA ILE A 615 2.09 -37.26 13.94
C ILE A 615 2.28 -36.57 12.60
N TYR A 616 3.01 -35.47 12.58
CA TYR A 616 3.34 -34.72 11.37
C TYR A 616 4.81 -34.87 10.93
N SER A 617 5.75 -35.03 11.87
CA SER A 617 7.17 -35.16 11.56
C SER A 617 7.91 -36.06 12.56
N ILE A 618 8.98 -36.70 12.07
CA ILE A 618 9.87 -37.56 12.87
C ILE A 618 11.32 -37.26 12.46
N LEU A 619 12.12 -36.79 13.41
CA LEU A 619 13.57 -36.62 13.28
C LEU A 619 14.29 -37.60 14.22
N GLU A 620 15.51 -37.99 13.88
CA GLU A 620 16.44 -38.63 14.81
C GLU A 620 17.59 -37.63 15.05
N ASP A 621 17.91 -37.35 16.31
CA ASP A 621 19.04 -36.48 16.66
C ASP A 621 20.38 -37.24 16.62
N ARG A 622 21.50 -36.51 16.55
CA ARG A 622 22.87 -37.09 16.59
C ARG A 622 23.21 -37.91 17.84
N LYS A 623 22.33 -37.95 18.84
CA LYS A 623 22.45 -38.74 20.08
C LYS A 623 21.54 -39.99 20.05
N GLY A 624 20.86 -40.26 18.93
CA GLY A 624 19.99 -41.43 18.73
C GLY A 624 18.61 -41.31 19.36
N ASN A 625 18.16 -40.10 19.73
CA ASN A 625 16.80 -39.87 20.23
C ASN A 625 15.88 -39.51 19.07
N LEU A 626 14.64 -40.00 19.10
CA LEU A 626 13.63 -39.57 18.15
C LEU A 626 12.90 -38.33 18.67
N TRP A 627 12.68 -37.35 17.79
CA TRP A 627 11.91 -36.15 18.06
C TRP A 627 10.68 -36.16 17.15
N VAL A 628 9.50 -36.10 17.76
CA VAL A 628 8.22 -36.36 17.11
C VAL A 628 7.37 -35.09 17.16
N GLY A 629 7.13 -34.49 16.00
CA GLY A 629 6.27 -33.32 15.85
C GLY A 629 4.81 -33.73 15.75
N THR A 630 3.96 -33.17 16.61
CA THR A 630 2.57 -33.60 16.74
C THR A 630 1.56 -32.48 16.48
N ALA A 631 0.32 -32.84 16.17
CA ALA A 631 -0.80 -31.92 16.18
C ALA A 631 -1.31 -31.74 17.62
N GLY A 632 -1.11 -30.55 18.20
CA GLY A 632 -1.67 -30.12 19.48
C GLY A 632 -0.95 -30.62 20.74
N GLY A 633 -0.10 -31.63 20.64
CA GLY A 633 0.68 -32.19 21.74
C GLY A 633 2.09 -31.60 21.91
N GLY A 634 2.48 -30.65 21.05
CA GLY A 634 3.84 -30.12 20.98
C GLY A 634 4.82 -31.11 20.36
N VAL A 635 6.04 -31.15 20.90
CA VAL A 635 7.09 -32.09 20.47
C VAL A 635 7.32 -33.15 21.53
N SER A 636 7.31 -34.42 21.12
CA SER A 636 7.64 -35.55 22.00
C SER A 636 9.05 -36.06 21.70
N LYS A 637 9.96 -36.02 22.67
CA LYS A 637 11.28 -36.65 22.57
C LYS A 637 11.23 -38.07 23.12
N PHE A 638 11.73 -39.06 22.38
CA PHE A 638 11.79 -40.47 22.76
C PHE A 638 13.26 -40.95 22.84
N ASP A 639 13.65 -41.50 24.00
CA ASP A 639 15.02 -42.00 24.27
C ASP A 639 15.19 -43.51 23.99
N GLY A 640 14.22 -44.11 23.28
CA GLY A 640 14.13 -45.56 23.09
C GLY A 640 13.38 -46.30 24.22
N LYS A 641 12.97 -45.61 25.29
CA LYS A 641 12.27 -46.21 26.45
C LYS A 641 11.07 -45.39 26.94
N SER A 642 11.13 -44.07 26.82
CA SER A 642 10.21 -43.13 27.47
C SER A 642 10.08 -41.84 26.66
N PHE A 643 8.95 -41.15 26.81
CA PHE A 643 8.68 -39.87 26.16
C PHE A 643 8.85 -38.69 27.14
N ILE A 644 9.43 -37.59 26.64
CA ILE A 644 9.52 -36.29 27.30
C ILE A 644 8.89 -35.27 26.36
N ASN A 645 7.80 -34.63 26.80
CA ASN A 645 6.99 -33.75 25.95
C ASN A 645 7.28 -32.27 26.23
N PHE A 646 7.43 -31.49 25.16
CA PHE A 646 7.69 -30.06 25.19
C PHE A 646 6.54 -29.31 24.52
N THR A 647 5.92 -28.39 25.26
CA THR A 647 4.75 -27.60 24.85
C THR A 647 5.03 -26.11 25.06
N THR A 648 4.04 -25.26 24.79
CA THR A 648 4.08 -23.82 25.14
C THR A 648 4.40 -23.56 26.61
N ALA A 649 4.06 -24.47 27.53
CA ALA A 649 4.45 -24.38 28.94
C ALA A 649 5.96 -24.61 29.21
N GLN A 650 6.73 -25.06 28.21
CA GLN A 650 8.18 -25.21 28.23
C GLN A 650 8.91 -24.19 27.32
N GLY A 651 8.17 -23.28 26.67
CA GLY A 651 8.73 -22.21 25.82
C GLY A 651 8.69 -22.46 24.30
N LEU A 652 8.10 -23.58 23.84
CA LEU A 652 7.78 -23.79 22.42
C LEU A 652 6.73 -22.76 21.95
N SER A 653 6.84 -22.20 20.75
CA SER A 653 5.91 -21.14 20.31
C SER A 653 4.48 -21.61 20.02
N ASN A 654 4.28 -22.82 19.50
CA ASN A 654 2.96 -23.44 19.33
C ASN A 654 3.02 -24.96 19.51
N ASN A 655 1.92 -25.58 19.95
CA ASN A 655 1.81 -27.02 20.15
C ASN A 655 1.49 -27.82 18.88
N ILE A 656 1.33 -27.17 17.72
CA ILE A 656 1.26 -27.83 16.41
C ILE A 656 2.61 -27.65 15.72
N VAL A 657 3.32 -28.75 15.49
CA VAL A 657 4.67 -28.77 14.89
C VAL A 657 4.68 -29.59 13.61
N TRP A 658 4.96 -28.92 12.48
CA TRP A 658 4.91 -29.51 11.15
C TRP A 658 6.18 -30.27 10.78
N SER A 659 7.35 -29.66 11.00
CA SER A 659 8.66 -30.18 10.61
C SER A 659 9.72 -29.89 11.68
N ILE A 660 10.80 -30.68 11.68
CA ILE A 660 11.88 -30.65 12.67
C ILE A 660 13.24 -30.83 11.98
N LEU A 661 14.20 -29.98 12.30
CA LEU A 661 15.56 -29.96 11.75
C LEU A 661 16.61 -29.90 12.89
N GLU A 662 17.70 -30.67 12.79
CA GLU A 662 18.91 -30.48 13.62
C GLU A 662 19.99 -29.81 12.77
N ASP A 663 20.45 -28.61 13.15
CA ASP A 663 21.45 -27.85 12.40
C ASP A 663 22.89 -28.38 12.61
N LYS A 664 23.87 -27.91 11.84
CA LYS A 664 25.29 -28.29 12.03
C LYS A 664 25.84 -28.02 13.43
N ALA A 665 25.36 -27.03 14.18
CA ALA A 665 25.77 -26.77 15.55
C ALA A 665 25.13 -27.73 16.58
N GLY A 666 24.05 -28.44 16.22
CA GLY A 666 23.31 -29.36 17.08
C GLY A 666 22.13 -28.71 17.81
N ASN A 667 21.66 -27.55 17.36
CA ASN A 667 20.38 -26.99 17.82
C ASN A 667 19.23 -27.65 17.07
N LEU A 668 18.09 -27.79 17.73
CA LEU A 668 16.86 -28.30 17.11
C LEU A 668 15.93 -27.14 16.76
N TRP A 669 15.44 -27.14 15.52
CA TRP A 669 14.54 -26.13 14.97
C TRP A 669 13.19 -26.77 14.66
N PHE A 670 12.11 -26.10 15.06
CA PHE A 670 10.73 -26.60 14.98
C PHE A 670 9.87 -25.63 14.17
N ALA A 671 9.30 -26.11 13.08
CA ALA A 671 8.33 -25.38 12.25
C ALA A 671 6.93 -25.46 12.90
N THR A 672 6.30 -24.31 13.17
CA THR A 672 5.06 -24.28 13.96
C THR A 672 3.90 -23.56 13.26
N GLN A 673 2.67 -23.94 13.60
CA GLN A 673 1.45 -23.27 13.12
C GLN A 673 1.23 -21.95 13.87
N GLY A 674 1.27 -20.81 13.17
CA GLY A 674 0.96 -19.49 13.77
C GLY A 674 1.85 -19.08 14.95
N GLY A 675 3.04 -19.67 15.08
CA GLY A 675 4.04 -19.37 16.12
C GLY A 675 5.45 -19.19 15.56
N GLY A 676 5.58 -19.09 14.24
CA GLY A 676 6.84 -19.00 13.51
C GLY A 676 7.73 -20.22 13.72
N VAL A 677 9.02 -19.97 13.96
CA VAL A 677 10.03 -21.03 14.23
C VAL A 677 10.48 -20.99 15.68
N SER A 678 10.58 -22.15 16.32
CA SER A 678 11.23 -22.30 17.63
C SER A 678 12.58 -23.00 17.50
N ARG A 679 13.64 -22.44 18.10
CA ARG A 679 14.99 -23.05 18.21
C ARG A 679 15.29 -23.43 19.65
N PHE A 680 15.73 -24.66 19.86
CA PHE A 680 16.12 -25.25 21.13
C PHE A 680 17.62 -25.58 21.16
N ASP A 681 18.35 -25.00 22.12
CA ASP A 681 19.81 -25.12 22.29
C ASP A 681 20.24 -26.34 23.14
N GLY A 682 19.28 -27.19 23.53
CA GLY A 682 19.48 -28.29 24.48
C GLY A 682 19.11 -27.96 25.94
N GLN A 683 18.84 -26.69 26.26
CA GLN A 683 18.46 -26.20 27.59
C GLN A 683 17.20 -25.33 27.56
N SER A 684 17.07 -24.45 26.55
CA SER A 684 16.05 -23.40 26.46
C SER A 684 15.48 -23.27 25.05
N PHE A 685 14.22 -22.83 24.95
CA PHE A 685 13.58 -22.46 23.69
C PHE A 685 13.71 -20.97 23.44
N SER A 686 13.94 -20.62 22.18
CA SER A 686 13.89 -19.26 21.63
C SER A 686 12.96 -19.28 20.41
N SER A 687 12.11 -18.27 20.24
CA SER A 687 11.10 -18.22 19.17
C SER A 687 11.33 -17.04 18.24
N PHE A 688 10.90 -17.18 16.98
CA PHE A 688 11.09 -16.22 15.91
C PHE A 688 9.82 -16.07 15.08
N THR A 689 9.24 -14.86 15.11
CA THR A 689 7.95 -14.52 14.49
C THR A 689 8.08 -13.36 13.50
N ILE A 690 6.99 -12.95 12.86
CA ILE A 690 6.91 -11.75 12.01
C ILE A 690 7.45 -10.50 12.74
N LYS A 691 7.32 -10.42 14.08
CA LYS A 691 7.83 -9.29 14.89
C LYS A 691 9.34 -9.19 14.90
N GLU A 692 10.03 -10.32 14.88
CA GLU A 692 11.50 -10.39 14.81
C GLU A 692 12.00 -10.44 13.35
N GLY A 693 11.09 -10.60 12.37
CA GLY A 693 11.37 -10.49 10.94
C GLY A 693 11.09 -11.76 10.13
N LEU A 694 10.23 -12.68 10.56
CA LEU A 694 9.81 -13.81 9.72
C LEU A 694 8.83 -13.36 8.61
N SER A 695 8.76 -14.10 7.50
CA SER A 695 7.81 -13.82 6.39
C SER A 695 6.36 -14.20 6.69
N ASP A 696 6.14 -15.26 7.45
CA ASP A 696 4.82 -15.66 7.96
C ASP A 696 4.97 -16.45 9.27
N ASP A 697 4.02 -16.33 10.18
CA ASP A 697 4.04 -17.08 11.45
C ASP A 697 3.59 -18.54 11.29
N THR A 698 3.13 -18.99 10.10
CA THR A 698 2.92 -20.41 9.81
C THR A 698 4.05 -20.95 8.94
N VAL A 699 4.85 -21.82 9.54
CA VAL A 699 5.96 -22.51 8.87
C VAL A 699 5.62 -23.98 8.74
N TYR A 700 5.69 -24.50 7.51
CA TYR A 700 5.42 -25.90 7.24
C TYR A 700 6.69 -26.75 7.18
N ASP A 701 7.83 -26.17 6.76
CA ASP A 701 9.06 -26.95 6.57
C ASP A 701 10.36 -26.18 6.83
N LEU A 702 11.44 -26.94 7.06
CA LEU A 702 12.77 -26.45 7.41
C LEU A 702 13.86 -27.29 6.73
N LEU A 703 14.86 -26.63 6.14
CA LEU A 703 15.96 -27.29 5.43
C LEU A 703 17.30 -26.59 5.70
N GLU A 704 18.36 -27.33 6.02
CA GLU A 704 19.74 -26.81 6.04
C GLU A 704 20.45 -27.19 4.74
N ASP A 705 21.12 -26.22 4.09
CA ASP A 705 21.91 -26.50 2.88
C ASP A 705 23.33 -27.03 3.19
N LYS A 706 24.17 -27.20 2.15
CA LYS A 706 25.56 -27.67 2.31
C LYS A 706 26.45 -26.66 3.07
N GLU A 707 26.18 -25.37 3.01
CA GLU A 707 26.96 -24.31 3.69
C GLU A 707 26.52 -24.10 5.15
N GLY A 708 25.26 -24.40 5.47
CA GLY A 708 24.64 -24.17 6.78
C GLY A 708 23.62 -23.03 6.78
N ASN A 709 23.19 -22.58 5.59
CA ASN A 709 22.08 -21.64 5.48
C ASN A 709 20.78 -22.41 5.79
N ILE A 710 19.92 -21.84 6.64
CA ILE A 710 18.65 -22.45 7.03
C ILE A 710 17.53 -21.80 6.22
N PHE A 711 16.80 -22.62 5.46
CA PHE A 711 15.66 -22.23 4.65
C PHE A 711 14.38 -22.60 5.40
N ILE A 712 13.42 -21.67 5.40
CA ILE A 712 12.17 -21.73 6.14
C ILE A 712 11.02 -21.60 5.13
N GLY A 713 10.22 -22.67 5.00
CA GLY A 713 9.07 -22.74 4.08
C GLY A 713 7.76 -22.30 4.74
N SER A 714 7.08 -21.31 4.14
CA SER A 714 5.93 -20.62 4.73
C SER A 714 4.85 -20.24 3.71
N ASN A 715 3.70 -19.75 4.17
CA ASN A 715 2.65 -19.18 3.30
C ASN A 715 3.15 -18.00 2.43
N HIS A 716 4.25 -17.35 2.80
CA HIS A 716 4.83 -16.20 2.07
C HIS A 716 6.21 -16.55 1.49
N GLY A 717 6.36 -17.77 0.97
CA GLY A 717 7.54 -18.26 0.28
C GLY A 717 8.68 -18.65 1.23
N PHE A 718 9.92 -18.48 0.79
CA PHE A 718 11.10 -18.79 1.61
C PHE A 718 11.58 -17.58 2.42
N THR A 719 11.90 -17.80 3.70
CA THR A 719 12.88 -16.99 4.45
C THR A 719 14.18 -17.77 4.58
N VAL A 720 15.32 -17.11 4.39
CA VAL A 720 16.65 -17.71 4.52
C VAL A 720 17.44 -17.03 5.62
N ILE A 721 17.94 -17.82 6.56
CA ILE A 721 18.90 -17.43 7.59
C ILE A 721 20.30 -17.83 7.11
N PRO A 722 21.20 -16.89 6.79
CA PRO A 722 22.55 -17.23 6.36
C PRO A 722 23.37 -17.93 7.47
N ALA A 723 24.19 -18.91 7.08
CA ALA A 723 24.97 -19.76 7.99
C ALA A 723 25.78 -18.97 9.04
N LYS A 724 26.32 -17.81 8.64
CA LYS A 724 27.14 -16.92 9.47
C LYS A 724 26.39 -16.28 10.66
N VAL A 725 25.06 -16.27 10.63
CA VAL A 725 24.22 -15.66 11.68
C VAL A 725 23.25 -16.65 12.33
N ALA A 726 23.10 -17.87 11.81
CA ALA A 726 22.12 -18.86 12.28
C ALA A 726 22.25 -19.25 13.76
N THR A 727 23.44 -19.09 14.36
CA THR A 727 23.72 -19.37 15.78
C THR A 727 23.52 -18.16 16.71
N LEU A 728 23.29 -16.96 16.19
CA LEU A 728 23.12 -15.74 17.00
C LEU A 728 21.73 -15.69 17.70
N PRO A 729 21.53 -14.78 18.66
CA PRO A 729 20.19 -14.44 19.15
C PRO A 729 19.32 -13.83 18.05
N PHE A 730 18.04 -14.21 17.98
CA PHE A 730 17.13 -13.77 16.91
C PHE A 730 17.08 -12.25 16.62
N PRO A 731 17.12 -11.34 17.62
CA PRO A 731 17.17 -9.89 17.37
C PRO A 731 18.39 -9.43 16.55
N GLU A 732 19.51 -10.17 16.60
CA GLU A 732 20.72 -9.88 15.83
C GLU A 732 20.66 -10.45 14.41
N ILE A 733 19.85 -11.50 14.19
CA ILE A 733 19.66 -12.14 12.88
C ILE A 733 18.81 -11.27 11.94
N SER A 734 17.80 -10.56 12.47
CA SER A 734 16.75 -9.85 11.72
C SER A 734 17.24 -9.03 10.51
N GLY A 735 18.33 -8.27 10.68
CA GLY A 735 18.91 -7.42 9.63
C GLY A 735 19.68 -8.16 8.51
N SER A 736 19.87 -9.48 8.63
CA SER A 736 20.65 -10.31 7.69
C SER A 736 19.81 -11.26 6.83
N LEU A 737 18.50 -11.29 7.06
CA LEU A 737 17.55 -12.22 6.42
C LEU A 737 17.32 -11.91 4.93
N GLU A 738 17.07 -12.97 4.16
CA GLU A 738 16.72 -12.88 2.74
C GLU A 738 15.36 -13.54 2.48
N TYR A 739 14.51 -12.90 1.67
CA TYR A 739 13.09 -13.25 1.52
C TYR A 739 12.73 -13.44 0.04
N TYR A 740 12.16 -14.59 -0.30
CA TYR A 740 11.88 -15.00 -1.68
C TYR A 740 10.40 -15.30 -1.87
N ASN A 741 9.66 -14.32 -2.38
CA ASN A 741 8.25 -14.45 -2.74
C ASN A 741 7.82 -13.48 -3.86
N THR A 742 6.59 -13.66 -4.35
CA THR A 742 5.98 -12.87 -5.44
C THR A 742 5.93 -11.36 -5.16
N ALA A 743 5.63 -10.94 -3.92
CA ALA A 743 5.60 -9.53 -3.54
C ALA A 743 6.97 -8.83 -3.68
N ASN A 744 8.05 -9.60 -3.53
CA ASN A 744 9.44 -9.19 -3.73
C ASN A 744 9.97 -9.45 -5.17
N GLY A 745 9.14 -9.91 -6.11
CA GLY A 745 9.55 -10.19 -7.49
C GLY A 745 10.31 -11.51 -7.67
N TYR A 746 10.03 -12.53 -6.87
CA TYR A 746 10.51 -13.90 -7.07
C TYR A 746 9.35 -14.86 -7.39
N PRO A 747 9.54 -15.88 -8.24
CA PRO A 747 8.45 -16.74 -8.73
C PRO A 747 8.06 -17.84 -7.72
N VAL A 748 7.91 -17.48 -6.45
CA VAL A 748 7.50 -18.36 -5.34
C VAL A 748 6.34 -17.68 -4.63
N LYS A 749 5.19 -18.36 -4.49
CA LYS A 749 4.02 -17.79 -3.81
C LYS A 749 4.04 -18.20 -2.34
N ASP A 750 3.92 -19.51 -2.14
CA ASP A 750 3.92 -20.20 -0.87
C ASP A 750 4.81 -21.44 -0.97
N VAL A 751 5.21 -21.99 0.18
CA VAL A 751 5.96 -23.23 0.29
C VAL A 751 5.21 -24.14 1.27
N ASN A 752 4.76 -25.28 0.75
CA ASN A 752 4.06 -26.31 1.51
C ASN A 752 5.06 -27.22 2.24
N LYS A 753 4.57 -28.16 3.06
CA LYS A 753 5.39 -29.24 3.63
C LYS A 753 5.93 -30.10 2.49
N GLY A 754 7.24 -30.12 2.27
CA GLY A 754 7.85 -30.78 1.12
C GLY A 754 9.12 -30.14 0.60
N MET A 755 10.07 -29.78 1.47
CA MET A 755 11.38 -29.25 1.08
C MET A 755 12.45 -30.35 1.02
N TYR A 756 13.32 -30.33 -0.01
CA TYR A 756 14.39 -31.30 -0.20
C TYR A 756 15.64 -30.68 -0.85
N LEU A 757 16.83 -31.11 -0.44
CA LEU A 757 18.12 -30.70 -1.02
C LEU A 757 18.69 -31.84 -1.87
N ASP A 758 18.86 -31.61 -3.18
CA ASP A 758 19.42 -32.63 -4.07
C ASP A 758 20.96 -32.77 -3.97
N ARG A 759 21.51 -33.87 -4.51
CA ARG A 759 22.96 -34.11 -4.54
C ARG A 759 23.75 -33.00 -5.24
N SER A 760 23.17 -32.28 -6.19
CA SER A 760 23.81 -31.13 -6.86
C SER A 760 23.84 -29.90 -5.95
N GLY A 761 22.86 -29.73 -5.07
CA GLY A 761 22.69 -28.59 -4.16
C GLY A 761 21.56 -27.64 -4.56
N ASN A 762 20.65 -28.04 -5.44
CA ASN A 762 19.39 -27.31 -5.65
C ASN A 762 18.39 -27.70 -4.56
N ILE A 763 17.57 -26.73 -4.16
CA ILE A 763 16.46 -26.90 -3.22
C ILE A 763 15.19 -27.10 -4.03
N TRP A 764 14.47 -28.18 -3.76
CA TRP A 764 13.16 -28.48 -4.33
C TRP A 764 12.10 -28.25 -3.26
N ALA A 765 10.99 -27.60 -3.61
CA ALA A 765 9.89 -27.35 -2.68
C ALA A 765 8.52 -27.36 -3.38
N GLY A 766 7.53 -27.98 -2.73
CA GLY A 766 6.12 -27.91 -3.15
C GLY A 766 5.48 -26.55 -2.86
N ASN A 767 4.59 -26.09 -3.74
CA ASN A 767 3.99 -24.76 -3.76
C ASN A 767 2.52 -24.90 -4.24
N GLY A 768 1.55 -24.48 -3.42
CA GLY A 768 0.12 -24.73 -3.62
C GLY A 768 -0.55 -23.79 -4.63
N SER A 769 -0.03 -23.75 -5.86
CA SER A 769 -0.48 -22.80 -6.88
C SER A 769 -0.29 -23.32 -8.30
N ASP A 770 -1.32 -23.21 -9.12
CA ASP A 770 -1.34 -23.74 -10.49
C ASP A 770 -0.25 -23.18 -11.40
N LYS A 771 0.25 -21.97 -11.12
CA LYS A 771 1.32 -21.33 -11.88
C LYS A 771 2.73 -21.80 -11.48
N THR A 772 2.90 -22.46 -10.33
CA THR A 772 4.21 -22.58 -9.67
C THR A 772 4.42 -23.90 -8.87
N GLY A 773 3.60 -24.92 -9.11
CA GLY A 773 3.43 -26.15 -8.29
C GLY A 773 4.67 -26.74 -7.60
N LEU A 774 5.78 -26.89 -8.33
CA LEU A 774 7.05 -27.37 -7.79
C LEU A 774 8.17 -26.40 -8.17
N VAL A 775 8.83 -25.79 -7.19
CA VAL A 775 9.99 -24.90 -7.41
C VAL A 775 11.31 -25.63 -7.19
N LYS A 776 12.23 -25.49 -8.15
CA LYS A 776 13.67 -25.79 -8.05
C LYS A 776 14.42 -24.45 -7.92
N PHE A 777 14.97 -24.20 -6.73
CA PHE A 777 15.75 -23.02 -6.39
C PHE A 777 17.23 -23.38 -6.23
N ASN A 778 18.11 -22.75 -7.02
CA ASN A 778 19.54 -22.78 -6.84
C ASN A 778 20.03 -21.47 -6.19
N TYR A 779 20.27 -21.52 -4.89
CA TYR A 779 20.68 -20.36 -4.08
C TYR A 779 22.07 -19.79 -4.45
N GLN A 780 22.95 -20.61 -5.04
CA GLN A 780 24.32 -20.19 -5.41
C GLN A 780 24.37 -19.57 -6.81
N ALA A 781 23.53 -20.05 -7.73
CA ALA A 781 23.32 -19.44 -9.06
C ALA A 781 22.50 -18.14 -9.01
N LEU A 782 21.97 -17.76 -7.83
CA LEU A 782 21.25 -16.51 -7.67
C LEU A 782 22.21 -15.32 -7.77
N ARG A 783 22.05 -14.53 -8.83
CA ARG A 783 22.69 -13.20 -8.97
C ARG A 783 22.33 -12.33 -7.76
N LYS A 784 23.36 -11.88 -7.03
CA LYS A 784 23.23 -10.98 -5.88
C LYS A 784 23.82 -9.61 -6.21
N ASN A 785 23.10 -8.53 -5.92
CA ASN A 785 23.56 -7.16 -6.21
C ASN A 785 24.84 -6.84 -5.42
N GLN A 786 25.89 -6.35 -6.10
CA GLN A 786 27.20 -6.10 -5.49
C GLN A 786 27.51 -4.61 -5.29
N LYS A 787 27.11 -3.78 -6.26
CA LYS A 787 27.19 -2.31 -6.17
C LYS A 787 26.04 -1.77 -5.31
N ARG A 788 26.24 -0.59 -4.71
CA ARG A 788 25.16 0.22 -4.11
C ARG A 788 24.16 0.68 -5.20
N PRO A 789 22.87 0.92 -4.88
CA PRO A 789 21.93 1.45 -5.86
C PRO A 789 22.26 2.91 -6.20
N SER A 790 22.21 3.27 -7.49
CA SER A 790 22.32 4.66 -7.93
C SER A 790 21.00 5.39 -7.74
N LEU A 791 21.03 6.56 -7.07
CA LEU A 791 19.85 7.36 -6.71
C LEU A 791 19.58 8.50 -7.70
N LYS A 792 18.30 8.73 -8.00
CA LYS A 792 17.82 9.79 -8.90
C LYS A 792 16.58 10.48 -8.33
N ILE A 793 16.37 11.73 -8.71
CA ILE A 793 15.11 12.48 -8.50
C ILE A 793 14.32 12.37 -9.81
N LYS A 794 13.03 12.06 -9.71
CA LYS A 794 12.15 11.84 -10.86
C LYS A 794 11.24 13.03 -11.13
N ASN A 795 10.63 13.58 -10.08
CA ASN A 795 9.66 14.67 -10.21
C ASN A 795 9.59 15.53 -8.93
N ILE A 796 9.18 16.78 -9.08
CA ILE A 796 8.95 17.73 -7.99
C ILE A 796 7.60 18.42 -8.22
N GLY A 797 6.68 18.26 -7.26
CA GLY A 797 5.35 18.87 -7.26
C GLY A 797 5.18 19.87 -6.12
N ILE A 798 4.21 20.79 -6.26
CA ILE A 798 3.83 21.76 -5.23
C ILE A 798 2.37 21.50 -4.84
N ASN A 799 2.03 21.62 -3.57
CA ASN A 799 0.65 21.47 -3.05
C ASN A 799 -0.03 20.14 -3.48
N GLU A 800 0.73 19.04 -3.51
CA GLU A 800 0.29 17.72 -4.01
C GLU A 800 -0.11 17.67 -5.51
N GLN A 801 0.08 18.75 -6.28
CA GLN A 801 -0.16 18.75 -7.72
C GLN A 801 1.13 18.48 -8.54
N PRO A 802 1.04 17.66 -9.61
CA PRO A 802 2.08 17.56 -10.62
C PRO A 802 2.11 18.82 -11.50
N ILE A 803 3.29 19.21 -11.98
CA ILE A 803 3.55 20.50 -12.66
C ILE A 803 4.39 20.25 -13.91
N SER A 804 3.96 20.77 -15.06
CA SER A 804 4.84 20.91 -16.23
C SER A 804 5.74 22.12 -15.99
N TRP A 805 7.01 21.86 -15.71
CA TRP A 805 7.97 22.93 -15.39
C TRP A 805 8.37 23.69 -16.63
N ILE A 806 8.42 23.02 -17.79
CA ILE A 806 8.62 23.70 -19.07
C ILE A 806 7.45 24.65 -19.35
N SER A 807 6.21 24.25 -19.09
CA SER A 807 5.03 25.14 -19.26
C SER A 807 4.97 26.31 -18.27
N LEU A 808 5.80 26.33 -17.21
CA LEU A 808 6.02 27.49 -16.34
C LEU A 808 7.23 28.36 -16.74
N GLN A 809 8.09 27.89 -17.65
CA GLN A 809 9.31 28.60 -18.02
C GLN A 809 8.99 29.86 -18.84
N LYS A 810 9.40 31.01 -18.31
CA LYS A 810 9.27 32.30 -19.02
C LYS A 810 10.39 32.42 -20.03
N PHE A 811 10.17 31.89 -21.24
CA PHE A 811 11.04 32.12 -22.38
C PHE A 811 11.19 33.63 -22.63
N ASN A 812 12.40 34.16 -22.45
CA ASN A 812 12.72 35.50 -22.94
C ASN A 812 12.80 35.43 -24.47
N ASP A 813 12.03 36.28 -25.17
CA ASP A 813 11.96 36.29 -26.64
C ASP A 813 13.28 36.74 -27.33
N GLU A 814 14.32 37.06 -26.57
CA GLU A 814 15.65 37.44 -27.06
C GLU A 814 16.43 36.26 -27.70
N ASN A 815 16.09 35.00 -27.36
CA ASN A 815 16.80 33.80 -27.84
C ASN A 815 16.33 33.25 -29.20
N GLY A 816 15.33 33.85 -29.85
CA GLY A 816 14.94 33.52 -31.23
C GLY A 816 14.34 32.12 -31.49
N VAL A 817 14.17 31.28 -30.45
CA VAL A 817 13.50 29.97 -30.55
C VAL A 817 12.07 30.16 -31.07
N SER A 818 11.69 29.43 -32.13
CA SER A 818 10.37 29.56 -32.75
C SER A 818 9.25 29.11 -31.82
N ASP A 819 8.08 29.74 -31.92
CA ASP A 819 6.92 29.39 -31.09
C ASP A 819 6.44 27.94 -31.34
N SER A 820 6.75 27.36 -32.51
CA SER A 820 6.54 25.93 -32.78
C SER A 820 7.39 25.02 -31.89
N LEU A 821 8.69 25.33 -31.70
CA LEU A 821 9.56 24.55 -30.80
C LEU A 821 9.15 24.73 -29.34
N LYS A 822 8.80 25.97 -28.92
CA LYS A 822 8.22 26.21 -27.59
C LYS A 822 6.97 25.34 -27.35
N SER A 823 6.08 25.23 -28.35
CA SER A 823 4.85 24.43 -28.22
C SER A 823 5.11 22.91 -28.12
N LEU A 824 6.11 22.38 -28.82
CA LEU A 824 6.47 20.95 -28.74
C LEU A 824 7.09 20.59 -27.39
N ALA A 825 7.95 21.47 -26.83
CA ALA A 825 8.52 21.27 -25.50
C ALA A 825 7.43 21.27 -24.40
N TYR A 826 6.43 22.17 -24.48
CA TYR A 826 5.27 22.13 -23.58
C TYR A 826 4.49 20.81 -23.69
N ILE A 827 4.20 20.36 -24.92
CA ILE A 827 3.47 19.11 -25.17
C ILE A 827 4.21 17.91 -24.59
N THR A 828 5.53 17.85 -24.77
CA THR A 828 6.38 16.76 -24.30
C THR A 828 6.36 16.64 -22.77
N ASP A 829 6.56 17.75 -22.03
CA ASP A 829 6.54 17.72 -20.57
C ASP A 829 5.11 17.54 -20.02
N GLU A 830 4.09 18.12 -20.65
CA GLU A 830 2.69 17.93 -20.25
C GLU A 830 2.24 16.48 -20.37
N VAL A 831 2.57 15.78 -21.47
CA VAL A 831 2.24 14.36 -21.60
C VAL A 831 2.99 13.51 -20.57
N ARG A 832 4.26 13.80 -20.31
CA ARG A 832 5.05 13.11 -19.27
C ARG A 832 4.46 13.30 -17.86
N VAL A 833 3.97 14.50 -17.56
CA VAL A 833 3.50 14.90 -16.21
C VAL A 833 2.02 14.58 -15.96
N PHE A 834 1.17 14.66 -16.98
CA PHE A 834 -0.30 14.51 -16.86
C PHE A 834 -0.89 13.34 -17.67
N GLY A 835 -0.08 12.62 -18.46
CA GLY A 835 -0.55 11.61 -19.43
C GLY A 835 -1.28 12.20 -20.64
N ARG A 836 -1.34 13.54 -20.75
CA ARG A 836 -2.03 14.28 -21.82
C ARG A 836 -1.47 15.69 -21.97
N THR A 837 -1.78 16.34 -23.09
CA THR A 837 -1.59 17.79 -23.24
C THR A 837 -2.60 18.59 -22.40
N LEU A 838 -2.21 19.80 -22.01
CA LEU A 838 -3.11 20.80 -21.45
C LEU A 838 -3.74 21.63 -22.56
N THR A 839 -4.99 22.05 -22.35
CA THR A 839 -5.59 23.12 -23.15
C THR A 839 -4.92 24.47 -22.85
N ASP A 840 -5.02 25.43 -23.77
CA ASP A 840 -4.46 26.76 -23.56
C ASP A 840 -5.05 27.52 -22.36
N GLU A 841 -6.27 27.16 -21.94
CA GLU A 841 -6.90 27.71 -20.73
C GLU A 841 -6.33 27.07 -19.46
N GLU A 842 -6.16 25.75 -19.44
CA GLU A 842 -5.52 25.03 -18.32
C GLU A 842 -4.05 25.45 -18.14
N ARG A 843 -3.28 25.56 -19.24
CA ARG A 843 -1.89 26.00 -19.21
C ARG A 843 -1.76 27.42 -18.66
N LYS A 844 -2.66 28.34 -19.06
CA LYS A 844 -2.70 29.71 -18.51
C LYS A 844 -3.10 29.73 -17.05
N ALA A 845 -4.08 28.92 -16.63
CA ALA A 845 -4.46 28.82 -15.22
C ALA A 845 -3.29 28.34 -14.35
N GLN A 846 -2.53 27.34 -14.80
CA GLN A 846 -1.32 26.87 -14.11
C GLN A 846 -0.21 27.94 -14.10
N GLN A 847 0.03 28.63 -15.22
CA GLN A 847 0.96 29.77 -15.29
C GLN A 847 0.56 30.94 -14.38
N GLU A 848 -0.73 31.21 -14.18
CA GLU A 848 -1.23 32.23 -13.26
C GLU A 848 -1.11 31.80 -11.79
N GLU A 849 -1.44 30.56 -11.44
CA GLU A 849 -1.30 30.03 -10.08
C GLU A 849 0.15 30.01 -9.59
N PHE A 850 1.06 29.48 -10.42
CA PHE A 850 2.49 29.39 -10.08
C PHE A 850 3.30 30.60 -10.57
N SER A 851 2.65 31.69 -11.01
CA SER A 851 3.27 32.92 -11.53
C SER A 851 4.35 33.58 -10.65
N LYS A 852 4.35 33.26 -9.35
CA LYS A 852 5.25 33.76 -8.30
C LYS A 852 6.36 32.78 -7.91
N VAL A 853 6.33 31.54 -8.40
CA VAL A 853 7.44 30.59 -8.27
C VAL A 853 8.59 31.10 -9.14
N GLN A 854 9.83 30.88 -8.69
CA GLN A 854 11.04 31.24 -9.43
C GLN A 854 12.00 30.05 -9.44
N PHE A 855 12.71 29.85 -10.55
CA PHE A 855 13.74 28.84 -10.74
C PHE A 855 14.72 29.38 -11.81
N SER A 856 15.94 28.85 -11.87
CA SER A 856 16.94 29.31 -12.85
C SER A 856 16.86 28.53 -14.16
N GLU A 857 16.86 27.20 -14.05
CA GLU A 857 16.99 26.25 -15.15
C GLU A 857 16.10 25.03 -14.86
N ILE A 858 16.02 24.11 -15.82
CA ILE A 858 15.24 22.87 -15.74
C ILE A 858 16.19 21.72 -16.07
N THR A 859 16.12 20.61 -15.34
CA THR A 859 16.97 19.44 -15.59
C THR A 859 16.57 18.72 -16.87
N ARG A 860 17.55 18.31 -17.68
CA ARG A 860 17.32 17.53 -18.91
C ARG A 860 16.71 16.15 -18.58
N PHE A 861 15.83 15.65 -19.45
CA PHE A 861 15.08 14.37 -19.34
C PHE A 861 14.08 14.24 -18.18
N GLU A 862 14.42 14.69 -16.98
CA GLU A 862 13.54 14.59 -15.80
C GLU A 862 12.79 15.90 -15.48
N ASN A 863 13.07 16.97 -16.23
CA ASN A 863 12.40 18.28 -16.28
C ASN A 863 11.86 18.79 -14.93
N PHE A 864 12.69 18.77 -13.90
CA PHE A 864 12.41 19.40 -12.61
C PHE A 864 13.28 20.66 -12.44
N PRO A 865 12.87 21.65 -11.62
CA PRO A 865 13.49 22.97 -11.62
C PRO A 865 14.75 23.02 -10.76
N GLU A 866 15.76 23.75 -11.21
CA GLU A 866 16.94 24.09 -10.42
C GLU A 866 16.79 25.44 -9.69
N ASN A 867 17.39 25.55 -8.50
CA ASN A 867 17.36 26.73 -7.64
C ASN A 867 15.93 27.24 -7.32
N LEU A 868 15.00 26.30 -7.12
CA LEU A 868 13.58 26.56 -6.88
C LEU A 868 13.36 27.46 -5.66
N THR A 869 12.59 28.52 -5.86
CA THR A 869 12.22 29.52 -4.86
C THR A 869 10.70 29.64 -4.81
N LEU A 870 10.13 29.23 -3.68
CA LEU A 870 8.69 29.14 -3.43
C LEU A 870 8.17 30.39 -2.70
N PRO A 871 7.02 30.95 -3.07
CA PRO A 871 6.34 31.95 -2.25
C PRO A 871 5.70 31.29 -1.02
N TYR A 872 5.59 32.01 0.10
CA TYR A 872 4.98 31.51 1.34
C TYR A 872 3.59 30.86 1.20
N SER A 873 2.81 31.22 0.17
CA SER A 873 1.50 30.63 -0.13
C SER A 873 1.53 29.23 -0.78
N GLN A 874 2.71 28.77 -1.19
CA GLN A 874 2.97 27.48 -1.83
C GLN A 874 4.07 26.76 -1.03
N ASN A 875 3.82 26.57 0.27
CA ASN A 875 4.77 26.02 1.23
C ASN A 875 4.57 24.52 1.51
N GLN A 876 4.03 23.79 0.52
CA GLN A 876 3.98 22.34 0.50
C GLN A 876 4.68 21.83 -0.76
N ILE A 877 5.66 20.95 -0.59
CA ILE A 877 6.44 20.34 -1.68
C ILE A 877 6.37 18.82 -1.60
N THR A 878 6.29 18.18 -2.76
CA THR A 878 6.38 16.73 -2.93
C THR A 878 7.59 16.46 -3.82
N ILE A 879 8.48 15.56 -3.38
CA ILE A 879 9.66 15.13 -4.13
C ILE A 879 9.55 13.62 -4.36
N ASP A 880 9.52 13.21 -5.63
CA ASP A 880 9.60 11.81 -6.04
C ASP A 880 11.03 11.49 -6.48
N PHE A 881 11.51 10.35 -6.03
CA PHE A 881 12.87 9.86 -6.26
C PHE A 881 12.84 8.40 -6.71
N GLY A 882 13.99 7.77 -6.82
CA GLY A 882 14.06 6.36 -7.20
C GLY A 882 15.49 5.90 -7.40
N THR A 883 15.64 4.65 -7.79
CA THR A 883 16.94 4.04 -8.08
C THR A 883 16.96 3.36 -9.44
N ASP A 884 18.16 3.06 -9.92
CA ASP A 884 18.49 2.18 -11.06
C ASP A 884 17.97 0.72 -10.97
N GLU A 885 16.95 0.41 -10.16
CA GLU A 885 16.45 -0.94 -9.88
C GLU A 885 15.15 -1.21 -10.65
N LEU A 886 15.32 -1.53 -11.93
CA LEU A 886 14.24 -1.84 -12.87
C LEU A 886 13.54 -3.20 -12.59
N ILE A 887 14.25 -4.15 -11.97
CA ILE A 887 13.79 -5.54 -11.82
C ILE A 887 12.90 -5.68 -10.58
N ARG A 888 13.40 -5.21 -9.42
CA ARG A 888 12.77 -5.42 -8.10
C ARG A 888 12.77 -4.15 -7.21
N PRO A 889 12.12 -3.05 -7.63
CA PRO A 889 12.11 -1.79 -6.85
C PRO A 889 11.55 -1.96 -5.42
N ASN A 890 10.66 -2.92 -5.19
CA ASN A 890 10.11 -3.28 -3.86
C ASN A 890 11.16 -3.79 -2.84
N LEU A 891 12.37 -4.14 -3.30
CA LEU A 891 13.52 -4.52 -2.46
C LEU A 891 14.38 -3.31 -2.06
N ILE A 892 14.10 -2.11 -2.55
CA ILE A 892 14.78 -0.90 -2.10
C ILE A 892 14.19 -0.41 -0.79
N GLU A 893 15.06 -0.05 0.14
CA GLU A 893 14.73 0.70 1.33
C GLU A 893 15.34 2.10 1.23
N TYR A 894 14.55 3.12 1.53
CA TYR A 894 14.93 4.53 1.50
C TYR A 894 14.93 5.14 2.91
N GLN A 895 15.78 6.15 3.10
CA GLN A 895 15.62 7.16 4.14
C GLN A 895 15.84 8.55 3.56
N TYR A 896 15.05 9.53 3.98
CA TYR A 896 15.22 10.93 3.62
C TYR A 896 15.30 11.86 4.83
N ILE A 897 15.81 13.07 4.61
CA ILE A 897 15.75 14.19 5.56
C ILE A 897 15.56 15.49 4.78
N LEU A 898 14.81 16.43 5.35
CA LEU A 898 14.75 17.82 4.89
C LEU A 898 15.45 18.70 5.93
N GLU A 899 16.69 19.06 5.66
CA GLU A 899 17.48 19.94 6.53
C GLU A 899 16.83 21.32 6.57
N GLY A 900 16.70 21.88 7.78
CA GLY A 900 15.88 23.07 8.06
C GLY A 900 14.48 22.74 8.59
N TYR A 901 13.89 21.60 8.19
CA TYR A 901 12.58 21.14 8.65
C TYR A 901 12.69 20.04 9.74
N SER A 902 13.57 19.07 9.56
CA SER A 902 13.85 17.98 10.52
C SER A 902 15.29 18.04 11.04
N LYS A 903 15.51 17.39 12.21
CA LYS A 903 16.84 17.13 12.79
C LYS A 903 17.27 15.66 12.71
N SER A 904 16.41 14.78 12.20
CA SER A 904 16.65 13.36 12.07
C SER A 904 16.12 12.84 10.73
N TRP A 905 16.77 11.79 10.23
CA TRP A 905 16.29 11.00 9.11
C TRP A 905 14.90 10.43 9.38
N SER A 906 14.15 10.18 8.31
CA SER A 906 12.89 9.44 8.34
C SER A 906 13.09 8.03 8.93
N PRO A 907 12.00 7.37 9.37
CA PRO A 907 11.96 5.92 9.40
C PRO A 907 12.40 5.32 8.06
N VAL A 908 12.84 4.07 8.06
CA VAL A 908 13.12 3.35 6.81
C VAL A 908 11.80 3.05 6.10
N ILE A 909 11.68 3.45 4.85
CA ILE A 909 10.47 3.29 4.02
C ILE A 909 10.77 2.51 2.73
N LYS A 910 9.73 2.06 2.03
CA LYS A 910 9.84 1.40 0.72
C LYS A 910 9.34 2.24 -0.46
N ASN A 911 8.43 3.18 -0.22
CA ASN A 911 7.91 4.08 -1.24
C ASN A 911 8.94 5.19 -1.56
N SER A 912 8.94 5.65 -2.81
CA SER A 912 9.93 6.60 -3.34
C SER A 912 9.52 8.08 -3.23
N LEU A 913 8.53 8.38 -2.39
CA LEU A 913 7.88 9.69 -2.35
C LEU A 913 8.02 10.35 -0.97
N ALA A 914 8.40 11.63 -0.95
CA ALA A 914 8.45 12.46 0.25
C ALA A 914 7.60 13.73 0.08
N THR A 915 6.64 13.93 0.99
CA THR A 915 5.77 15.12 1.03
C THR A 915 6.03 15.90 2.31
N PHE A 916 6.27 17.21 2.17
CA PHE A 916 6.53 18.13 3.28
C PHE A 916 5.55 19.29 3.20
N GLY A 917 4.64 19.41 4.16
CA GLY A 917 3.60 20.44 4.22
C GLY A 917 3.88 21.53 5.24
N ASN A 918 3.33 22.73 4.99
CA ASN A 918 3.41 23.90 5.88
C ASN A 918 4.84 24.30 6.30
N ILE A 919 5.75 24.36 5.31
CA ILE A 919 7.15 24.74 5.50
C ILE A 919 7.25 26.24 5.87
N GLY A 920 8.19 26.60 6.75
CA GLY A 920 8.45 27.99 7.15
C GLY A 920 9.30 28.74 6.12
N GLU A 921 9.56 30.04 6.33
CA GLU A 921 10.54 30.73 5.49
C GLU A 921 11.98 30.30 5.79
N GLY A 922 12.83 30.21 4.76
CA GLY A 922 14.23 29.81 4.87
C GLY A 922 14.75 28.99 3.68
N ASP A 923 16.02 28.61 3.75
CA ASP A 923 16.68 27.75 2.76
C ASP A 923 16.67 26.29 3.23
N TYR A 924 16.36 25.36 2.33
CA TYR A 924 16.17 23.96 2.64
C TYR A 924 17.04 23.05 1.76
N VAL A 925 17.48 21.94 2.35
CA VAL A 925 18.21 20.88 1.63
C VAL A 925 17.51 19.55 1.88
N PHE A 926 16.84 19.03 0.86
CA PHE A 926 16.38 17.65 0.85
C PHE A 926 17.57 16.74 0.59
N LYS A 927 17.64 15.59 1.29
CA LYS A 927 18.61 14.53 1.07
C LYS A 927 17.92 13.18 1.14
N VAL A 928 18.29 12.25 0.28
CA VAL A 928 17.81 10.86 0.31
C VAL A 928 18.96 9.87 0.06
N LYS A 929 18.86 8.70 0.70
CA LYS A 929 19.74 7.53 0.53
C LYS A 929 18.92 6.25 0.41
N ALA A 930 19.43 5.29 -0.34
CA ALA A 930 18.79 4.01 -0.64
C ALA A 930 19.70 2.81 -0.31
N ARG A 931 19.14 1.63 -0.10
CA ARG A 931 19.88 0.37 0.03
C ARG A 931 19.06 -0.83 -0.46
N PHE A 932 19.72 -1.94 -0.80
CA PHE A 932 19.03 -3.20 -1.09
C PHE A 932 18.69 -3.98 0.19
N LYS A 933 17.40 -4.23 0.43
CA LYS A 933 16.89 -5.11 1.50
C LYS A 933 16.64 -6.53 0.99
N GLY A 934 17.72 -7.27 0.74
CA GLY A 934 17.62 -8.64 0.24
C GLY A 934 18.96 -9.29 -0.09
N PRO A 935 19.01 -10.17 -1.10
CA PRO A 935 20.22 -10.87 -1.52
C PRO A 935 21.20 -9.96 -2.28
N ALA A 936 21.90 -9.12 -1.53
CA ALA A 936 23.07 -8.37 -1.96
C ALA A 936 24.37 -8.93 -1.32
N LYS A 937 25.53 -8.63 -1.89
CA LYS A 937 26.86 -8.97 -1.37
C LYS A 937 27.71 -7.69 -1.31
N GLY A 938 28.64 -7.61 -0.36
CA GLY A 938 29.54 -6.45 -0.22
C GLY A 938 28.79 -5.12 -0.02
N GLU A 939 29.25 -4.07 -0.70
CA GLU A 939 28.73 -2.71 -0.61
C GLU A 939 27.23 -2.59 -0.95
N GLY A 940 26.67 -3.52 -1.73
CA GLY A 940 25.24 -3.54 -2.03
C GLY A 940 24.31 -3.68 -0.81
N LYS A 941 24.80 -4.12 0.36
CA LYS A 941 24.00 -4.09 1.62
C LYS A 941 24.09 -2.74 2.37
N GLU A 942 24.95 -1.84 1.95
CA GLU A 942 25.17 -0.53 2.57
C GLU A 942 24.22 0.53 1.99
N TRP A 943 24.19 1.71 2.64
CA TRP A 943 23.51 2.87 2.07
C TRP A 943 24.28 3.42 0.87
N SER A 944 23.54 3.86 -0.15
CA SER A 944 24.04 4.67 -1.25
C SER A 944 24.69 5.97 -0.77
N GLU A 945 25.37 6.65 -1.69
CA GLU A 945 25.67 8.07 -1.49
C GLU A 945 24.37 8.90 -1.42
N GLU A 946 24.45 10.06 -0.76
CA GLU A 946 23.29 10.93 -0.52
C GLU A 946 23.11 11.91 -1.68
N ILE A 947 22.06 11.75 -2.50
CA ILE A 947 21.65 12.79 -3.45
C ILE A 947 20.95 13.91 -2.69
N PHE A 948 21.18 15.16 -3.11
CA PHE A 948 20.61 16.35 -2.46
C PHE A 948 19.88 17.24 -3.45
N TYR A 949 18.84 17.92 -2.97
CA TYR A 949 18.10 18.95 -3.71
C TYR A 949 17.92 20.20 -2.86
N ARG A 950 17.98 21.38 -3.48
CA ARG A 950 18.02 22.69 -2.80
C ARG A 950 16.86 23.57 -3.27
N PHE A 951 16.11 24.11 -2.32
CA PHE A 951 15.06 25.10 -2.59
C PHE A 951 14.94 26.09 -1.42
N SER A 952 14.35 27.25 -1.68
CA SER A 952 14.14 28.31 -0.68
C SER A 952 12.66 28.68 -0.60
N VAL A 953 12.17 29.01 0.61
CA VAL A 953 10.80 29.50 0.84
C VAL A 953 10.87 30.96 1.28
N LEU A 954 10.27 31.85 0.50
CA LEU A 954 10.30 33.30 0.76
C LEU A 954 9.45 33.68 1.98
N PRO A 955 9.88 34.67 2.78
CA PRO A 955 9.08 35.18 3.89
C PRO A 955 7.76 35.80 3.39
N PRO A 956 6.65 35.63 4.14
CA PRO A 956 5.43 36.35 3.83
C PRO A 956 5.69 37.86 4.01
N TRP A 957 4.95 38.69 3.27
CA TRP A 957 5.23 40.14 3.18
C TRP A 957 5.37 40.83 4.55
N TYR A 958 4.60 40.38 5.56
CA TYR A 958 4.59 40.91 6.93
C TYR A 958 5.77 40.46 7.81
N ARG A 959 6.64 39.55 7.34
CA ARG A 959 7.91 39.15 7.99
C ARG A 959 9.16 39.63 7.23
N THR A 960 8.99 40.45 6.19
CA THR A 960 10.12 41.03 5.43
C THR A 960 10.88 42.10 6.22
N TRP A 961 12.14 42.37 5.84
CA TRP A 961 12.95 43.42 6.44
C TRP A 961 12.30 44.81 6.36
N TRP A 962 11.60 45.11 5.26
CA TRP A 962 10.89 46.39 5.10
C TRP A 962 9.58 46.43 5.89
N ALA A 963 8.92 45.30 6.15
CA ALA A 963 7.81 45.25 7.10
C ALA A 963 8.28 45.55 8.53
N TYR A 964 9.43 45.01 8.96
CA TYR A 964 10.04 45.41 10.24
C TYR A 964 10.42 46.90 10.29
N LEU A 965 10.87 47.49 9.17
CA LEU A 965 11.09 48.94 9.07
C LEU A 965 9.76 49.72 9.23
N ILE A 966 8.67 49.28 8.60
CA ILE A 966 7.34 49.87 8.77
C ILE A 966 6.85 49.71 10.22
N TYR A 967 7.07 48.56 10.86
CA TYR A 967 6.73 48.36 12.27
C TYR A 967 7.56 49.27 13.19
N LEU A 968 8.85 49.47 12.90
CA LEU A 968 9.70 50.42 13.62
C LEU A 968 9.20 51.87 13.44
N ILE A 969 8.78 52.25 12.23
CA ILE A 969 8.20 53.57 11.94
C ILE A 969 6.85 53.73 12.67
N LEU A 970 5.95 52.74 12.63
CA LEU A 970 4.69 52.75 13.36
C LEU A 970 4.90 52.81 14.87
N PHE A 971 5.85 52.05 15.40
CA PHE A 971 6.27 52.09 16.80
C PHE A 971 6.85 53.45 17.19
N MET A 972 7.69 54.06 16.34
CA MET A 972 8.16 55.44 16.54
C MET A 972 7.02 56.47 16.42
N VAL A 973 6.01 56.26 15.57
CA VAL A 973 4.82 57.13 15.50
C VAL A 973 3.94 56.97 16.74
N VAL A 974 3.78 55.76 17.28
CA VAL A 974 3.10 55.48 18.55
C VAL A 974 3.87 56.09 19.71
N ILE A 975 5.19 55.89 19.80
CA ILE A 975 6.06 56.57 20.78
C ILE A 975 5.98 58.09 20.62
N ARG A 976 5.95 58.63 19.39
CA ARG A 976 5.80 60.08 19.15
C ARG A 976 4.42 60.58 19.57
N ARG A 977 3.35 59.80 19.34
CA ARG A 977 1.99 60.11 19.84
C ARG A 977 1.93 60.06 21.36
N ILE A 978 2.52 59.05 22.00
CA ILE A 978 2.63 58.92 23.46
C ILE A 978 3.49 60.05 24.03
N HIS A 979 4.62 60.39 23.42
CA HIS A 979 5.50 61.48 23.83
C HIS A 979 4.84 62.85 23.64
N VAL A 980 4.12 63.09 22.53
CA VAL A 980 3.33 64.32 22.34
C VAL A 980 2.16 64.36 23.32
N PHE A 981 1.51 63.24 23.64
CA PHE A 981 0.46 63.16 24.66
C PHE A 981 1.02 63.41 26.07
N GLN A 982 2.17 62.84 26.42
CA GLN A 982 2.89 63.08 27.66
C GLN A 982 3.40 64.53 27.75
N LYS A 983 3.99 65.07 26.69
CA LYS A 983 4.43 66.47 26.60
C LYS A 983 3.26 67.42 26.71
N ASN A 984 2.12 67.14 26.06
CA ASN A 984 0.89 67.92 26.24
C ASN A 984 0.32 67.76 27.66
N ARG A 985 0.46 66.59 28.30
CA ARG A 985 0.10 66.37 29.72
C ARG A 985 1.04 67.11 30.69
N THR A 986 2.31 67.30 30.33
CA THR A 986 3.30 68.07 31.10
C THR A 986 3.13 69.57 30.90
N ILE A 987 2.93 70.04 29.66
CA ILE A 987 2.61 71.44 29.35
C ILE A 987 1.25 71.84 29.93
N ARG A 988 0.29 70.91 30.03
CA ARG A 988 -0.91 71.09 30.88
C ARG A 988 -0.50 71.29 32.33
N LYS A 989 0.18 70.33 32.97
CA LYS A 989 0.68 70.48 34.36
C LYS A 989 1.49 71.77 34.63
N GLU A 990 2.20 72.31 33.65
CA GLU A 990 2.97 73.56 33.77
C GLU A 990 2.09 74.82 33.60
N ARG A 991 1.10 74.79 32.71
CA ARG A 991 0.03 75.81 32.66
C ARG A 991 -0.81 75.78 33.93
N ASP A 992 -1.20 74.59 34.38
CA ASP A 992 -1.93 74.37 35.62
C ASP A 992 -1.16 74.99 36.81
N ARG A 993 0.18 74.82 36.86
CA ARG A 993 1.06 75.42 37.89
C ARG A 993 1.23 76.95 37.78
N MET A 994 1.25 77.50 36.56
CA MET A 994 1.26 78.95 36.36
C MET A 994 -0.08 79.55 36.83
N GLN A 995 -1.19 78.97 36.38
CA GLN A 995 -2.53 79.37 36.78
C GLN A 995 -2.78 79.16 38.28
N GLN A 996 -2.20 78.12 38.91
CA GLN A 996 -2.28 77.92 40.36
C GLN A 996 -1.73 79.11 41.14
N ARG A 997 -0.62 79.73 40.75
CA ARG A 997 -0.05 80.88 41.48
C ARG A 997 -0.90 82.14 41.39
N GLU A 998 -1.54 82.38 40.25
CA GLU A 998 -2.47 83.50 40.07
C GLU A 998 -3.82 83.20 40.76
N LEU A 999 -4.26 81.94 40.76
CA LEU A 999 -5.51 81.48 41.36
C LEU A 999 -5.44 81.34 42.88
N GLU A 1000 -4.28 81.00 43.46
CA GLU A 1000 -4.04 80.97 44.91
C GLU A 1000 -4.29 82.37 45.50
N HIS A 1001 -3.65 83.41 44.95
CA HIS A 1001 -3.93 84.79 45.35
C HIS A 1001 -5.35 85.27 45.03
N ALA A 1002 -5.97 84.81 43.94
CA ALA A 1002 -7.31 85.25 43.56
C ALA A 1002 -8.45 84.54 44.32
N LYS A 1003 -8.21 83.33 44.87
CA LYS A 1003 -9.28 82.48 45.43
C LYS A 1003 -9.03 81.94 46.83
N GLU A 1004 -8.04 82.40 47.59
CA GLU A 1004 -8.14 82.31 49.07
C GLU A 1004 -9.45 82.96 49.60
N ILE A 1005 -10.00 83.93 48.87
CA ILE A 1005 -11.30 84.58 49.12
C ILE A 1005 -12.49 83.67 48.76
N GLU A 1006 -12.41 82.86 47.69
CA GLU A 1006 -13.51 81.98 47.25
C GLU A 1006 -13.45 80.59 47.88
N LYS A 1007 -12.27 80.15 48.33
CA LYS A 1007 -12.02 78.90 49.06
C LYS A 1007 -12.81 78.84 50.37
N ALA A 1008 -13.03 79.99 51.02
CA ALA A 1008 -13.95 80.12 52.16
C ALA A 1008 -15.43 79.85 51.82
N TYR A 1009 -15.82 79.85 50.53
CA TYR A 1009 -17.20 79.70 50.05
C TYR A 1009 -17.42 78.41 49.25
N LEU A 1010 -16.40 77.90 48.55
CA LEU A 1010 -16.53 76.78 47.61
C LEU A 1010 -15.97 75.43 48.12
N ASP A 1011 -15.11 75.41 49.14
CA ASP A 1011 -14.66 74.16 49.78
C ASP A 1011 -15.84 73.31 50.31
N LEU A 1012 -16.97 73.95 50.63
CA LEU A 1012 -18.21 73.28 51.05
C LEU A 1012 -18.86 72.40 49.96
N LYS A 1013 -18.46 72.51 48.69
CA LYS A 1013 -19.22 71.97 47.54
C LYS A 1013 -18.47 70.92 46.69
N THR A 1014 -17.15 70.80 46.81
CA THR A 1014 -16.33 70.03 45.86
C THR A 1014 -15.81 68.69 46.40
N THR A 1015 -15.68 68.51 47.72
CA THR A 1015 -15.27 67.24 48.35
C THR A 1015 -16.18 66.08 47.97
N GLN A 1016 -17.47 66.36 47.72
CA GLN A 1016 -18.51 65.38 47.42
C GLN A 1016 -18.37 64.73 46.03
N ALA A 1017 -17.62 65.33 45.10
CA ALA A 1017 -17.54 64.88 43.71
C ALA A 1017 -16.46 63.80 43.44
N GLN A 1018 -15.41 63.72 44.26
CA GLN A 1018 -14.24 62.87 43.93
C GLN A 1018 -14.40 61.39 44.33
N LEU A 1019 -15.23 61.07 45.32
CA LEU A 1019 -15.46 59.66 45.74
C LEU A 1019 -16.18 58.85 44.65
N ILE A 1020 -17.11 59.47 43.92
CA ILE A 1020 -18.05 58.81 42.99
C ILE A 1020 -17.35 58.15 41.79
N GLN A 1021 -16.14 58.59 41.42
CA GLN A 1021 -15.43 58.06 40.24
C GLN A 1021 -14.53 56.84 40.54
N GLN A 1022 -14.10 56.61 41.80
CA GLN A 1022 -13.33 55.41 42.15
C GLN A 1022 -14.21 54.16 42.26
N GLU A 1023 -15.47 54.32 42.68
CA GLU A 1023 -16.43 53.23 42.86
C GLU A 1023 -16.78 52.52 41.54
N LYS A 1024 -16.99 53.29 40.45
CA LYS A 1024 -17.40 52.75 39.14
C LYS A 1024 -16.37 51.83 38.49
N LEU A 1025 -15.06 51.98 38.78
CA LEU A 1025 -14.01 51.13 38.20
C LEU A 1025 -13.84 49.79 38.93
N ALA A 1026 -14.27 49.69 40.20
CA ALA A 1026 -14.25 48.42 40.93
C ALA A 1026 -15.34 47.45 40.41
N SER A 1027 -16.53 47.97 40.13
CA SER A 1027 -17.70 47.19 39.67
C SER A 1027 -17.43 46.42 38.36
N LEU A 1028 -16.81 47.08 37.37
CA LEU A 1028 -16.64 46.53 36.03
C LEU A 1028 -15.75 45.27 36.00
N GLY A 1029 -14.70 45.22 36.82
CA GLY A 1029 -13.76 44.09 36.86
C GLY A 1029 -14.36 42.81 37.44
N GLN A 1030 -15.33 42.93 38.36
CA GLN A 1030 -16.01 41.80 38.98
C GLN A 1030 -17.02 41.13 38.02
N LEU A 1031 -17.61 41.93 37.12
CA LEU A 1031 -18.62 41.53 36.13
C LEU A 1031 -18.02 40.56 35.08
N THR A 1032 -16.86 40.91 34.50
CA THR A 1032 -16.19 40.10 33.47
C THR A 1032 -15.75 38.72 33.97
N ALA A 1033 -15.31 38.63 35.23
CA ALA A 1033 -14.82 37.38 35.82
C ALA A 1033 -15.95 36.35 36.04
N GLY A 1034 -17.15 36.80 36.41
CA GLY A 1034 -18.32 35.92 36.57
C GLY A 1034 -18.79 35.33 35.23
N ILE A 1035 -18.92 36.18 34.21
CA ILE A 1035 -19.38 35.78 32.85
C ILE A 1035 -18.52 34.65 32.28
N ALA A 1036 -17.20 34.77 32.36
CA ALA A 1036 -16.29 33.74 31.84
C ALA A 1036 -16.48 32.38 32.54
N HIS A 1037 -16.81 32.39 33.84
CA HIS A 1037 -17.04 31.17 34.61
C HIS A 1037 -18.42 30.54 34.35
N GLU A 1038 -19.45 31.36 34.16
CA GLU A 1038 -20.81 30.91 33.80
C GLU A 1038 -20.86 30.27 32.41
N ILE A 1039 -20.15 30.82 31.43
CA ILE A 1039 -20.10 30.30 30.04
C ILE A 1039 -19.24 29.03 29.92
N LYS A 1040 -18.10 28.94 30.65
CA LYS A 1040 -17.23 27.75 30.58
C LYS A 1040 -17.90 26.49 31.13
N ASN A 1041 -18.78 26.63 32.13
CA ASN A 1041 -19.45 25.48 32.77
C ASN A 1041 -20.29 24.62 31.80
N PRO A 1042 -21.30 25.14 31.06
CA PRO A 1042 -22.07 24.34 30.09
C PRO A 1042 -21.23 23.85 28.91
N LEU A 1043 -20.25 24.64 28.42
CA LEU A 1043 -19.36 24.21 27.34
C LEU A 1043 -18.51 22.99 27.72
N ASN A 1044 -18.02 22.91 28.96
CA ASN A 1044 -17.32 21.72 29.45
C ASN A 1044 -18.23 20.48 29.44
N PHE A 1045 -19.52 20.61 29.80
CA PHE A 1045 -20.46 19.48 29.73
C PHE A 1045 -20.73 19.04 28.28
N VAL A 1046 -20.93 19.99 27.36
CA VAL A 1046 -21.09 19.71 25.92
C VAL A 1046 -19.89 18.94 25.37
N ASN A 1047 -18.67 19.41 25.64
CA ASN A 1047 -17.45 18.76 25.17
C ASN A 1047 -17.27 17.36 25.77
N ASN A 1048 -17.42 17.21 27.10
CA ASN A 1048 -17.22 15.93 27.78
C ASN A 1048 -18.20 14.85 27.30
N PHE A 1049 -19.49 15.17 27.18
CA PHE A 1049 -20.48 14.20 26.67
C PHE A 1049 -20.26 13.89 25.19
N SER A 1050 -19.81 14.86 24.38
CA SER A 1050 -19.48 14.64 22.96
C SER A 1050 -18.27 13.73 22.76
N GLU A 1051 -17.28 13.80 23.66
CA GLU A 1051 -16.11 12.91 23.65
C GLU A 1051 -16.49 11.47 24.07
N VAL A 1052 -17.26 11.31 25.15
CA VAL A 1052 -17.76 9.99 25.59
C VAL A 1052 -18.67 9.35 24.53
N SER A 1053 -19.59 10.10 23.92
CA SER A 1053 -20.43 9.58 22.82
C SER A 1053 -19.61 9.17 21.59
N ARG A 1054 -18.41 9.73 21.36
CA ARG A 1054 -17.50 9.29 20.29
C ARG A 1054 -16.83 7.95 20.64
N GLU A 1055 -16.43 7.76 21.89
CA GLU A 1055 -15.82 6.52 22.38
C GLU A 1055 -16.83 5.36 22.34
N MET A 1056 -18.06 5.59 22.86
CA MET A 1056 -19.16 4.61 22.79
C MET A 1056 -19.56 4.27 21.33
N MET A 1057 -19.49 5.24 20.41
CA MET A 1057 -19.70 5.02 18.96
C MET A 1057 -18.57 4.21 18.29
N GLN A 1058 -17.39 4.08 18.91
CA GLN A 1058 -16.35 3.16 18.47
C GLN A 1058 -16.56 1.76 19.06
N GLU A 1059 -16.92 1.68 20.34
CA GLU A 1059 -17.26 0.43 21.05
C GLU A 1059 -18.38 -0.35 20.32
N VAL A 1060 -19.45 0.35 19.89
CA VAL A 1060 -20.52 -0.22 19.02
C VAL A 1060 -20.00 -0.73 17.68
N ARG A 1061 -18.97 -0.12 17.09
CA ARG A 1061 -18.40 -0.60 15.81
C ARG A 1061 -17.59 -1.86 16.01
N GLU A 1062 -16.79 -1.92 17.07
CA GLU A 1062 -15.97 -3.08 17.41
C GLU A 1062 -16.86 -4.30 17.69
N GLU A 1063 -17.96 -4.13 18.44
CA GLU A 1063 -18.93 -5.22 18.70
C GLU A 1063 -19.83 -5.56 17.48
N ILE A 1064 -19.92 -4.69 16.48
CA ILE A 1064 -20.53 -5.04 15.18
C ILE A 1064 -19.58 -5.91 14.33
N GLU A 1065 -18.27 -5.70 14.40
CA GLU A 1065 -17.30 -6.56 13.71
C GLU A 1065 -17.12 -7.92 14.40
N THR A 1066 -17.21 -8.01 15.74
CA THR A 1066 -17.27 -9.32 16.43
C THR A 1066 -18.49 -10.12 15.98
N VAL A 1067 -19.68 -9.50 15.94
CA VAL A 1067 -20.92 -10.15 15.47
C VAL A 1067 -20.81 -10.66 14.03
N LYS A 1068 -20.15 -9.90 13.12
CA LYS A 1068 -19.93 -10.34 11.73
C LYS A 1068 -19.02 -11.57 11.62
N ALA A 1069 -18.08 -11.76 12.54
CA ALA A 1069 -17.15 -12.90 12.51
C ALA A 1069 -17.83 -14.26 12.78
N TYR A 1070 -19.00 -14.28 13.43
CA TYR A 1070 -19.74 -15.50 13.78
C TYR A 1070 -20.77 -15.92 12.71
N ARG A 1071 -20.45 -15.75 11.43
CA ARG A 1071 -21.40 -15.93 10.31
C ARG A 1071 -22.07 -17.31 10.24
N ASP A 1072 -21.34 -18.37 10.60
CA ASP A 1072 -21.76 -19.77 10.49
C ASP A 1072 -21.81 -20.50 11.85
N ARG A 1073 -21.97 -19.75 12.96
CA ARG A 1073 -22.09 -20.29 14.33
C ARG A 1073 -23.17 -19.55 15.11
N PRO A 1074 -23.84 -20.18 16.10
CA PRO A 1074 -24.77 -19.46 16.96
C PRO A 1074 -24.03 -18.36 17.74
N LEU A 1075 -24.55 -17.13 17.67
CA LEU A 1075 -24.01 -15.97 18.37
C LEU A 1075 -24.07 -16.14 19.90
N PRO A 1076 -23.11 -15.57 20.65
CA PRO A 1076 -23.19 -15.48 22.11
C PRO A 1076 -24.49 -14.77 22.56
N THR A 1077 -25.09 -15.26 23.65
CA THR A 1077 -26.37 -14.75 24.14
C THR A 1077 -26.18 -13.43 24.90
N GLY A 1078 -26.29 -12.30 24.18
CA GLY A 1078 -26.31 -10.95 24.76
C GLY A 1078 -25.81 -9.82 23.86
N SER A 1079 -24.98 -10.11 22.84
CA SER A 1079 -24.26 -9.06 22.08
C SER A 1079 -25.17 -8.02 21.40
N LEU A 1080 -26.38 -8.39 20.99
CA LEU A 1080 -27.36 -7.44 20.41
C LEU A 1080 -28.02 -6.55 21.49
N ASP A 1081 -28.20 -7.05 22.70
CA ASP A 1081 -28.75 -6.28 23.82
C ASP A 1081 -27.72 -5.26 24.33
N GLU A 1082 -26.43 -5.64 24.34
CA GLU A 1082 -25.32 -4.74 24.71
C GLU A 1082 -25.14 -3.60 23.68
N ILE A 1083 -25.19 -3.90 22.38
CA ILE A 1083 -25.20 -2.87 21.32
C ILE A 1083 -26.39 -1.91 21.49
N SER A 1084 -27.58 -2.42 21.83
CA SER A 1084 -28.75 -1.57 22.08
C SER A 1084 -28.57 -0.67 23.30
N ALA A 1085 -28.02 -1.19 24.41
CA ALA A 1085 -27.79 -0.42 25.62
C ALA A 1085 -26.79 0.73 25.43
N ILE A 1086 -25.72 0.51 24.64
CA ILE A 1086 -24.73 1.55 24.33
C ILE A 1086 -25.36 2.65 23.44
N LEU A 1087 -26.26 2.29 22.51
CA LEU A 1087 -27.00 3.25 21.69
C LEU A 1087 -27.98 4.10 22.51
N ASP A 1088 -28.70 3.51 23.47
CA ASP A 1088 -29.58 4.25 24.39
C ASP A 1088 -28.80 5.28 25.23
N ASP A 1089 -27.61 4.92 25.73
CA ASP A 1089 -26.74 5.84 26.47
C ASP A 1089 -26.18 6.97 25.58
N ILE A 1090 -25.89 6.69 24.31
CA ILE A 1090 -25.49 7.70 23.31
C ILE A 1090 -26.65 8.70 23.08
N GLU A 1091 -27.89 8.23 22.91
CA GLU A 1091 -29.05 9.12 22.77
C GLU A 1091 -29.25 10.00 24.02
N SER A 1092 -29.16 9.39 25.21
CA SER A 1092 -29.22 10.12 26.49
C SER A 1092 -28.13 11.19 26.60
N ASN A 1093 -26.92 10.95 26.06
CA ASN A 1093 -25.84 11.93 26.04
C ASN A 1093 -26.07 13.05 25.01
N LEU A 1094 -26.67 12.76 23.86
CA LEU A 1094 -27.08 13.77 22.88
C LEU A 1094 -28.15 14.73 23.42
N GLU A 1095 -29.14 14.24 24.19
CA GLU A 1095 -30.10 15.10 24.89
C GLU A 1095 -29.41 16.07 25.87
N LYS A 1096 -28.47 15.56 26.68
CA LYS A 1096 -27.69 16.37 27.64
C LYS A 1096 -26.88 17.45 26.91
N ILE A 1097 -26.24 17.10 25.80
CA ILE A 1097 -25.49 18.04 24.94
C ILE A 1097 -26.43 19.15 24.42
N HIS A 1098 -27.60 18.79 23.90
CA HIS A 1098 -28.57 19.77 23.40
C HIS A 1098 -29.02 20.74 24.52
N HIS A 1099 -29.42 20.21 25.68
CA HIS A 1099 -29.87 21.00 26.83
C HIS A 1099 -28.78 21.98 27.33
N HIS A 1100 -27.52 21.52 27.45
CA HIS A 1100 -26.42 22.38 27.87
C HIS A 1100 -25.98 23.39 26.79
N GLY A 1101 -26.08 23.04 25.50
CA GLY A 1101 -25.82 23.95 24.38
C GLY A 1101 -26.81 25.12 24.34
N THR A 1102 -28.11 24.85 24.39
CA THR A 1102 -29.16 25.88 24.38
C THR A 1102 -29.05 26.81 25.60
N ARG A 1103 -28.59 26.31 26.76
CA ARG A 1103 -28.30 27.16 27.92
C ARG A 1103 -27.14 28.14 27.68
N ALA A 1104 -26.07 27.72 26.99
CA ALA A 1104 -24.95 28.61 26.68
C ALA A 1104 -25.38 29.75 25.75
N ASP A 1105 -26.19 29.44 24.73
CA ASP A 1105 -26.74 30.44 23.79
C ASP A 1105 -27.64 31.47 24.49
N GLY A 1106 -28.49 31.05 25.44
CA GLY A 1106 -29.31 31.95 26.24
C GLY A 1106 -28.50 32.92 27.11
N ILE A 1107 -27.34 32.50 27.62
CA ILE A 1107 -26.41 33.37 28.38
C ILE A 1107 -25.75 34.40 27.45
N VAL A 1108 -25.25 33.96 26.28
CA VAL A 1108 -24.63 34.86 25.28
C VAL A 1108 -25.64 35.87 24.74
N THR A 1109 -26.87 35.46 24.45
CA THR A 1109 -27.96 36.35 24.02
C THR A 1109 -28.28 37.40 25.09
N SER A 1110 -28.35 36.99 26.37
CA SER A 1110 -28.56 37.92 27.49
C SER A 1110 -27.40 38.93 27.64
N MET A 1111 -26.15 38.51 27.38
CA MET A 1111 -24.98 39.38 27.41
C MET A 1111 -24.98 40.39 26.24
N LEU A 1112 -25.35 39.97 25.04
CA LEU A 1112 -25.45 40.86 23.88
C LEU A 1112 -26.53 41.94 24.07
N GLN A 1113 -27.62 41.64 24.78
CA GLN A 1113 -28.61 42.62 25.20
C GLN A 1113 -28.09 43.64 26.23
N HIS A 1114 -27.02 43.34 26.97
CA HIS A 1114 -26.36 44.30 27.88
C HIS A 1114 -25.30 45.17 27.15
N SER A 1115 -24.81 44.71 26.00
CA SER A 1115 -23.81 45.43 25.19
C SER A 1115 -24.39 46.27 24.05
N ARG A 1116 -25.65 46.02 23.63
CA ARG A 1116 -26.40 46.88 22.71
C ARG A 1116 -27.19 47.91 23.51
N GLY A 1117 -26.74 49.16 23.47
CA GLY A 1117 -27.65 50.29 23.66
C GLY A 1117 -28.50 50.47 22.40
N GLY A 1118 -29.73 50.97 22.57
CA GLY A 1118 -30.51 51.50 21.45
C GLY A 1118 -29.84 52.75 20.86
N SER A 1119 -30.47 53.39 19.87
CA SER A 1119 -29.96 54.67 19.38
C SER A 1119 -29.98 55.74 20.49
N ASP A 1120 -28.85 56.43 20.71
CA ASP A 1120 -28.65 57.54 21.69
C ASP A 1120 -29.54 58.78 21.47
N LYS A 1121 -30.62 58.67 20.69
CA LYS A 1121 -31.62 59.71 20.49
C LYS A 1121 -32.82 59.42 21.39
N MET A 1122 -33.04 60.31 22.35
CA MET A 1122 -34.35 60.47 22.96
C MET A 1122 -35.27 61.12 21.92
N GLU A 1123 -36.41 60.50 21.64
CA GLU A 1123 -37.43 61.03 20.72
C GLU A 1123 -38.80 61.15 21.45
N PRO A 1124 -39.73 62.02 21.01
CA PRO A 1124 -40.93 62.34 21.80
C PRO A 1124 -42.02 61.24 21.77
N THR A 1125 -41.81 60.16 22.53
CA THR A 1125 -42.68 58.97 22.60
C THR A 1125 -43.90 59.17 23.52
N ASP A 1126 -45.07 58.65 23.14
CA ASP A 1126 -46.24 58.58 24.03
C ASP A 1126 -46.08 57.45 25.06
N LEU A 1127 -45.66 57.82 26.26
CA LEU A 1127 -45.43 56.91 27.39
C LEU A 1127 -46.68 56.10 27.78
N ASN A 1128 -47.89 56.66 27.68
CA ASN A 1128 -49.12 55.97 28.06
C ASN A 1128 -49.51 54.93 26.99
N ALA A 1129 -49.30 55.22 25.71
CA ALA A 1129 -49.43 54.24 24.63
C ALA A 1129 -48.39 53.11 24.78
N LEU A 1130 -47.12 53.47 24.99
CA LEU A 1130 -46.01 52.53 25.15
C LEU A 1130 -46.24 51.54 26.30
N ILE A 1131 -46.60 52.04 27.49
CA ILE A 1131 -46.91 51.19 28.64
C ILE A 1131 -48.06 50.23 28.32
N LYS A 1132 -49.13 50.71 27.68
CA LYS A 1132 -50.30 49.89 27.33
C LYS A 1132 -49.96 48.80 26.31
N GLU A 1133 -49.15 49.11 25.30
CA GLU A 1133 -48.71 48.13 24.30
C GLU A 1133 -47.85 47.03 24.92
N TYR A 1134 -46.78 47.41 25.63
CA TYR A 1134 -45.81 46.45 26.14
C TYR A 1134 -46.30 45.65 27.36
N VAL A 1135 -47.23 46.17 28.17
CA VAL A 1135 -47.95 45.37 29.18
C VAL A 1135 -48.86 44.32 28.53
N ASN A 1136 -49.60 44.69 27.48
CA ASN A 1136 -50.42 43.72 26.73
C ASN A 1136 -49.54 42.66 26.04
N LEU A 1137 -48.42 43.05 25.44
CA LEU A 1137 -47.47 42.13 24.80
C LEU A 1137 -46.91 41.10 25.82
N ALA A 1138 -46.52 41.55 27.01
CA ALA A 1138 -46.10 40.66 28.09
C ALA A 1138 -47.25 39.73 28.54
N PHE A 1139 -48.49 40.22 28.63
CA PHE A 1139 -49.65 39.40 29.01
C PHE A 1139 -49.96 38.32 27.97
N HIS A 1140 -49.89 38.65 26.68
CA HIS A 1140 -50.03 37.68 25.60
C HIS A 1140 -48.88 36.65 25.62
N GLY A 1141 -47.64 37.08 25.86
CA GLY A 1141 -46.49 36.19 26.02
C GLY A 1141 -46.62 35.23 27.21
N MET A 1142 -47.14 35.71 28.34
CA MET A 1142 -47.47 34.87 29.50
C MET A 1142 -48.59 33.87 29.19
N ARG A 1143 -49.67 34.29 28.52
CA ARG A 1143 -50.77 33.41 28.12
C ARG A 1143 -50.39 32.33 27.09
N ALA A 1144 -49.26 32.49 26.39
CA ALA A 1144 -48.71 31.49 25.47
C ALA A 1144 -47.81 30.44 26.15
N LYS A 1145 -47.49 30.57 27.45
CA LYS A 1145 -46.73 29.56 28.20
C LYS A 1145 -47.54 28.27 28.39
N LYS A 1146 -46.83 27.15 28.57
CA LYS A 1146 -47.38 25.77 28.65
C LYS A 1146 -48.50 25.61 29.70
N ASN A 1147 -48.40 26.36 30.79
CA ASN A 1147 -49.51 26.68 31.69
C ASN A 1147 -49.70 28.21 31.65
N PRO A 1148 -50.94 28.75 31.61
CA PRO A 1148 -51.19 30.18 31.73
C PRO A 1148 -51.90 30.53 33.06
N ILE A 1149 -51.54 31.67 33.66
CA ILE A 1149 -52.24 32.23 34.83
C ILE A 1149 -53.28 33.27 34.38
N ASN A 1150 -54.39 33.39 35.11
CA ASN A 1150 -55.41 34.41 34.81
C ASN A 1150 -55.24 35.61 35.76
N VAL A 1151 -54.88 36.76 35.20
CA VAL A 1151 -54.52 37.98 35.92
C VAL A 1151 -55.42 39.13 35.48
N ASP A 1152 -56.00 39.86 36.43
CA ASP A 1152 -56.69 41.13 36.18
C ASP A 1152 -55.65 42.24 35.93
N ILE A 1153 -55.79 43.03 34.87
CA ILE A 1153 -54.85 44.10 34.51
C ILE A 1153 -55.57 45.45 34.55
N ASP A 1154 -55.18 46.27 35.52
CA ASP A 1154 -55.79 47.56 35.84
C ASP A 1154 -54.83 48.70 35.46
N LEU A 1155 -55.10 49.33 34.32
CA LEU A 1155 -54.27 50.40 33.75
C LEU A 1155 -54.82 51.78 34.12
N GLN A 1156 -54.33 52.34 35.23
CA GLN A 1156 -54.75 53.63 35.78
C GLN A 1156 -53.82 54.75 35.27
N LEU A 1157 -53.88 55.00 33.97
CA LEU A 1157 -52.99 55.95 33.27
C LEU A 1157 -53.55 57.38 33.32
N ASP A 1158 -52.74 58.37 33.66
CA ASP A 1158 -53.13 59.79 33.73
C ASP A 1158 -53.13 60.40 32.31
N PRO A 1159 -54.31 60.76 31.75
CA PRO A 1159 -54.44 61.24 30.38
C PRO A 1159 -53.92 62.67 30.15
N LYS A 1160 -53.38 63.33 31.18
CA LYS A 1160 -52.69 64.63 31.03
C LYS A 1160 -51.24 64.49 30.59
N ILE A 1161 -50.65 63.31 30.79
CA ILE A 1161 -49.30 62.99 30.30
C ILE A 1161 -49.37 62.90 28.78
N LYS A 1162 -48.61 63.76 28.12
CA LYS A 1162 -48.35 63.73 26.66
C LYS A 1162 -47.05 62.98 26.39
N THR A 1163 -46.56 63.08 25.15
CA THR A 1163 -45.21 62.66 24.77
C THR A 1163 -44.13 63.13 25.74
N LEU A 1164 -43.12 62.29 25.92
CA LEU A 1164 -41.93 62.49 26.74
C LEU A 1164 -40.72 62.02 25.93
N ASP A 1165 -39.63 62.77 25.98
CA ASP A 1165 -38.42 62.42 25.23
C ASP A 1165 -37.75 61.20 25.88
N LEU A 1166 -37.78 60.05 25.18
CA LEU A 1166 -37.33 58.75 25.67
C LEU A 1166 -36.59 57.99 24.57
N ILE A 1167 -35.70 57.07 24.94
CA ILE A 1167 -35.23 56.02 24.03
C ILE A 1167 -36.27 54.89 24.06
N GLU A 1168 -37.17 54.88 23.09
CA GLU A 1168 -38.35 54.00 23.07
C GLU A 1168 -38.01 52.51 23.20
N GLU A 1169 -36.96 52.07 22.49
CA GLU A 1169 -36.47 50.68 22.55
C GLU A 1169 -36.03 50.30 23.97
N ASP A 1170 -35.27 51.15 24.66
CA ASP A 1170 -34.79 50.86 26.01
C ASP A 1170 -35.90 51.01 27.08
N PHE A 1171 -36.83 51.95 26.91
CA PHE A 1171 -37.94 52.10 27.86
C PHE A 1171 -39.03 51.02 27.69
N SER A 1172 -39.24 50.49 26.48
CA SER A 1172 -40.11 49.31 26.28
C SER A 1172 -39.56 48.07 27.01
N ARG A 1173 -38.24 47.86 26.99
CA ARG A 1173 -37.54 46.79 27.73
C ARG A 1173 -37.72 46.92 29.24
N VAL A 1174 -37.72 48.15 29.77
CA VAL A 1174 -38.03 48.43 31.19
C VAL A 1174 -39.43 47.93 31.56
N ILE A 1175 -40.45 48.26 30.76
CA ILE A 1175 -41.84 47.83 31.00
C ILE A 1175 -42.00 46.31 30.86
N LEU A 1176 -41.42 45.70 29.82
CA LEU A 1176 -41.43 44.25 29.63
C LEU A 1176 -40.79 43.50 30.80
N ASN A 1177 -39.62 43.95 31.28
CA ASN A 1177 -38.92 43.30 32.39
C ASN A 1177 -39.73 43.34 33.69
N LEU A 1178 -40.25 44.50 34.08
CA LEU A 1178 -41.05 44.64 35.31
C LEU A 1178 -42.36 43.83 35.22
N THR A 1179 -43.02 43.86 34.07
CA THR A 1179 -44.31 43.17 33.86
C THR A 1179 -44.14 41.64 33.86
N ASN A 1180 -43.10 41.11 33.22
CA ASN A 1180 -42.83 39.66 33.24
C ASN A 1180 -42.40 39.17 34.64
N ASN A 1181 -41.59 39.94 35.37
CA ASN A 1181 -41.24 39.61 36.76
C ASN A 1181 -42.48 39.61 37.67
N ALA A 1182 -43.41 40.56 37.47
CA ALA A 1182 -44.68 40.58 38.19
C ALA A 1182 -45.55 39.34 37.89
N PHE A 1183 -45.66 38.90 36.64
CA PHE A 1183 -46.38 37.67 36.29
C PHE A 1183 -45.73 36.42 36.89
N ASP A 1184 -44.40 36.29 36.80
CA ASP A 1184 -43.67 35.16 37.39
C ASP A 1184 -43.79 35.15 38.94
N ALA A 1185 -43.81 36.32 39.61
CA ALA A 1185 -43.99 36.42 41.07
C ALA A 1185 -45.45 36.20 41.53
N MET A 1186 -46.43 36.52 40.70
CA MET A 1186 -47.86 36.22 40.95
C MET A 1186 -48.18 34.73 40.74
N TRP A 1187 -47.47 34.06 39.83
CA TRP A 1187 -47.65 32.64 39.52
C TRP A 1187 -47.55 31.73 40.75
N GLU A 1188 -46.55 31.95 41.60
CA GLU A 1188 -46.35 31.18 42.85
C GLU A 1188 -47.52 31.30 43.85
N THR A 1189 -48.42 32.28 43.65
CA THR A 1189 -49.64 32.51 44.44
C THR A 1189 -50.95 32.25 43.69
N ALA A 1190 -50.92 31.72 42.46
CA ALA A 1190 -52.08 31.64 41.57
C ALA A 1190 -53.30 30.92 42.16
N ASP A 1191 -53.09 29.81 42.88
CA ASP A 1191 -54.17 29.04 43.51
C ASP A 1191 -54.65 29.63 44.85
N GLN A 1192 -53.97 30.66 45.37
CA GLN A 1192 -54.19 31.19 46.73
C GLN A 1192 -55.06 32.46 46.76
N ARG A 1193 -55.07 33.25 45.67
CA ARG A 1193 -55.86 34.48 45.54
C ARG A 1193 -56.03 34.90 44.08
N PRO A 1194 -57.09 35.66 43.72
CA PRO A 1194 -57.19 36.29 42.42
C PRO A 1194 -56.00 37.22 42.18
N LEU A 1195 -55.29 36.99 41.08
CA LEU A 1195 -54.09 37.71 40.71
C LEU A 1195 -54.43 39.05 40.04
N LYS A 1196 -53.73 40.12 40.42
CA LYS A 1196 -53.95 41.45 39.87
C LYS A 1196 -52.64 42.21 39.67
N LEU A 1197 -52.43 42.68 38.44
CA LEU A 1197 -51.43 43.68 38.09
C LEU A 1197 -52.11 45.05 37.99
N THR A 1198 -51.60 46.04 38.72
CA THR A 1198 -52.03 47.43 38.56
C THR A 1198 -50.85 48.25 38.05
N VAL A 1199 -51.02 48.92 36.90
CA VAL A 1199 -50.01 49.84 36.37
C VAL A 1199 -50.61 51.25 36.34
N ARG A 1200 -49.93 52.21 36.97
CA ARG A 1200 -50.40 53.59 37.09
C ARG A 1200 -49.40 54.56 36.49
N THR A 1201 -49.88 55.63 35.89
CA THR A 1201 -49.05 56.82 35.61
C THR A 1201 -49.68 58.03 36.28
N LYS A 1202 -48.86 58.99 36.73
CA LYS A 1202 -49.33 60.20 37.41
C LYS A 1202 -48.40 61.38 37.17
N GLN A 1203 -48.95 62.49 36.71
CA GLN A 1203 -48.19 63.71 36.54
C GLN A 1203 -48.05 64.47 37.88
N LYS A 1204 -46.81 64.80 38.24
CA LYS A 1204 -46.45 65.78 39.29
C LYS A 1204 -45.86 67.02 38.62
N LEU A 1205 -45.72 68.11 39.38
CA LEU A 1205 -45.32 69.44 38.86
C LEU A 1205 -44.06 69.41 37.96
N ASN A 1206 -42.98 68.74 38.40
CA ASN A 1206 -41.71 68.61 37.68
C ASN A 1206 -41.29 67.14 37.46
N ALA A 1207 -42.22 66.19 37.50
CA ALA A 1207 -41.90 64.76 37.37
C ALA A 1207 -43.09 63.93 36.90
N ILE A 1208 -42.81 62.82 36.21
CA ILE A 1208 -43.78 61.78 35.87
C ILE A 1208 -43.47 60.55 36.73
N GLN A 1209 -44.48 60.05 37.43
CA GLN A 1209 -44.39 58.83 38.24
C GLN A 1209 -45.10 57.68 37.52
N ILE A 1210 -44.43 56.55 37.40
CA ILE A 1210 -44.96 55.28 36.89
C ILE A 1210 -44.94 54.28 38.05
N GLU A 1211 -46.02 53.53 38.26
CA GLU A 1211 -46.09 52.48 39.26
C GLU A 1211 -46.46 51.16 38.59
N VAL A 1212 -45.72 50.09 38.90
CA VAL A 1212 -46.07 48.70 38.54
C VAL A 1212 -46.24 47.93 39.85
N GLU A 1213 -47.46 47.52 40.16
CA GLU A 1213 -47.86 46.92 41.44
C GLU A 1213 -48.52 45.56 41.22
N ASP A 1214 -47.89 44.50 41.74
CA ASP A 1214 -48.38 43.12 41.76
C ASP A 1214 -48.88 42.71 43.16
N ASN A 1215 -49.70 41.67 43.21
CA ASN A 1215 -50.11 41.01 44.46
C ASN A 1215 -49.49 39.60 44.61
N GLY A 1216 -48.27 39.39 44.11
CA GLY A 1216 -47.56 38.12 44.13
C GLY A 1216 -46.93 37.75 45.48
N THR A 1217 -45.90 36.91 45.47
CA THR A 1217 -45.22 36.44 46.71
C THR A 1217 -44.53 37.54 47.50
N GLY A 1218 -44.09 38.62 46.86
CA GLY A 1218 -43.42 39.75 47.49
C GLY A 1218 -41.96 39.47 47.89
N ILE A 1219 -41.15 40.52 47.93
CA ILE A 1219 -39.69 40.44 48.08
C ILE A 1219 -39.28 40.71 49.54
N PRO A 1220 -38.61 39.75 50.22
CA PRO A 1220 -38.12 39.92 51.59
C PRO A 1220 -37.13 41.09 51.74
N ASP A 1221 -37.24 41.86 52.82
CA ASP A 1221 -36.39 43.02 53.10
C ASP A 1221 -34.89 42.72 52.99
N ALA A 1222 -34.46 41.56 53.49
CA ALA A 1222 -33.05 41.12 53.49
C ALA A 1222 -32.41 40.94 52.10
N ILE A 1223 -33.19 41.02 51.01
CA ILE A 1223 -32.69 40.94 49.62
C ILE A 1223 -33.11 42.12 48.73
N LYS A 1224 -33.88 43.11 49.22
CA LYS A 1224 -34.35 44.26 48.42
C LYS A 1224 -33.23 45.07 47.79
N ASP A 1225 -32.12 45.25 48.50
CA ASP A 1225 -30.94 45.96 47.99
C ASP A 1225 -30.09 45.11 47.01
N LYS A 1226 -30.36 43.80 46.93
CA LYS A 1226 -29.60 42.83 46.12
C LYS A 1226 -30.27 42.49 44.80
N ILE A 1227 -31.61 42.54 44.71
CA ILE A 1227 -32.35 42.30 43.44
C ILE A 1227 -32.00 43.27 42.31
N LEU A 1228 -31.38 44.41 42.61
CA LEU A 1228 -30.91 45.38 41.62
C LEU A 1228 -29.41 45.23 41.29
N GLN A 1229 -28.72 44.25 41.87
CA GLN A 1229 -27.33 43.90 41.56
C GLN A 1229 -27.29 42.88 40.41
N PRO A 1230 -26.36 43.01 39.44
CA PRO A 1230 -26.21 42.03 38.36
C PRO A 1230 -26.04 40.59 38.86
N PHE A 1231 -26.65 39.65 38.13
CA PHE A 1231 -26.65 38.20 38.40
C PHE A 1231 -27.37 37.75 39.68
N PHE A 1232 -28.02 38.64 40.45
CA PHE A 1232 -28.80 38.21 41.59
C PHE A 1232 -30.14 37.61 41.13
N THR A 1233 -30.40 36.35 41.50
CA THR A 1233 -31.65 35.64 41.21
C THR A 1233 -32.15 34.88 42.44
N THR A 1234 -33.47 34.83 42.61
CA THR A 1234 -34.16 34.08 43.66
C THR A 1234 -34.74 32.75 43.17
N LYS A 1235 -34.77 32.52 41.86
CA LYS A 1235 -35.28 31.27 41.26
C LYS A 1235 -34.36 30.09 41.61
N LYS A 1236 -34.95 28.93 41.89
CA LYS A 1236 -34.18 27.71 42.21
C LYS A 1236 -33.52 27.14 40.96
N GLY A 1237 -32.23 26.87 41.03
CA GLY A 1237 -31.49 26.27 39.92
C GLY A 1237 -31.19 27.26 38.80
N THR A 1238 -31.36 26.85 37.54
CA THR A 1238 -30.77 27.52 36.37
C THR A 1238 -31.77 28.32 35.52
N GLU A 1239 -32.92 28.68 36.09
CA GLU A 1239 -34.09 29.23 35.36
C GLU A 1239 -34.17 30.77 35.33
N GLY A 1240 -33.05 31.47 35.54
CA GLY A 1240 -33.00 32.93 35.43
C GLY A 1240 -31.60 33.51 35.52
N THR A 1241 -31.27 34.49 34.68
CA THR A 1241 -29.93 35.08 34.53
C THR A 1241 -29.59 36.18 35.53
N GLY A 1242 -30.57 36.67 36.31
CA GLY A 1242 -30.37 37.71 37.32
C GLY A 1242 -29.98 39.11 36.80
N LEU A 1243 -30.05 39.35 35.48
CA LEU A 1243 -29.64 40.63 34.87
C LEU A 1243 -30.79 41.61 34.58
N GLY A 1244 -32.03 41.13 34.46
CA GLY A 1244 -33.16 41.95 33.99
C GLY A 1244 -33.43 43.19 34.85
N LEU A 1245 -33.47 43.04 36.18
CA LEU A 1245 -33.75 44.15 37.10
C LEU A 1245 -32.57 45.13 37.24
N SER A 1246 -31.32 44.68 37.14
CA SER A 1246 -30.16 45.58 37.12
C SER A 1246 -30.13 46.42 35.84
N ILE A 1247 -30.41 45.81 34.68
CA ILE A 1247 -30.55 46.52 33.39
C ILE A 1247 -31.68 47.57 33.47
N THR A 1248 -32.84 47.19 34.01
CA THR A 1248 -33.96 48.12 34.23
C THR A 1248 -33.57 49.31 35.11
N ASN A 1249 -32.84 49.08 36.21
CA ASN A 1249 -32.36 50.13 37.11
C ASN A 1249 -31.40 51.11 36.40
N ASP A 1250 -30.50 50.62 35.56
CA ASP A 1250 -29.51 51.45 34.88
C ASP A 1250 -30.08 52.21 33.67
N ILE A 1251 -31.04 51.63 32.92
CA ILE A 1251 -31.80 52.35 31.88
C ILE A 1251 -32.58 53.53 32.49
N ILE A 1252 -33.23 53.31 33.65
CA ILE A 1252 -33.98 54.37 34.34
C ILE A 1252 -33.06 55.51 34.78
N LYS A 1253 -31.87 55.21 35.31
CA LYS A 1253 -30.86 56.24 35.66
C LYS A 1253 -30.31 56.98 34.44
N ALA A 1254 -30.15 56.29 33.30
CA ALA A 1254 -29.72 56.92 32.05
C ALA A 1254 -30.75 57.94 31.54
N HIS A 1255 -32.04 57.69 31.75
CA HIS A 1255 -33.15 58.62 31.52
C HIS A 1255 -33.36 59.63 32.67
N GLY A 1256 -32.35 59.86 33.52
CA GLY A 1256 -32.41 60.83 34.63
C GLY A 1256 -33.35 60.44 35.78
N GLY A 1257 -33.91 59.24 35.77
CA GLY A 1257 -34.91 58.80 36.73
C GLY A 1257 -34.37 57.98 37.90
N LYS A 1258 -35.30 57.62 38.81
CA LYS A 1258 -35.07 56.76 39.96
C LYS A 1258 -36.07 55.60 39.99
N LEU A 1259 -35.59 54.39 40.28
CA LEU A 1259 -36.42 53.24 40.63
C LEU A 1259 -36.43 53.05 42.15
N GLU A 1260 -37.62 52.94 42.73
CA GLU A 1260 -37.83 52.58 44.14
C GLU A 1260 -38.66 51.29 44.23
N VAL A 1261 -38.38 50.45 45.24
CA VAL A 1261 -39.05 49.15 45.41
C VAL A 1261 -39.68 49.07 46.80
N THR A 1262 -41.00 49.07 46.85
CA THR A 1262 -41.80 48.83 48.06
C THR A 1262 -42.46 47.47 47.94
N SER A 1263 -42.30 46.60 48.94
CA SER A 1263 -42.85 45.24 48.91
C SER A 1263 -42.99 44.68 50.31
N ARG A 1264 -43.87 43.71 50.49
CA ARG A 1264 -44.00 42.90 51.70
C ARG A 1264 -44.27 41.45 51.30
N VAL A 1265 -43.58 40.54 51.97
CA VAL A 1265 -43.74 39.09 51.76
C VAL A 1265 -45.18 38.70 52.06
N GLY A 1266 -45.84 38.03 51.11
CA GLY A 1266 -47.24 37.64 51.19
C GLY A 1266 -48.25 38.71 50.79
N GLU A 1267 -47.87 39.98 50.58
CA GLU A 1267 -48.78 41.04 50.11
C GLU A 1267 -48.54 41.45 48.65
N GLY A 1268 -47.29 41.43 48.16
CA GLY A 1268 -46.92 41.74 46.77
C GLY A 1268 -45.76 42.72 46.62
N THR A 1269 -45.47 43.15 45.38
CA THR A 1269 -44.39 44.11 45.06
C THR A 1269 -44.90 45.30 44.27
N LYS A 1270 -44.43 46.49 44.64
CA LYS A 1270 -44.65 47.75 43.95
C LYS A 1270 -43.32 48.38 43.57
N PHE A 1271 -43.03 48.36 42.27
CA PHE A 1271 -41.96 49.12 41.65
C PHE A 1271 -42.48 50.52 41.28
N MET A 1272 -41.75 51.56 41.69
CA MET A 1272 -42.08 52.96 41.40
C MET A 1272 -40.93 53.59 40.62
N ILE A 1273 -41.22 54.04 39.40
CA ILE A 1273 -40.28 54.81 38.58
C ILE A 1273 -40.66 56.29 38.71
N ILE A 1274 -39.68 57.14 38.95
CA ILE A 1274 -39.84 58.60 38.93
C ILE A 1274 -38.89 59.13 37.85
N LEU A 1275 -39.46 59.76 36.82
CA LEU A 1275 -38.72 60.49 35.78
C LEU A 1275 -38.90 61.98 36.06
N GLU A 1276 -37.81 62.74 36.21
CA GLU A 1276 -37.85 64.20 36.29
C GLU A 1276 -38.08 64.80 34.89
N ARG A 1277 -38.70 66.00 34.82
CA ARG A 1277 -39.25 66.57 33.58
C ARG A 1277 -38.89 68.03 33.37
#